data_AF-A0A2D7WJP6-F1
#
_entry.id   AF-A0A2D7WJP6-F1
#
_cell.length_a   1.000
_cell.length_b   1.000
_cell.length_c   1.000
_cell.angle_alpha   90.00
_cell.angle_beta   90.00
_cell.angle_gamma   90.00
#
_symmetry.space_group_name_H-M   'P 1'
#
loop_
_entity.id
_entity.type
_entity.pdbx_description
1 polymer ?
#
loop_
_entity_poly.entity_id
_entity_poly.type
_entity_poly.pdbx_seq_one_letter_code
_entity_poly.pdbx_strand_id
1 'polypeptide(L)'
;MKTLISWIRLSLLFIAMSAPTQAEDIDLFAGITPGGANPPTVLLGWHSTANSNANVTHGCVYGDSGAAPSLGDTVGGMEQCALVNTMLSLLDAENDYLLGAIKIGLMVFNENGYSSFNNGTGLGNGDNRCGYLLVPPTLMDSSGINSFISKLKSIDKNNLANQSRLGDLIAESWAMLNGLATSCSGVDYSGLAETATQCRDAVLVYIGNATKENSSVADGTGSPDTLLKNQLTSEFSYSTGSSQYKFFATPRAVTQLTNSDSSNNKYWGDEWAQFMNLVDTSDSAQSDRNVSTYSIAVYDPSLETKLAGEINFLADLANVGGGKAFKVTADNHAGLAEVLLQIFNEVQDINSAFSSATLPVSANTQGTFLNQVYIASFRPDSDAAPRWNGNVKQYQLGFDAGGNIVLTDSTQDVASVVTSVTNPITGAIVDDAVSFWTTNTPKDASGAAVADWPLDGFWRNSPEGEGFAFDHPDGDLVEKGGAGQLLRVNNLTTSSGRKVYTCNSVGNCPSASALPEFKTTNTALVSQLDAELGAAEEGGNASISVGRYDDGETISTSCSGKGNNITCTIAHDGSGGTQLDAATDRVVILNAWNESLQANKQSCTFAAPCSISNVTATSFDVASRNIPDGQTYNGAVIVEVSRAARVAQTSHGLSLGDQVELEGCTVGSTANTHNSALLNGTVLGSVIAVTDADNYLLRLGDYVLAENNNVSCGSSAVSLTAETLIDWVRGEDIIGNESRRGPCPPELRGSDCPITARGSIHADVLHSRPAVINYGGTTGVVVFYGSNDGHFHAINGNQAGNIAGVQPGGELWSFIAPEFFGKFKRQFNNDPLVKYPNVLDSRAQPRDYFFDGNTTILQDKRTGKPTSGKSLIFMSARRGGRLLYALDVSNVAEPRYLWSLTNDQVPELGQTWSQAQLTLIKGHSNPVLILGAGYDPAEDQEPAPATNSQGRGILILDAMTGGVLWAALADCTGVTVATGGHCETVSAMTKSFPADVTVLDKDLDGFTDRLYAADVGGNIWRVDLEAASPATTAFSDIEVNKFASLGGSGNSARKFLFAPDVVPTNNFDAVVAVSGDREHPLYTSSTTAGLAYNVENKFFMIMDKNTGKSMPSTHSAVTVSDLVDQSTLQCTDGSGGIVSCGSEGATELYFSGLDSGVAGYYFDLLVGEKGVNAPLAVAGKVYFGTNQPDVPDAESCSANLGNAGAYVVNLVTGERQRNEFSGGGLPPSPIAGLVTIDGKTVPFVIGGAGPSPFDPSTPALDLSGGRKRTYWYYE
;
A
#
# COMPACT_ATOMS: atom_id res chain seq x y z
N MET A 1 -15.72 -40.98 40.63
CA MET A 1 -15.84 -40.82 39.16
C MET A 1 -16.42 -39.46 38.76
N LYS A 2 -17.59 -39.02 39.27
CA LYS A 2 -18.15 -37.69 38.95
C LYS A 2 -17.27 -36.49 39.37
N THR A 3 -16.49 -36.63 40.44
CA THR A 3 -15.52 -35.61 40.89
C THR A 3 -14.24 -35.59 40.05
N LEU A 4 -13.82 -36.70 39.45
CA LEU A 4 -12.62 -36.75 38.59
C LEU A 4 -12.90 -36.16 37.19
N ILE A 5 -14.12 -36.31 36.69
CA ILE A 5 -14.57 -35.71 35.42
C ILE A 5 -14.73 -34.18 35.53
N SER A 6 -15.11 -33.67 36.72
CA SER A 6 -15.21 -32.22 36.97
C SER A 6 -13.82 -31.55 36.99
N TRP A 7 -12.81 -32.20 37.58
CA TRP A 7 -11.44 -31.66 37.58
C TRP A 7 -10.76 -31.74 36.20
N ILE A 8 -11.03 -32.78 35.40
CA ILE A 8 -10.54 -32.84 34.01
C ILE A 8 -11.20 -31.75 33.14
N ARG A 9 -12.50 -31.46 33.34
CA ARG A 9 -13.18 -30.35 32.63
C ARG A 9 -12.73 -28.96 33.09
N LEU A 10 -12.39 -28.79 34.38
CA LEU A 10 -11.87 -27.52 34.91
C LEU A 10 -10.40 -27.28 34.50
N SER A 11 -9.60 -28.34 34.37
CA SER A 11 -8.25 -28.27 33.81
C SER A 11 -8.24 -28.08 32.29
N LEU A 12 -9.29 -28.49 31.56
CA LEU A 12 -9.47 -28.17 30.14
C LEU A 12 -10.03 -26.74 29.91
N LEU A 13 -10.78 -26.18 30.86
CA LEU A 13 -11.24 -24.77 30.79
C LEU A 13 -10.14 -23.74 31.11
N PHE A 14 -9.14 -24.11 31.92
CA PHE A 14 -7.95 -23.26 32.17
C PHE A 14 -6.80 -23.51 31.19
N ILE A 15 -6.99 -24.39 30.20
CA ILE A 15 -6.20 -24.48 28.96
C ILE A 15 -7.06 -23.94 27.80
N ALA A 16 -7.84 -22.89 28.05
CA ALA A 16 -7.97 -21.84 27.04
C ALA A 16 -6.64 -21.09 27.06
N MET A 17 -5.59 -21.74 26.53
CA MET A 17 -4.39 -21.04 26.11
C MET A 17 -4.89 -19.93 25.21
N SER A 18 -4.61 -18.68 25.58
CA SER A 18 -4.41 -17.62 24.60
C SER A 18 -3.54 -18.25 23.50
N ALA A 19 -4.18 -18.70 22.42
CA ALA A 19 -3.45 -19.16 21.26
C ALA A 19 -2.48 -18.03 20.92
N PRO A 20 -1.19 -18.33 20.70
CA PRO A 20 -0.24 -17.28 20.34
C PRO A 20 -0.87 -16.46 19.21
N THR A 21 -0.90 -15.15 19.37
CA THR A 21 -1.29 -14.23 18.31
C THR A 21 -0.38 -14.54 17.13
N GLN A 22 -0.96 -15.03 16.04
CA GLN A 22 -0.25 -15.23 14.78
C GLN A 22 -0.28 -13.88 14.09
N ALA A 23 0.88 -13.28 13.85
CA ALA A 23 0.96 -12.02 13.14
C ALA A 23 1.02 -12.26 11.62
N GLU A 24 0.45 -11.34 10.87
CA GLU A 24 0.60 -11.25 9.42
C GLU A 24 0.96 -9.81 9.02
N ASP A 25 1.62 -9.63 7.87
CA ASP A 25 1.92 -8.28 7.38
C ASP A 25 0.67 -7.43 7.10
N ILE A 26 -0.47 -8.10 6.86
CA ILE A 26 -1.78 -7.46 6.75
C ILE A 26 -2.30 -6.86 8.06
N ASP A 27 -1.71 -7.19 9.22
CA ASP A 27 -2.11 -6.61 10.51
C ASP A 27 -1.88 -5.09 10.55
N LEU A 28 -1.02 -4.58 9.67
CA LEU A 28 -0.82 -3.14 9.46
C LEU A 28 -2.12 -2.42 9.08
N PHE A 29 -3.06 -3.13 8.46
CA PHE A 29 -4.35 -2.57 8.03
C PHE A 29 -5.43 -2.65 9.12
N ALA A 30 -5.16 -3.29 10.25
CA ALA A 30 -6.10 -3.50 11.35
C ALA A 30 -6.74 -2.20 11.87
N GLY A 31 -6.06 -1.05 11.76
CA GLY A 31 -6.55 0.22 12.29
C GLY A 31 -6.90 1.29 11.26
N ILE A 32 -6.99 0.96 9.96
CA ILE A 32 -7.52 1.92 8.96
C ILE A 32 -9.04 2.00 9.13
N THR A 33 -9.50 2.79 10.08
CA THR A 33 -10.84 3.37 9.99
C THR A 33 -10.69 4.69 9.23
N PRO A 34 -11.22 4.84 8.01
CA PRO A 34 -11.25 6.15 7.36
C PRO A 34 -12.19 7.05 8.17
N GLY A 35 -11.65 8.16 8.67
CA GLY A 35 -12.44 9.33 9.04
C GLY A 35 -12.39 9.75 10.51
N GLY A 36 -11.99 11.02 10.71
CA GLY A 36 -12.83 11.89 11.53
C GLY A 36 -12.25 12.48 12.83
N ALA A 37 -11.00 12.93 12.87
CA ALA A 37 -10.61 13.81 13.99
C ALA A 37 -9.64 14.97 13.70
N ASN A 38 -8.92 15.05 12.56
CA ASN A 38 -8.16 16.28 12.26
C ASN A 38 -8.02 16.58 10.74
N PRO A 39 -8.59 17.68 10.25
CA PRO A 39 -8.40 18.18 8.89
C PRO A 39 -6.93 18.60 8.62
N PRO A 40 -6.37 18.32 7.42
CA PRO A 40 -5.05 18.76 6.97
C PRO A 40 -4.90 20.27 7.01
N THR A 41 -3.67 20.73 7.21
CA THR A 41 -3.33 22.15 7.25
C THR A 41 -2.61 22.57 5.97
N VAL A 42 -3.24 23.44 5.19
CA VAL A 42 -2.66 24.11 4.03
C VAL A 42 -2.35 25.56 4.36
N LEU A 43 -1.12 25.98 4.09
CA LEU A 43 -0.71 27.37 4.11
C LEU A 43 -0.49 27.87 2.68
N LEU A 44 -1.27 28.87 2.27
CA LEU A 44 -1.02 29.56 1.01
C LEU A 44 0.07 30.62 1.23
N GLY A 45 1.19 30.54 0.53
CA GLY A 45 2.19 31.59 0.45
C GLY A 45 1.94 32.43 -0.80
N TRP A 46 1.45 33.66 -0.65
CA TRP A 46 1.12 34.50 -1.81
C TRP A 46 2.18 35.56 -2.08
N HIS A 47 2.72 35.59 -3.30
CA HIS A 47 3.67 36.58 -3.77
C HIS A 47 3.01 37.97 -3.90
N SER A 48 2.90 38.68 -2.78
CA SER A 48 2.20 39.95 -2.61
C SER A 48 3.10 41.19 -2.79
N THR A 49 3.96 41.23 -3.82
CA THR A 49 4.90 42.34 -4.06
C THR A 49 4.39 43.32 -5.12
N ALA A 50 5.17 44.35 -5.47
CA ALA A 50 4.89 45.25 -6.59
C ALA A 50 4.71 44.55 -7.97
N ASN A 51 5.11 43.28 -8.11
CA ASN A 51 4.84 42.46 -9.30
C ASN A 51 3.34 42.16 -9.45
N SER A 52 2.61 42.02 -8.34
CA SER A 52 1.15 41.84 -8.33
C SER A 52 0.38 43.07 -8.89
N ASN A 53 1.07 44.21 -9.07
CA ASN A 53 0.53 45.40 -9.74
C ASN A 53 0.92 45.46 -11.24
N ALA A 54 1.37 44.35 -11.85
CA ALA A 54 1.45 44.23 -13.31
C ALA A 54 0.04 44.32 -13.91
N ASN A 55 -0.14 45.13 -14.96
CA ASN A 55 -1.44 45.29 -15.62
C ASN A 55 -1.76 44.02 -16.42
N VAL A 56 -2.95 43.45 -16.22
CA VAL A 56 -3.44 42.32 -17.02
C VAL A 56 -4.96 42.41 -17.10
N THR A 57 -5.52 42.15 -18.29
CA THR A 57 -6.97 42.08 -18.47
C THR A 57 -7.41 40.64 -18.26
N HIS A 58 -7.95 40.34 -17.09
CA HIS A 58 -8.34 38.97 -16.70
C HIS A 58 -9.86 38.77 -16.65
N GLY A 59 -10.68 39.83 -16.62
CA GLY A 59 -12.15 39.74 -16.66
C GLY A 59 -12.84 39.10 -15.44
N CYS A 60 -12.08 38.58 -14.48
CA CYS A 60 -12.59 37.95 -13.26
C CYS A 60 -13.43 38.91 -12.39
N VAL A 61 -14.55 38.38 -11.88
CA VAL A 61 -15.40 38.99 -10.85
C VAL A 61 -15.64 38.01 -9.71
N TYR A 62 -15.89 38.50 -8.51
CA TYR A 62 -16.21 37.63 -7.37
C TYR A 62 -17.57 36.95 -7.58
N GLY A 63 -17.63 35.62 -7.43
CA GLY A 63 -18.84 34.83 -7.68
C GLY A 63 -20.03 35.18 -6.78
N ASP A 64 -19.77 35.67 -5.56
CA ASP A 64 -20.81 36.01 -4.58
C ASP A 64 -21.50 37.36 -4.81
N SER A 65 -20.82 38.31 -5.46
CA SER A 65 -21.22 39.72 -5.52
C SER A 65 -21.18 40.33 -6.92
N GLY A 66 -20.51 39.66 -7.86
CA GLY A 66 -20.26 40.17 -9.22
C GLY A 66 -19.35 41.40 -9.25
N ALA A 67 -18.72 41.76 -8.14
CA ALA A 67 -17.82 42.91 -8.04
C ALA A 67 -16.44 42.57 -8.60
N ALA A 68 -15.77 43.57 -9.17
CA ALA A 68 -14.37 43.47 -9.59
C ALA A 68 -13.45 43.36 -8.36
N PRO A 69 -12.27 42.72 -8.49
CA PRO A 69 -11.31 42.62 -7.40
C PRO A 69 -10.79 43.99 -6.95
N SER A 70 -10.47 44.11 -5.66
CA SER A 70 -9.99 45.35 -5.04
C SER A 70 -8.63 45.79 -5.60
N LEU A 71 -7.84 44.84 -6.10
CA LEU A 71 -6.58 45.09 -6.81
C LEU A 71 -6.77 45.50 -8.29
N GLY A 72 -8.00 45.44 -8.83
CA GLY A 72 -8.34 45.86 -10.19
C GLY A 72 -7.75 44.95 -11.28
N ASP A 73 -7.63 45.46 -12.51
CA ASP A 73 -7.05 44.74 -13.67
C ASP A 73 -5.53 44.59 -13.56
N THR A 74 -5.09 43.86 -12.54
CA THR A 74 -3.70 43.52 -12.30
C THR A 74 -3.54 42.04 -12.03
N VAL A 75 -2.32 41.52 -12.09
CA VAL A 75 -2.04 40.10 -11.79
C VAL A 75 -2.51 39.76 -10.36
N GLY A 76 -2.27 40.64 -9.40
CA GLY A 76 -2.80 40.50 -8.04
C GLY A 76 -4.33 40.56 -7.97
N GLY A 77 -5.00 41.28 -8.87
CA GLY A 77 -6.46 41.26 -8.97
C GLY A 77 -6.99 39.95 -9.57
N MET A 78 -6.30 39.40 -10.57
CA MET A 78 -6.55 38.06 -11.09
C MET A 78 -6.43 37.01 -9.97
N GLU A 79 -5.30 37.01 -9.24
CA GLU A 79 -5.02 36.10 -8.13
C GLU A 79 -6.01 36.27 -6.97
N GLN A 80 -6.30 37.51 -6.55
CA GLN A 80 -7.28 37.80 -5.49
C GLN A 80 -8.66 37.27 -5.86
N CYS A 81 -9.07 37.44 -7.11
CA CYS A 81 -10.36 36.96 -7.60
C CYS A 81 -10.40 35.43 -7.68
N ALA A 82 -9.34 34.79 -8.18
CA ALA A 82 -9.22 33.34 -8.21
C ALA A 82 -9.27 32.74 -6.81
N LEU A 83 -8.50 33.28 -5.84
CA LEU A 83 -8.51 32.83 -4.44
C LEU A 83 -9.91 32.95 -3.81
N VAL A 84 -10.60 34.08 -4.02
CA VAL A 84 -11.98 34.25 -3.53
C VAL A 84 -12.93 33.24 -4.16
N ASN A 85 -12.86 33.04 -5.47
CA ASN A 85 -13.76 32.12 -6.17
C ASN A 85 -13.46 30.66 -5.82
N THR A 86 -12.20 30.31 -5.57
CA THR A 86 -11.80 28.99 -5.06
C THR A 86 -12.38 28.74 -3.67
N MET A 87 -12.32 29.72 -2.76
CA MET A 87 -12.95 29.58 -1.44
C MET A 87 -14.49 29.49 -1.54
N LEU A 88 -15.10 30.20 -2.51
CA LEU A 88 -16.54 30.10 -2.76
C LEU A 88 -16.95 28.75 -3.31
N SER A 89 -16.16 28.14 -4.22
CA SER A 89 -16.48 26.82 -4.77
C SER A 89 -16.45 25.70 -3.73
N LEU A 90 -15.74 25.88 -2.60
CA LEU A 90 -15.81 24.94 -1.47
C LEU A 90 -17.21 24.89 -0.82
N LEU A 91 -18.10 25.85 -1.12
CA LEU A 91 -19.49 25.85 -0.67
C LEU A 91 -20.45 25.21 -1.69
N ASP A 92 -19.96 24.84 -2.88
CA ASP A 92 -20.77 24.21 -3.91
C ASP A 92 -20.96 22.72 -3.59
N ALA A 93 -22.16 22.19 -3.88
CA ALA A 93 -22.52 20.80 -3.56
C ALA A 93 -21.60 19.75 -4.20
N GLU A 94 -20.92 20.11 -5.30
CA GLU A 94 -19.93 19.27 -5.97
C GLU A 94 -18.65 19.09 -5.13
N ASN A 95 -18.36 20.00 -4.20
CA ASN A 95 -17.18 20.01 -3.32
C ASN A 95 -17.52 19.78 -1.84
N ASP A 96 -18.72 19.26 -1.51
CA ASP A 96 -19.19 19.04 -0.13
C ASP A 96 -18.23 18.17 0.70
N TYR A 97 -17.40 17.34 0.05
CA TYR A 97 -16.39 16.49 0.69
C TYR A 97 -15.15 17.26 1.19
N LEU A 98 -14.90 18.48 0.70
CA LEU A 98 -13.85 19.38 1.20
C LEU A 98 -14.36 20.30 2.32
N LEU A 99 -15.68 20.51 2.41
CA LEU A 99 -16.29 21.45 3.35
C LEU A 99 -16.08 20.98 4.80
N GLY A 100 -15.36 21.77 5.59
CA GLY A 100 -14.97 21.41 6.96
C GLY A 100 -13.98 20.23 7.03
N ALA A 101 -13.39 19.84 5.89
CA ALA A 101 -12.45 18.73 5.78
C ALA A 101 -11.01 19.19 5.59
N ILE A 102 -10.72 20.50 5.52
CA ILE A 102 -9.38 21.09 5.39
C ILE A 102 -9.25 22.39 6.21
N LYS A 103 -8.06 22.69 6.74
CA LYS A 103 -7.70 24.00 7.30
C LYS A 103 -6.86 24.79 6.30
N ILE A 104 -7.21 26.05 6.05
CA ILE A 104 -6.47 26.90 5.10
C ILE A 104 -6.01 28.19 5.80
N GLY A 105 -4.73 28.52 5.66
CA GLY A 105 -4.11 29.77 6.11
C GLY A 105 -3.51 30.56 4.95
N LEU A 106 -3.09 31.80 5.21
CA LEU A 106 -2.48 32.69 4.22
C LEU A 106 -1.28 33.46 4.80
N MET A 107 -0.12 33.27 4.19
CA MET A 107 1.14 33.95 4.44
C MET A 107 1.46 34.89 3.28
N VAL A 108 1.89 36.11 3.58
CA VAL A 108 2.24 37.15 2.58
C VAL A 108 3.58 37.82 2.93
N PHE A 109 4.18 38.55 2.01
CA PHE A 109 5.39 39.34 2.32
C PHE A 109 5.05 40.59 3.15
N ASN A 110 5.83 40.89 4.19
CA ASN A 110 5.50 41.96 5.15
C ASN A 110 6.05 43.36 4.78
N GLU A 111 7.14 43.47 4.01
CA GLU A 111 7.95 44.70 3.87
C GLU A 111 7.14 45.95 3.46
N ASN A 112 6.82 46.79 4.46
CA ASN A 112 6.14 48.09 4.38
C ASN A 112 4.72 48.10 3.75
N GLY A 113 4.04 46.96 3.67
CA GLY A 113 2.66 46.85 3.16
C GLY A 113 1.63 46.34 4.18
N TYR A 114 2.02 45.40 5.04
CA TYR A 114 1.12 44.73 5.98
C TYR A 114 1.41 45.00 7.47
N SER A 115 2.48 45.74 7.80
CA SER A 115 2.89 46.05 9.17
C SER A 115 1.86 46.82 10.02
N SER A 116 0.83 47.41 9.40
CA SER A 116 -0.30 48.07 10.06
C SER A 116 -1.65 47.36 9.86
N PHE A 117 -1.64 46.23 9.15
CA PHE A 117 -2.82 45.42 8.92
C PHE A 117 -3.16 44.65 10.20
N ASN A 118 -4.45 44.58 10.56
CA ASN A 118 -4.89 43.86 11.76
C ASN A 118 -5.34 42.46 11.34
N ASN A 119 -4.56 41.41 11.63
CA ASN A 119 -4.94 40.01 11.36
C ASN A 119 -5.96 39.44 12.36
N GLY A 120 -6.28 40.16 13.45
CA GLY A 120 -7.34 39.77 14.39
C GLY A 120 -6.97 38.61 15.33
N THR A 121 -5.73 38.10 15.27
CA THR A 121 -5.29 36.89 15.98
C THR A 121 -4.60 37.16 17.32
N GLY A 122 -4.24 38.41 17.60
CA GLY A 122 -3.45 38.78 18.78
C GLY A 122 -1.97 38.39 18.73
N LEU A 123 -1.51 37.72 17.66
CA LEU A 123 -0.13 37.24 17.47
C LEU A 123 0.86 38.37 17.12
N GLY A 124 0.37 39.52 16.68
CA GLY A 124 1.18 40.67 16.26
C GLY A 124 1.61 40.62 14.79
N ASN A 125 2.30 41.68 14.34
CA ASN A 125 2.69 41.86 12.93
C ASN A 125 4.13 41.48 12.60
N GLY A 126 4.91 41.05 13.60
CA GLY A 126 6.29 40.58 13.42
C GLY A 126 7.27 41.59 12.79
N ASP A 127 8.49 41.13 12.52
CA ASP A 127 9.50 41.84 11.74
C ASP A 127 9.03 42.00 10.29
N ASN A 128 9.19 43.21 9.74
CA ASN A 128 8.83 43.51 8.36
C ASN A 128 9.76 42.87 7.32
N ARG A 129 10.79 42.15 7.76
CA ARG A 129 11.77 41.44 6.93
C ARG A 129 11.47 39.95 6.72
N CYS A 130 10.41 39.43 7.33
CA CYS A 130 9.95 38.04 7.25
C CYS A 130 8.53 37.91 6.67
N GLY A 131 8.00 36.70 6.58
CA GLY A 131 6.60 36.45 6.26
C GLY A 131 5.63 37.10 7.26
N TYR A 132 4.43 37.43 6.81
CA TYR A 132 3.33 37.91 7.65
C TYR A 132 2.13 36.98 7.53
N LEU A 133 1.74 36.36 8.65
CA LEU A 133 0.56 35.51 8.73
C LEU A 133 -0.70 36.37 8.70
N LEU A 134 -1.31 36.45 7.52
CA LEU A 134 -2.50 37.26 7.26
C LEU A 134 -3.77 36.59 7.76
N VAL A 135 -3.87 35.28 7.53
CA VAL A 135 -4.95 34.40 7.99
C VAL A 135 -4.30 33.18 8.65
N PRO A 136 -4.54 32.95 9.95
CA PRO A 136 -4.09 31.70 10.57
C PRO A 136 -4.83 30.52 9.94
N PRO A 137 -4.23 29.32 9.88
CA PRO A 137 -4.93 28.14 9.42
C PRO A 137 -6.28 27.97 10.14
N THR A 138 -7.35 28.05 9.36
CA THR A 138 -8.73 28.02 9.87
C THR A 138 -9.47 26.89 9.19
N LEU A 139 -10.31 26.17 9.93
CA LEU A 139 -11.17 25.14 9.36
C LEU A 139 -12.09 25.74 8.28
N MET A 140 -12.07 25.18 7.07
CA MET A 140 -12.89 25.65 5.95
C MET A 140 -14.33 25.15 6.04
N ASP A 141 -14.99 25.41 7.16
CA ASP A 141 -16.44 25.37 7.26
C ASP A 141 -17.04 26.68 6.68
N SER A 142 -18.37 26.78 6.61
CA SER A 142 -19.01 27.98 6.07
C SER A 142 -18.60 29.28 6.80
N SER A 143 -18.25 29.23 8.09
CA SER A 143 -17.80 30.40 8.84
C SER A 143 -16.34 30.76 8.53
N GLY A 144 -15.47 29.75 8.46
CA GLY A 144 -14.07 29.89 8.07
C GLY A 144 -13.92 30.44 6.66
N ILE A 145 -14.66 29.87 5.71
CA ILE A 145 -14.68 30.31 4.29
C ILE A 145 -15.08 31.78 4.19
N ASN A 146 -16.19 32.18 4.82
CA ASN A 146 -16.66 33.57 4.78
C ASN A 146 -15.67 34.55 5.43
N SER A 147 -14.99 34.12 6.50
CA SER A 147 -13.96 34.92 7.18
C SER A 147 -12.72 35.10 6.30
N PHE A 148 -12.29 34.03 5.63
CA PHE A 148 -11.17 34.03 4.70
C PHE A 148 -11.44 34.93 3.49
N ILE A 149 -12.61 34.80 2.86
CA ILE A 149 -13.05 35.64 1.73
C ILE A 149 -13.08 37.12 2.14
N SER A 150 -13.66 37.42 3.30
CA SER A 150 -13.72 38.79 3.81
C SER A 150 -12.32 39.39 3.97
N LYS A 151 -11.35 38.57 4.39
CA LYS A 151 -9.96 38.99 4.53
C LYS A 151 -9.29 39.24 3.18
N LEU A 152 -9.44 38.32 2.23
CA LEU A 152 -8.91 38.46 0.86
C LEU A 152 -9.41 39.74 0.20
N LYS A 153 -10.72 40.01 0.28
CA LYS A 153 -11.34 41.20 -0.35
C LYS A 153 -10.87 42.52 0.24
N SER A 154 -10.38 42.52 1.47
CA SER A 154 -9.88 43.72 2.16
C SER A 154 -8.47 44.16 1.72
N ILE A 155 -7.79 43.34 0.91
CA ILE A 155 -6.45 43.63 0.39
C ILE A 155 -6.57 44.57 -0.81
N ASP A 156 -5.88 45.70 -0.77
CA ASP A 156 -5.81 46.65 -1.87
C ASP A 156 -4.36 46.99 -2.25
N LYS A 157 -4.18 47.86 -3.25
CA LYS A 157 -2.85 48.21 -3.78
C LYS A 157 -1.91 48.85 -2.76
N ASN A 158 -2.43 49.40 -1.67
CA ASN A 158 -1.63 50.02 -0.60
C ASN A 158 -0.99 48.98 0.32
N ASN A 159 -1.37 47.70 0.21
CA ASN A 159 -0.86 46.62 1.05
C ASN A 159 0.30 45.83 0.42
N LEU A 160 0.66 46.06 -0.85
CA LEU A 160 1.69 45.29 -1.52
C LEU A 160 3.10 45.58 -0.98
N ALA A 161 3.89 44.53 -0.79
CA ALA A 161 5.27 44.62 -0.30
C ALA A 161 6.24 45.16 -1.37
N ASN A 162 7.33 45.78 -0.91
CA ASN A 162 8.29 46.41 -1.81
C ASN A 162 9.27 45.43 -2.48
N GLN A 163 9.57 44.28 -1.87
CA GLN A 163 10.55 43.31 -2.37
C GLN A 163 10.10 41.87 -2.11
N SER A 164 10.59 40.94 -2.94
CA SER A 164 10.45 39.50 -2.75
C SER A 164 11.47 39.01 -1.71
N ARG A 165 11.07 38.06 -0.86
CA ARG A 165 11.87 37.50 0.24
C ARG A 165 11.51 36.03 0.47
N LEU A 166 11.64 35.21 -0.57
CA LEU A 166 11.04 33.88 -0.63
C LEU A 166 11.52 32.95 0.50
N GLY A 167 12.83 32.80 0.69
CA GLY A 167 13.41 31.99 1.75
C GLY A 167 13.04 32.47 3.15
N ASP A 168 12.95 33.79 3.38
CA ASP A 168 12.46 34.31 4.67
C ASP A 168 10.97 33.99 4.90
N LEU A 169 10.14 34.01 3.84
CA LEU A 169 8.73 33.63 3.94
C LEU A 169 8.57 32.13 4.21
N ILE A 170 9.39 31.29 3.58
CA ILE A 170 9.37 29.84 3.78
C ILE A 170 9.87 29.49 5.19
N ALA A 171 10.96 30.11 5.65
CA ALA A 171 11.45 29.95 7.02
C ALA A 171 10.39 30.35 8.07
N GLU A 172 9.67 31.45 7.84
CA GLU A 172 8.55 31.86 8.70
C GLU A 172 7.37 30.87 8.61
N SER A 173 7.13 30.29 7.44
CA SER A 173 6.10 29.27 7.23
C SER A 173 6.41 27.99 7.98
N TRP A 174 7.66 27.53 8.00
CA TRP A 174 8.13 26.44 8.86
C TRP A 174 7.83 26.72 10.34
N ALA A 175 8.19 27.91 10.81
CA ALA A 175 7.97 28.30 12.19
C ALA A 175 6.47 28.32 12.56
N MET A 176 5.62 28.77 11.65
CA MET A 176 4.17 28.78 11.87
C MET A 176 3.56 27.38 11.81
N LEU A 177 3.91 26.58 10.78
CA LEU A 177 3.37 25.23 10.60
C LEU A 177 3.80 24.27 11.71
N ASN A 178 4.95 24.48 12.33
CA ASN A 178 5.40 23.71 13.49
C ASN A 178 5.08 24.36 14.84
N GLY A 179 4.40 25.52 14.84
CA GLY A 179 4.00 26.20 16.07
C GLY A 179 5.19 26.63 16.94
N LEU A 180 6.28 27.08 16.34
CA LEU A 180 7.51 27.41 17.06
C LEU A 180 7.36 28.67 17.91
N ALA A 181 7.92 28.64 19.12
CA ALA A 181 7.96 29.80 20.02
C ALA A 181 8.91 30.92 19.53
N THR A 182 9.80 30.59 18.60
CA THR A 182 10.74 31.52 17.98
C THR A 182 10.64 31.41 16.46
N SER A 183 10.36 32.54 15.81
CA SER A 183 10.29 32.66 14.35
C SER A 183 11.23 33.77 13.86
N CYS A 184 11.42 33.87 12.54
CA CYS A 184 12.28 34.93 12.01
C CYS A 184 11.63 36.31 12.14
N SER A 185 10.29 36.38 12.17
CA SER A 185 9.54 37.60 12.46
C SER A 185 9.48 37.95 13.95
N GLY A 186 9.88 37.03 14.84
CA GLY A 186 9.75 37.19 16.30
C GLY A 186 8.32 37.00 16.82
N VAL A 187 7.38 36.55 15.97
CA VAL A 187 6.05 36.10 16.39
C VAL A 187 6.17 34.73 17.05
N ASP A 188 5.46 34.56 18.16
CA ASP A 188 5.35 33.29 18.88
C ASP A 188 4.15 32.50 18.35
N TYR A 189 4.42 31.39 17.66
CA TYR A 189 3.39 30.52 17.09
C TYR A 189 3.03 29.34 17.99
N SER A 190 3.51 29.27 19.23
CA SER A 190 3.19 28.16 20.15
C SER A 190 1.69 27.98 20.39
N GLY A 191 0.89 29.06 20.29
CA GLY A 191 -0.57 28.98 20.35
C GLY A 191 -1.25 28.37 19.10
N LEU A 192 -0.49 28.20 18.01
CA LEU A 192 -0.90 27.51 16.78
C LEU A 192 -0.23 26.13 16.66
N ALA A 193 0.56 25.71 17.65
CA ALA A 193 1.16 24.39 17.68
C ALA A 193 0.05 23.34 17.62
N GLU A 194 0.02 22.63 16.51
CA GLU A 194 -0.73 21.39 16.41
C GLU A 194 0.06 20.35 17.19
N THR A 195 -0.60 19.55 18.01
CA THR A 195 0.11 18.47 18.68
C THR A 195 0.65 17.54 17.60
N ALA A 196 1.98 17.36 17.59
CA ALA A 196 2.73 16.65 16.54
C ALA A 196 2.25 15.20 16.30
N THR A 197 1.34 14.72 17.13
CA THR A 197 0.74 13.39 17.09
C THR A 197 -0.56 13.32 16.29
N GLN A 198 -0.91 14.39 15.55
CA GLN A 198 -2.11 14.47 14.71
C GLN A 198 -1.81 14.25 13.20
N CYS A 199 -1.14 13.14 12.89
CA CYS A 199 -1.16 12.31 11.67
C CYS A 199 -1.35 12.93 10.27
N ARG A 200 -0.87 14.13 9.96
CA ARG A 200 -0.79 14.65 8.56
C ARG A 200 0.37 15.63 8.36
N ASP A 201 1.14 15.45 7.27
CA ASP A 201 2.11 16.45 6.81
C ASP A 201 1.40 17.77 6.50
N ALA A 202 2.03 18.89 6.85
CA ALA A 202 1.50 20.20 6.48
C ALA A 202 1.87 20.53 5.03
N VAL A 203 1.07 21.37 4.38
CA VAL A 203 1.31 21.74 2.99
C VAL A 203 1.50 23.23 2.84
N LEU A 204 2.59 23.63 2.19
CA LEU A 204 2.83 24.99 1.73
C LEU A 204 2.53 25.08 0.24
N VAL A 205 1.60 25.95 -0.17
CA VAL A 205 1.34 26.24 -1.59
C VAL A 205 1.85 27.64 -1.90
N TYR A 206 2.98 27.73 -2.60
CA TYR A 206 3.56 29.02 -2.96
C TYR A 206 3.10 29.51 -4.34
N ILE A 207 2.36 30.63 -4.37
CA ILE A 207 1.88 31.30 -5.57
C ILE A 207 2.90 32.39 -5.95
N GLY A 208 3.74 32.11 -6.94
CA GLY A 208 4.86 32.94 -7.37
C GLY A 208 4.60 33.71 -8.66
N ASN A 209 4.93 35.01 -8.67
CA ASN A 209 4.69 35.92 -9.80
C ASN A 209 5.92 36.14 -10.71
N ALA A 210 5.88 35.59 -11.92
CA ALA A 210 6.84 35.78 -13.02
C ALA A 210 6.25 36.63 -14.15
N THR A 211 5.86 37.87 -13.84
CA THR A 211 5.02 38.72 -14.72
C THR A 211 5.64 40.06 -15.11
N LYS A 212 6.87 40.37 -14.66
CA LYS A 212 7.64 41.54 -15.10
C LYS A 212 9.10 41.17 -15.34
N GLU A 213 9.82 41.90 -16.20
CA GLU A 213 11.25 41.64 -16.46
C GLU A 213 12.15 41.73 -15.21
N ASN A 214 11.69 42.40 -14.15
CA ASN A 214 12.36 42.47 -12.87
C ASN A 214 11.70 41.58 -11.80
N SER A 215 10.89 40.60 -12.20
CA SER A 215 10.44 39.53 -11.33
C SER A 215 11.64 38.85 -10.68
N SER A 216 11.51 38.51 -9.41
CA SER A 216 12.62 37.93 -8.64
C SER A 216 12.08 36.95 -7.62
N VAL A 217 12.69 35.78 -7.60
CA VAL A 217 12.57 34.75 -6.55
C VAL A 217 13.71 34.85 -5.52
N ALA A 218 14.60 35.83 -5.69
CA ALA A 218 15.69 36.08 -4.74
C ALA A 218 15.18 36.55 -3.38
N ASP A 219 15.91 36.15 -2.36
CA ASP A 219 15.86 36.70 -1.02
C ASP A 219 16.32 38.15 -1.02
N GLY A 220 15.63 38.97 -0.23
CA GLY A 220 16.01 40.36 0.02
C GLY A 220 17.24 40.46 0.93
N THR A 221 17.26 41.43 1.84
CA THR A 221 18.33 41.56 2.85
C THR A 221 18.10 40.69 4.09
N GLY A 222 17.37 39.58 3.95
CA GLY A 222 17.12 38.62 5.01
C GLY A 222 18.36 37.83 5.40
N SER A 223 18.20 36.85 6.27
CA SER A 223 19.27 35.89 6.62
C SER A 223 18.75 34.44 6.63
N PRO A 224 18.04 33.99 5.57
CA PRO A 224 17.43 32.67 5.53
C PRO A 224 18.49 31.55 5.60
N ASP A 225 19.69 31.80 5.08
CA ASP A 225 20.83 30.89 5.19
C ASP A 225 21.27 30.67 6.65
N THR A 226 21.31 31.76 7.42
CA THR A 226 21.71 31.75 8.81
C THR A 226 20.65 31.06 9.64
N LEU A 227 19.37 31.31 9.33
CA LEU A 227 18.24 30.65 9.98
C LEU A 227 18.25 29.14 9.74
N LEU A 228 18.46 28.69 8.50
CA LEU A 228 18.52 27.26 8.17
C LEU A 228 19.72 26.59 8.84
N LYS A 229 20.91 27.20 8.75
CA LYS A 229 22.12 26.67 9.40
C LYS A 229 21.99 26.62 10.92
N ASN A 230 21.27 27.56 11.51
CA ASN A 230 20.94 27.52 12.93
C ASN A 230 20.02 26.34 13.23
N GLN A 231 18.91 26.16 12.49
CA GLN A 231 18.03 24.99 12.66
C GLN A 231 18.82 23.67 12.62
N LEU A 232 19.63 23.47 11.58
CA LEU A 232 20.46 22.28 11.41
C LEU A 232 21.39 22.03 12.60
N THR A 233 21.94 23.07 13.22
CA THR A 233 22.95 22.93 14.28
C THR A 233 22.37 22.97 15.70
N SER A 234 21.38 23.82 15.97
CA SER A 234 20.82 24.03 17.31
C SER A 234 19.66 23.11 17.61
N GLU A 235 18.79 22.84 16.64
CA GLU A 235 17.60 22.03 16.84
C GLU A 235 17.82 20.57 16.41
N PHE A 236 18.48 20.36 15.26
CA PHE A 236 18.75 19.02 14.71
C PHE A 236 20.15 18.47 15.05
N SER A 237 20.98 19.25 15.75
CA SER A 237 22.32 18.83 16.23
C SER A 237 23.30 18.34 15.14
N TYR A 238 23.08 18.68 13.87
CA TYR A 238 24.00 18.33 12.78
C TYR A 238 25.29 19.15 12.87
N SER A 239 26.41 18.45 13.02
CA SER A 239 27.73 19.08 13.14
C SER A 239 28.13 19.80 11.85
N THR A 240 28.62 21.04 11.95
CA THR A 240 29.08 21.83 10.81
C THR A 240 30.10 21.05 9.96
N GLY A 241 29.74 20.77 8.71
CA GLY A 241 30.57 20.05 7.75
C GLY A 241 30.30 18.56 7.62
N SER A 242 29.38 17.98 8.40
CA SER A 242 28.84 16.64 8.16
C SER A 242 28.13 16.54 6.81
N SER A 243 27.91 15.33 6.31
CA SER A 243 27.16 15.10 5.08
C SER A 243 25.72 15.61 5.21
N GLN A 244 25.04 15.36 6.34
CA GLN A 244 23.69 15.88 6.61
C GLN A 244 23.66 17.41 6.61
N TYR A 245 24.59 18.05 7.31
CA TYR A 245 24.68 19.52 7.32
C TYR A 245 24.92 20.06 5.91
N LYS A 246 25.87 19.48 5.16
CA LYS A 246 26.19 19.93 3.80
C LYS A 246 25.04 19.70 2.82
N PHE A 247 24.26 18.63 3.01
CA PHE A 247 23.11 18.31 2.16
C PHE A 247 22.08 19.44 2.17
N PHE A 248 21.77 20.00 3.34
CA PHE A 248 20.82 21.09 3.48
C PHE A 248 21.44 22.49 3.39
N ALA A 249 22.70 22.68 3.82
CA ALA A 249 23.33 23.99 3.93
C ALA A 249 24.11 24.45 2.68
N THR A 250 24.17 23.63 1.63
CA THR A 250 24.88 23.96 0.40
C THR A 250 23.91 24.42 -0.69
N PRO A 251 24.05 25.64 -1.22
CA PRO A 251 23.15 26.13 -2.26
C PRO A 251 23.15 25.26 -3.51
N ARG A 252 21.96 24.95 -4.02
CA ARG A 252 21.73 24.16 -5.23
C ARG A 252 21.69 25.07 -6.45
N ALA A 253 22.29 24.59 -7.55
CA ALA A 253 22.29 25.31 -8.80
C ALA A 253 21.00 25.04 -9.59
N VAL A 254 20.34 26.10 -10.05
CA VAL A 254 19.12 26.03 -10.88
C VAL A 254 19.41 26.47 -12.30
N THR A 255 18.95 25.68 -13.27
CA THR A 255 19.19 25.90 -14.70
C THR A 255 18.64 27.25 -15.16
N GLN A 256 19.50 28.07 -15.80
CA GLN A 256 19.21 29.42 -16.32
C GLN A 256 19.01 30.53 -15.27
N LEU A 257 19.17 30.24 -13.98
CA LEU A 257 19.18 31.27 -12.93
C LEU A 257 20.64 31.70 -12.63
N THR A 258 20.99 32.96 -12.92
CA THR A 258 22.40 33.42 -12.79
C THR A 258 22.87 33.52 -11.34
N ASN A 259 24.04 32.93 -11.05
CA ASN A 259 24.71 32.89 -9.74
C ASN A 259 24.00 32.05 -8.66
N SER A 260 23.19 31.06 -9.04
CA SER A 260 22.64 30.06 -8.12
C SER A 260 23.69 29.09 -7.55
N ASP A 261 24.99 29.29 -7.79
CA ASP A 261 26.07 28.42 -7.33
C ASP A 261 26.87 29.01 -6.16
N SER A 262 27.71 28.17 -5.54
CA SER A 262 28.21 28.17 -4.15
C SER A 262 29.04 29.36 -3.65
N SER A 263 28.98 30.55 -4.26
CA SER A 263 29.82 31.71 -3.91
C SER A 263 29.11 32.83 -3.13
N ASN A 264 27.95 32.52 -2.52
CA ASN A 264 27.01 33.35 -1.74
C ASN A 264 25.73 33.64 -2.53
N ASN A 265 24.85 32.63 -2.56
CA ASN A 265 23.60 32.64 -3.30
C ASN A 265 22.53 33.44 -2.54
N LYS A 266 21.73 34.26 -3.24
CA LYS A 266 20.58 34.99 -2.67
C LYS A 266 19.26 34.25 -2.85
N TYR A 267 19.29 32.93 -3.03
CA TYR A 267 18.10 32.13 -3.31
C TYR A 267 18.20 30.91 -2.42
N TRP A 268 17.50 30.95 -1.28
CA TRP A 268 17.49 29.93 -0.23
C TRP A 268 16.14 29.23 -0.09
N GLY A 269 15.19 29.57 -0.97
CA GLY A 269 13.82 29.07 -0.88
C GLY A 269 13.73 27.55 -1.11
N ASP A 270 14.47 27.04 -2.09
CA ASP A 270 14.51 25.60 -2.43
C ASP A 270 15.31 24.79 -1.40
N GLU A 271 16.38 25.34 -0.81
CA GLU A 271 17.06 24.67 0.31
C GLU A 271 16.16 24.58 1.55
N TRP A 272 15.38 25.63 1.83
CA TRP A 272 14.37 25.57 2.88
C TRP A 272 13.28 24.54 2.56
N ALA A 273 12.73 24.52 1.34
CA ALA A 273 11.72 23.53 0.97
C ALA A 273 12.27 22.09 1.04
N GLN A 274 13.52 21.87 0.61
CA GLN A 274 14.20 20.59 0.72
C GLN A 274 14.37 20.16 2.19
N PHE A 275 14.77 21.09 3.05
CA PHE A 275 14.87 20.85 4.49
C PHE A 275 13.51 20.51 5.10
N MET A 276 12.49 21.32 4.84
CA MET A 276 11.14 21.13 5.38
C MET A 276 10.53 19.78 4.96
N ASN A 277 10.89 19.29 3.77
CA ASN A 277 10.40 18.02 3.24
C ASN A 277 11.22 16.82 3.72
N LEU A 278 12.56 16.88 3.67
CA LEU A 278 13.42 15.70 3.81
C LEU A 278 14.14 15.59 5.16
N VAL A 279 14.04 16.58 6.04
CA VAL A 279 14.69 16.48 7.35
C VAL A 279 14.04 15.36 8.18
N ASP A 280 14.86 14.57 8.86
CA ASP A 280 14.36 13.60 9.82
C ASP A 280 13.86 14.35 11.05
N THR A 281 12.56 14.53 11.17
CA THR A 281 11.94 15.28 12.27
C THR A 281 12.15 14.61 13.63
N SER A 282 12.51 13.31 13.67
CA SER A 282 12.88 12.62 14.90
C SER A 282 14.23 13.08 15.49
N ASP A 283 15.09 13.68 14.67
CA ASP A 283 16.36 14.28 15.11
C ASP A 283 16.14 15.67 15.77
N SER A 284 14.95 16.26 15.63
CA SER A 284 14.67 17.59 16.16
C SER A 284 14.55 17.56 17.69
N ALA A 285 15.16 18.55 18.35
CA ALA A 285 14.90 18.87 19.75
C ALA A 285 13.48 19.47 19.98
N GLN A 286 12.75 19.73 18.90
CA GLN A 286 11.40 20.28 18.85
C GLN A 286 10.43 19.22 18.29
N SER A 287 9.13 19.38 18.56
CA SER A 287 8.10 18.46 18.01
C SER A 287 7.70 18.89 16.59
N ASP A 288 8.65 18.79 15.65
CA ASP A 288 8.47 19.21 14.27
C ASP A 288 7.74 18.16 13.42
N ARG A 289 7.12 18.61 12.32
CA ARG A 289 6.53 17.81 11.25
C ARG A 289 7.09 18.23 9.90
N ASN A 290 7.14 17.28 8.97
CA ASN A 290 7.54 17.54 7.60
C ASN A 290 6.47 18.39 6.88
N VAL A 291 6.91 19.19 5.91
CA VAL A 291 6.05 20.07 5.13
C VAL A 291 6.32 19.88 3.64
N SER A 292 5.30 19.44 2.91
CA SER A 292 5.36 19.37 1.45
C SER A 292 5.12 20.75 0.84
N THR A 293 5.92 21.13 -0.15
CA THR A 293 5.82 22.44 -0.82
C THR A 293 5.37 22.28 -2.26
N TYR A 294 4.20 22.82 -2.58
CA TYR A 294 3.71 23.02 -3.94
C TYR A 294 4.08 24.41 -4.43
N SER A 295 4.21 24.57 -5.74
CA SER A 295 4.43 25.88 -6.34
C SER A 295 3.50 26.12 -7.53
N ILE A 296 3.06 27.36 -7.67
CA ILE A 296 2.26 27.82 -8.81
C ILE A 296 2.98 29.03 -9.41
N ALA A 297 3.53 28.88 -10.61
CA ALA A 297 4.13 29.97 -11.35
C ALA A 297 3.06 30.72 -12.17
N VAL A 298 2.64 31.88 -11.67
CA VAL A 298 1.79 32.82 -12.42
C VAL A 298 2.69 33.65 -13.33
N TYR A 299 2.55 33.52 -14.65
CA TYR A 299 3.51 34.09 -15.60
C TYR A 299 2.87 34.84 -16.76
N ASP A 300 3.59 35.81 -17.31
CA ASP A 300 3.21 36.48 -18.56
C ASP A 300 3.81 35.71 -19.76
N PRO A 301 2.99 35.16 -20.68
CA PRO A 301 3.47 34.43 -21.85
C PRO A 301 4.45 35.23 -22.73
N SER A 302 4.35 36.57 -22.73
CA SER A 302 5.24 37.43 -23.51
C SER A 302 6.65 37.57 -22.91
N LEU A 303 6.82 37.21 -21.62
CA LEU A 303 8.07 37.30 -20.88
C LEU A 303 8.65 35.93 -20.51
N GLU A 304 7.96 34.83 -20.83
CA GLU A 304 8.32 33.46 -20.43
C GLU A 304 9.79 33.11 -20.71
N THR A 305 10.29 33.36 -21.92
CA THR A 305 11.70 33.08 -22.27
C THR A 305 12.68 33.94 -21.47
N LYS A 306 12.31 35.16 -21.08
CA LYS A 306 13.16 36.05 -20.30
C LYS A 306 13.16 35.69 -18.81
N LEU A 307 12.07 35.10 -18.33
CA LEU A 307 11.85 34.73 -16.92
C LEU A 307 11.94 33.21 -16.70
N ALA A 308 12.57 32.49 -17.62
CA ALA A 308 12.72 31.04 -17.54
C ALA A 308 13.49 30.61 -16.28
N GLY A 309 14.45 31.42 -15.81
CA GLY A 309 15.18 31.17 -14.57
C GLY A 309 14.27 31.19 -13.34
N GLU A 310 13.39 32.19 -13.23
CA GLU A 310 12.43 32.33 -12.13
C GLU A 310 11.38 31.21 -12.16
N ILE A 311 10.87 30.86 -13.34
CA ILE A 311 9.88 29.79 -13.49
C ILE A 311 10.50 28.43 -13.13
N ASN A 312 11.72 28.15 -13.60
CA ASN A 312 12.44 26.91 -13.26
C ASN A 312 12.74 26.82 -11.76
N PHE A 313 13.06 27.94 -11.12
CA PHE A 313 13.28 27.98 -9.68
C PHE A 313 12.01 27.62 -8.89
N LEU A 314 10.84 28.14 -9.31
CA LEU A 314 9.57 27.76 -8.69
C LEU A 314 9.26 26.27 -8.89
N ALA A 315 9.59 25.71 -10.06
CA ALA A 315 9.41 24.27 -10.29
C ALA A 315 10.35 23.43 -9.42
N ASP A 316 11.61 23.83 -9.32
CA ASP A 316 12.61 23.15 -8.50
C ASP A 316 12.28 23.22 -7.00
N LEU A 317 11.77 24.37 -6.53
CA LEU A 317 11.24 24.57 -5.18
C LEU A 317 10.19 23.50 -4.80
N ALA A 318 9.25 23.21 -5.70
CA ALA A 318 8.24 22.19 -5.43
C ALA A 318 8.81 20.77 -5.49
N ASN A 319 9.69 20.51 -6.45
CA ASN A 319 10.32 19.20 -6.63
C ASN A 319 11.11 18.76 -5.38
N VAL A 320 11.99 19.62 -4.86
CA VAL A 320 12.73 19.29 -3.64
C VAL A 320 11.89 19.40 -2.38
N GLY A 321 10.85 20.23 -2.44
CA GLY A 321 9.83 20.36 -1.40
C GLY A 321 8.84 19.21 -1.35
N GLY A 322 8.93 18.18 -2.22
CA GLY A 322 8.03 17.03 -2.19
C GLY A 322 6.58 17.36 -2.58
N GLY A 323 6.37 18.41 -3.37
CA GLY A 323 5.06 18.76 -3.94
C GLY A 323 5.10 18.86 -5.46
N LYS A 324 4.02 19.35 -6.06
CA LYS A 324 3.93 19.55 -7.53
C LYS A 324 4.12 21.01 -7.92
N ALA A 325 4.70 21.19 -9.11
CA ALA A 325 4.84 22.49 -9.76
C ALA A 325 3.75 22.68 -10.81
N PHE A 326 3.03 23.80 -10.72
CA PHE A 326 2.01 24.21 -11.68
C PHE A 326 2.39 25.52 -12.35
N LYS A 327 1.82 25.77 -13.53
CA LYS A 327 2.03 27.01 -14.28
C LYS A 327 0.70 27.54 -14.79
N VAL A 328 0.42 28.82 -14.53
CA VAL A 328 -0.83 29.49 -14.91
C VAL A 328 -0.53 30.83 -15.58
N THR A 329 -1.18 31.14 -16.69
CA THR A 329 -0.99 32.43 -17.36
C THR A 329 -1.60 33.55 -16.52
N ALA A 330 -0.96 34.72 -16.54
CA ALA A 330 -1.32 35.88 -15.70
C ALA A 330 -2.74 36.44 -15.92
N ASP A 331 -3.43 36.02 -16.99
CA ASP A 331 -4.81 36.35 -17.32
C ASP A 331 -5.83 35.24 -16.97
N ASN A 332 -5.39 34.03 -16.62
CA ASN A 332 -6.25 32.86 -16.45
C ASN A 332 -6.63 32.60 -14.98
N HIS A 333 -7.61 33.35 -14.49
CA HIS A 333 -8.13 33.17 -13.12
C HIS A 333 -8.83 31.81 -12.90
N ALA A 334 -9.42 31.22 -13.94
CA ALA A 334 -10.12 29.93 -13.83
C ALA A 334 -9.12 28.80 -13.63
N GLY A 335 -8.04 28.77 -14.42
CA GLY A 335 -6.97 27.78 -14.27
C GLY A 335 -6.25 27.88 -12.93
N LEU A 336 -6.11 29.07 -12.33
CA LEU A 336 -5.57 29.21 -10.98
C LEU A 336 -6.51 28.61 -9.92
N ALA A 337 -7.82 28.79 -10.08
CA ALA A 337 -8.81 28.20 -9.16
C ALA A 337 -8.86 26.67 -9.30
N GLU A 338 -8.80 26.14 -10.52
CA GLU A 338 -8.74 24.70 -10.81
C GLU A 338 -7.50 24.06 -10.16
N VAL A 339 -6.31 24.66 -10.34
CA VAL A 339 -5.08 24.16 -9.71
C VAL A 339 -5.17 24.18 -8.18
N LEU A 340 -5.76 25.22 -7.58
CA LEU A 340 -5.92 25.28 -6.13
C LEU A 340 -6.90 24.22 -5.60
N LEU A 341 -8.01 23.97 -6.32
CA LEU A 341 -8.94 22.90 -5.98
C LEU A 341 -8.29 21.53 -6.12
N GLN A 342 -7.53 21.30 -7.20
CA GLN A 342 -6.74 20.08 -7.39
C GLN A 342 -5.80 19.84 -6.20
N ILE A 343 -5.07 20.87 -5.76
CA ILE A 343 -4.19 20.75 -4.59
C ILE A 343 -5.01 20.46 -3.31
N PHE A 344 -6.18 21.09 -3.11
CA PHE A 344 -7.00 20.82 -1.92
C PHE A 344 -7.57 19.40 -1.91
N ASN A 345 -7.91 18.84 -3.08
CA ASN A 345 -8.32 17.44 -3.24
C ASN A 345 -7.15 16.50 -2.90
N GLU A 346 -5.98 16.72 -3.51
CA GLU A 346 -4.79 15.90 -3.24
C GLU A 346 -4.36 15.95 -1.76
N VAL A 347 -4.63 17.08 -1.10
CA VAL A 347 -4.42 17.26 0.35
C VAL A 347 -5.55 16.60 1.15
N GLN A 348 -6.71 16.30 0.62
CA GLN A 348 -7.79 15.63 1.37
C GLN A 348 -7.67 14.10 1.31
N ASP A 349 -7.23 13.55 0.19
CA ASP A 349 -7.28 12.12 -0.14
C ASP A 349 -6.71 11.19 0.94
N ILE A 350 -7.42 10.07 1.15
CA ILE A 350 -7.08 9.01 2.11
C ILE A 350 -6.40 7.86 1.36
N ASN A 351 -5.30 7.36 1.94
CA ASN A 351 -4.42 6.36 1.35
C ASN A 351 -5.14 5.09 0.84
N SER A 352 -5.14 4.91 -0.48
CA SER A 352 -5.19 3.59 -1.12
C SER A 352 -3.84 2.88 -0.93
N ALA A 353 -3.87 1.61 -0.53
CA ALA A 353 -2.66 0.81 -0.39
C ALA A 353 -2.31 0.15 -1.73
N PHE A 354 -1.07 0.30 -2.21
CA PHE A 354 -0.62 -0.30 -3.46
C PHE A 354 0.39 -1.42 -3.20
N SER A 355 0.27 -2.56 -3.87
CA SER A 355 1.05 -3.78 -3.55
C SER A 355 2.37 -3.90 -4.28
N SER A 356 2.56 -3.31 -5.46
CA SER A 356 3.87 -3.13 -6.13
C SER A 356 3.72 -2.69 -7.59
N ALA A 357 4.74 -2.00 -8.11
CA ALA A 357 4.92 -1.76 -9.54
C ALA A 357 5.80 -2.85 -10.18
N THR A 358 5.46 -3.22 -11.42
CA THR A 358 6.22 -4.16 -12.25
C THR A 358 6.33 -3.63 -13.68
N LEU A 359 7.43 -3.93 -14.34
CA LEU A 359 7.65 -3.63 -15.75
C LEU A 359 7.68 -4.94 -16.55
N PRO A 360 7.56 -4.89 -17.89
CA PRO A 360 7.82 -6.02 -18.76
C PRO A 360 9.25 -6.56 -18.58
N VAL A 361 9.47 -7.42 -17.60
CA VAL A 361 10.75 -8.09 -17.39
C VAL A 361 10.70 -9.44 -18.08
N SER A 362 11.35 -9.53 -19.24
CA SER A 362 11.91 -10.81 -19.64
C SER A 362 13.35 -10.83 -19.17
N ALA A 363 13.63 -11.59 -18.11
CA ALA A 363 14.99 -11.81 -17.59
C ALA A 363 15.96 -12.33 -18.67
N ASN A 364 15.44 -12.80 -19.81
CA ASN A 364 16.21 -13.30 -20.94
C ASN A 364 16.12 -12.44 -22.22
N THR A 365 15.39 -11.32 -22.22
CA THR A 365 15.35 -10.38 -23.36
C THR A 365 16.05 -9.08 -22.96
N GLN A 366 17.37 -9.12 -22.94
CA GLN A 366 18.21 -7.96 -22.66
C GLN A 366 18.19 -7.01 -23.87
N GLY A 367 17.39 -5.94 -23.78
CA GLY A 367 17.40 -4.87 -24.77
C GLY A 367 16.11 -4.04 -24.70
N THR A 368 16.17 -2.93 -23.95
CA THR A 368 15.12 -1.90 -23.79
C THR A 368 13.77 -2.39 -23.26
N PHE A 369 13.38 -1.89 -22.09
CA PHE A 369 12.01 -2.07 -21.59
C PHE A 369 11.04 -1.35 -22.53
N LEU A 370 9.93 -2.02 -22.88
CA LEU A 370 8.78 -1.29 -23.39
C LEU A 370 8.35 -0.30 -22.32
N ASN A 371 7.94 0.89 -22.74
CA ASN A 371 7.55 1.98 -21.85
C ASN A 371 6.15 1.75 -21.24
N GLN A 372 5.98 0.62 -20.54
CA GLN A 372 4.73 0.13 -19.97
C GLN A 372 4.97 -0.28 -18.54
N VAL A 373 4.28 0.34 -17.58
CA VAL A 373 4.36 0.05 -16.14
C VAL A 373 3.05 -0.60 -15.71
N TYR A 374 3.09 -1.81 -15.17
CA TYR A 374 1.94 -2.52 -14.62
C TYR A 374 1.95 -2.40 -13.10
N ILE A 375 0.91 -1.80 -12.54
CA ILE A 375 0.77 -1.58 -11.10
C ILE A 375 -0.36 -2.47 -10.61
N ALA A 376 -0.04 -3.36 -9.68
CA ALA A 376 -1.02 -4.09 -8.90
C ALA A 376 -1.49 -3.23 -7.73
N SER A 377 -2.80 -3.20 -7.50
CA SER A 377 -3.42 -2.41 -6.45
C SER A 377 -4.44 -3.24 -5.68
N PHE A 378 -4.59 -2.96 -4.39
CA PHE A 378 -5.59 -3.62 -3.55
C PHE A 378 -6.16 -2.65 -2.53
N ARG A 379 -7.36 -2.93 -2.02
CA ARG A 379 -7.92 -2.17 -0.91
C ARG A 379 -8.42 -3.17 0.14
N PRO A 380 -7.82 -3.17 1.35
CA PRO A 380 -8.37 -3.89 2.47
C PRO A 380 -9.83 -3.54 2.69
N ASP A 381 -10.64 -4.54 3.03
CA ASP A 381 -12.01 -4.30 3.47
C ASP A 381 -12.01 -3.66 4.86
N SER A 382 -12.72 -2.54 5.01
CA SER A 382 -12.74 -1.76 6.25
C SER A 382 -13.40 -2.48 7.42
N ASP A 383 -14.24 -3.48 7.15
CA ASP A 383 -14.92 -4.29 8.16
C ASP A 383 -14.16 -5.60 8.44
N ALA A 384 -12.91 -5.70 7.96
CA ALA A 384 -12.08 -6.90 8.02
C ALA A 384 -12.70 -8.10 7.30
N ALA A 385 -13.57 -7.89 6.31
CA ALA A 385 -14.13 -9.00 5.55
C ALA A 385 -13.05 -9.65 4.65
N PRO A 386 -13.13 -10.96 4.39
CA PRO A 386 -12.08 -11.70 3.66
C PRO A 386 -11.97 -11.33 2.17
N ARG A 387 -12.99 -10.71 1.57
CA ARG A 387 -12.97 -10.27 0.18
C ARG A 387 -12.41 -8.85 0.07
N TRP A 388 -11.24 -8.72 -0.53
CA TRP A 388 -10.61 -7.43 -0.79
C TRP A 388 -10.71 -7.06 -2.26
N ASN A 389 -10.88 -5.76 -2.53
CA ASN A 389 -10.91 -5.27 -3.90
C ASN A 389 -9.50 -5.23 -4.47
N GLY A 390 -9.34 -5.53 -5.75
CA GLY A 390 -8.05 -5.44 -6.44
C GLY A 390 -8.15 -5.15 -7.91
N ASN A 391 -7.01 -4.79 -8.50
CA ASN A 391 -6.91 -4.50 -9.91
C ASN A 391 -5.45 -4.50 -10.38
N VAL A 392 -5.27 -4.53 -11.70
CA VAL A 392 -4.01 -4.25 -12.36
C VAL A 392 -4.23 -3.14 -13.37
N LYS A 393 -3.46 -2.06 -13.23
CA LYS A 393 -3.53 -0.85 -14.08
C LYS A 393 -2.23 -0.71 -14.88
N GLN A 394 -2.32 -0.14 -16.07
CA GLN A 394 -1.16 0.13 -16.92
C GLN A 394 -0.92 1.64 -17.06
N TYR A 395 0.32 2.05 -16.83
CA TYR A 395 0.86 3.41 -16.97
C TYR A 395 2.12 3.38 -17.85
N GLN A 396 2.80 4.51 -18.00
CA GLN A 396 4.06 4.62 -18.76
C GLN A 396 5.02 5.63 -18.10
N LEU A 397 6.28 5.67 -18.53
CA LEU A 397 7.27 6.65 -18.06
C LEU A 397 7.38 7.79 -19.08
N GLY A 398 7.56 9.02 -18.61
CA GLY A 398 7.77 10.20 -19.44
C GLY A 398 8.82 11.13 -18.85
N PHE A 399 9.02 12.29 -19.49
CA PHE A 399 9.88 13.34 -18.97
C PHE A 399 9.05 14.56 -18.54
N ASP A 400 9.29 15.04 -17.33
CA ASP A 400 8.68 16.28 -16.84
C ASP A 400 9.33 17.55 -17.43
N ALA A 401 8.86 18.72 -17.02
CA ALA A 401 9.39 20.00 -17.48
C ALA A 401 10.87 20.23 -17.08
N GLY A 402 11.34 19.55 -16.03
CA GLY A 402 12.73 19.56 -15.56
C GLY A 402 13.63 18.53 -16.26
N GLY A 403 13.06 17.64 -17.08
CA GLY A 403 13.78 16.54 -17.72
C GLY A 403 13.99 15.32 -16.81
N ASN A 404 13.31 15.27 -15.66
CA ASN A 404 13.30 14.09 -14.79
C ASN A 404 12.37 13.03 -15.37
N ILE A 405 12.72 11.77 -15.14
CA ILE A 405 11.81 10.66 -15.44
C ILE A 405 10.65 10.69 -14.43
N VAL A 406 9.42 10.56 -14.90
CA VAL A 406 8.21 10.51 -14.06
C VAL A 406 7.24 9.42 -14.56
N LEU A 407 6.37 8.93 -13.67
CA LEU A 407 5.26 8.06 -14.06
C LEU A 407 4.14 8.92 -14.64
N THR A 408 3.58 8.54 -15.78
CA THR A 408 2.48 9.28 -16.44
C THR A 408 1.41 8.32 -16.97
N ASP A 409 0.25 8.86 -17.31
CA ASP A 409 -0.93 8.09 -17.70
C ASP A 409 -1.15 8.05 -19.21
N SER A 410 -2.33 7.57 -19.61
CA SER A 410 -2.71 7.39 -21.02
C SER A 410 -3.17 8.67 -21.72
N THR A 411 -3.45 9.74 -20.98
CA THR A 411 -3.94 11.02 -21.54
C THR A 411 -2.81 11.91 -22.06
N GLN A 412 -1.57 11.63 -21.65
CA GLN A 412 -0.40 12.45 -21.93
C GLN A 412 0.49 11.85 -23.02
N ASP A 413 1.03 12.72 -23.90
CA ASP A 413 1.96 12.33 -24.95
C ASP A 413 3.41 12.39 -24.45
N VAL A 414 4.04 11.22 -24.28
CA VAL A 414 5.43 11.09 -23.82
C VAL A 414 6.48 11.61 -24.81
N ALA A 415 6.09 11.98 -26.04
CA ALA A 415 6.96 12.74 -26.95
C ALA A 415 7.04 14.24 -26.56
N SER A 416 6.22 14.68 -25.62
CA SER A 416 6.19 16.02 -25.04
C SER A 416 6.53 16.00 -23.55
N VAL A 417 6.56 17.19 -22.92
CA VAL A 417 6.65 17.31 -21.47
C VAL A 417 5.36 16.80 -20.83
N VAL A 418 5.48 15.93 -19.82
CA VAL A 418 4.35 15.34 -19.07
C VAL A 418 4.38 15.75 -17.59
N THR A 419 3.33 15.46 -16.85
CA THR A 419 3.26 15.58 -15.38
C THR A 419 3.26 14.20 -14.72
N SER A 420 3.78 14.15 -13.48
CA SER A 420 3.70 12.93 -12.68
C SER A 420 2.27 12.65 -12.24
N VAL A 421 1.85 11.39 -12.34
CA VAL A 421 0.53 10.92 -11.84
C VAL A 421 0.61 10.32 -10.45
N THR A 422 1.74 10.52 -9.77
CA THR A 422 1.91 10.19 -8.35
C THR A 422 1.50 11.40 -7.50
N ASN A 423 0.72 11.15 -6.45
CA ASN A 423 0.41 12.11 -5.41
C ASN A 423 1.58 12.09 -4.40
N PRO A 424 2.32 13.19 -4.25
CA PRO A 424 3.50 13.20 -3.40
C PRO A 424 3.18 13.36 -1.90
N ILE A 425 1.92 13.61 -1.52
CA ILE A 425 1.45 13.67 -0.12
C ILE A 425 0.99 12.28 0.34
N THR A 426 0.23 11.58 -0.49
CA THR A 426 -0.32 10.26 -0.13
C THR A 426 0.54 9.10 -0.62
N GLY A 427 1.49 9.37 -1.53
CA GLY A 427 2.25 8.35 -2.23
C GLY A 427 1.44 7.56 -3.28
N ALA A 428 0.14 7.83 -3.41
CA ALA A 428 -0.80 7.13 -4.28
C ALA A 428 -0.71 7.59 -5.75
N ILE A 429 -1.49 6.96 -6.62
CA ILE A 429 -1.83 7.55 -7.92
C ILE A 429 -2.87 8.66 -7.70
N VAL A 430 -2.79 9.76 -8.44
CA VAL A 430 -3.75 10.87 -8.36
C VAL A 430 -5.14 10.47 -8.87
N ASP A 431 -6.19 11.04 -8.29
CA ASP A 431 -7.58 10.65 -8.57
C ASP A 431 -8.03 10.91 -10.01
N ASP A 432 -7.42 11.88 -10.71
CA ASP A 432 -7.72 12.21 -12.10
C ASP A 432 -6.91 11.40 -13.12
N ALA A 433 -6.00 10.53 -12.68
CA ALA A 433 -5.19 9.71 -13.58
C ALA A 433 -6.04 8.69 -14.35
N VAL A 434 -5.61 8.39 -15.58
CA VAL A 434 -6.30 7.44 -16.46
C VAL A 434 -5.37 6.32 -16.92
N SER A 435 -5.54 5.13 -16.38
CA SER A 435 -4.77 3.97 -16.85
C SER A 435 -5.15 3.58 -18.29
N PHE A 436 -4.21 2.98 -19.03
CA PHE A 436 -4.33 2.68 -20.47
C PHE A 436 -5.52 1.80 -20.88
N TRP A 437 -6.13 1.11 -19.92
CA TRP A 437 -7.22 0.18 -20.17
C TRP A 437 -8.58 0.76 -19.80
N THR A 438 -8.61 1.95 -19.21
CA THR A 438 -9.82 2.55 -18.65
C THR A 438 -10.62 3.34 -19.69
N THR A 439 -11.93 3.14 -19.76
CA THR A 439 -12.81 3.89 -20.68
C THR A 439 -14.28 3.94 -20.24
N ASN A 440 -14.98 5.05 -20.49
CA ASN A 440 -16.43 5.12 -20.26
C ASN A 440 -17.27 4.56 -21.42
N THR A 441 -16.63 4.24 -22.55
CA THR A 441 -17.29 3.76 -23.76
C THR A 441 -16.61 2.49 -24.24
N PRO A 442 -16.71 1.39 -23.48
CA PRO A 442 -15.96 0.19 -23.78
C PRO A 442 -16.38 -0.42 -25.12
N LYS A 443 -15.39 -1.00 -25.78
CA LYS A 443 -15.54 -1.73 -27.02
C LYS A 443 -15.05 -3.16 -26.83
N ASP A 444 -15.73 -4.09 -27.49
CA ASP A 444 -15.25 -5.45 -27.58
C ASP A 444 -14.02 -5.55 -28.50
N ALA A 445 -13.43 -6.73 -28.60
CA ALA A 445 -12.29 -6.98 -29.48
C ALA A 445 -12.59 -6.81 -30.98
N SER A 446 -13.86 -6.77 -31.41
CA SER A 446 -14.21 -6.43 -32.79
C SER A 446 -14.22 -4.91 -33.06
N GLY A 447 -14.14 -4.11 -31.98
CA GLY A 447 -14.25 -2.65 -32.02
C GLY A 447 -15.70 -2.16 -31.94
N ALA A 448 -16.67 -3.05 -31.71
CA ALA A 448 -18.07 -2.70 -31.52
C ALA A 448 -18.31 -2.23 -30.07
N ALA A 449 -19.25 -1.31 -29.86
CA ALA A 449 -19.65 -0.92 -28.52
C ALA A 449 -20.26 -2.12 -27.78
N VAL A 450 -19.92 -2.25 -26.50
CA VAL A 450 -20.46 -3.33 -25.65
C VAL A 450 -21.95 -3.10 -25.46
N ALA A 451 -22.76 -4.08 -25.85
CA ALA A 451 -24.21 -4.03 -25.65
C ALA A 451 -24.54 -3.98 -24.15
N ASP A 452 -25.62 -3.28 -23.80
CA ASP A 452 -26.12 -3.14 -22.43
C ASP A 452 -25.16 -2.48 -21.43
N TRP A 453 -24.03 -1.92 -21.89
CA TRP A 453 -23.18 -1.09 -21.03
C TRP A 453 -23.95 0.17 -20.57
N PRO A 454 -24.01 0.46 -19.26
CA PRO A 454 -24.84 1.54 -18.72
C PRO A 454 -24.28 2.90 -19.13
N LEU A 455 -25.08 3.68 -19.87
CA LEU A 455 -24.68 5.00 -20.38
C LEU A 455 -24.52 6.06 -19.29
N ASP A 456 -25.18 5.87 -18.14
CA ASP A 456 -25.07 6.71 -16.96
C ASP A 456 -24.02 6.21 -15.96
N GLY A 457 -23.21 5.23 -16.36
CA GLY A 457 -22.05 4.73 -15.60
C GLY A 457 -22.29 3.38 -14.92
N PHE A 458 -21.26 2.53 -14.93
CA PHE A 458 -21.32 1.22 -14.29
C PHE A 458 -21.49 1.33 -12.77
N TRP A 459 -20.87 2.34 -12.17
CA TRP A 459 -20.86 2.59 -10.73
C TRP A 459 -22.00 3.50 -10.26
N ARG A 460 -23.10 3.63 -11.01
CA ARG A 460 -24.24 4.50 -10.66
C ARG A 460 -24.85 4.24 -9.27
N ASN A 461 -24.72 3.01 -8.75
CA ASN A 461 -25.22 2.62 -7.44
C ASN A 461 -24.15 2.75 -6.32
N SER A 462 -22.91 3.10 -6.67
CA SER A 462 -21.79 3.33 -5.74
C SER A 462 -20.82 4.36 -6.34
N PRO A 463 -21.26 5.61 -6.57
CA PRO A 463 -20.41 6.63 -7.18
C PRO A 463 -19.34 7.11 -6.20
N GLU A 464 -18.07 7.04 -6.60
CA GLU A 464 -16.90 7.40 -5.79
C GLU A 464 -15.78 8.02 -6.65
N GLY A 465 -14.90 8.80 -6.03
CA GLY A 465 -13.76 9.47 -6.69
C GLY A 465 -14.16 10.46 -7.79
N GLU A 466 -13.17 11.02 -8.48
CA GLU A 466 -13.35 12.03 -9.54
C GLU A 466 -14.27 11.56 -10.68
N GLY A 467 -14.26 10.25 -11.01
CA GLY A 467 -15.14 9.67 -12.02
C GLY A 467 -16.61 9.49 -11.58
N PHE A 468 -16.96 9.65 -10.30
CA PHE A 468 -18.28 9.38 -9.73
C PHE A 468 -18.89 8.03 -10.18
N ALA A 469 -19.92 8.04 -11.03
CA ALA A 469 -20.59 6.83 -11.53
C ALA A 469 -19.81 6.11 -12.64
N PHE A 470 -18.73 6.71 -13.14
CA PHE A 470 -17.96 6.25 -14.28
C PHE A 470 -16.63 5.61 -13.85
N ASP A 471 -16.08 4.74 -14.71
CA ASP A 471 -14.76 4.14 -14.50
C ASP A 471 -13.63 5.13 -14.82
N HIS A 472 -13.84 6.09 -15.73
CA HIS A 472 -12.85 7.11 -16.11
C HIS A 472 -13.19 8.48 -15.49
N PRO A 473 -12.21 9.19 -14.88
CA PRO A 473 -10.87 8.70 -14.52
C PRO A 473 -10.94 7.59 -13.46
N ASP A 474 -9.97 6.67 -13.48
CA ASP A 474 -9.92 5.55 -12.54
C ASP A 474 -8.99 5.81 -11.36
N GLY A 475 -8.01 6.71 -11.50
CA GLY A 475 -7.20 7.26 -10.42
C GLY A 475 -6.68 6.25 -9.39
N ASP A 476 -6.79 6.63 -8.12
CA ASP A 476 -6.41 5.83 -6.96
C ASP A 476 -7.41 4.69 -6.64
N LEU A 477 -8.63 4.77 -7.18
CA LEU A 477 -9.72 3.85 -6.88
C LEU A 477 -9.44 2.48 -7.50
N VAL A 478 -9.25 1.50 -6.63
CA VAL A 478 -8.76 0.17 -7.02
C VAL A 478 -9.73 -0.54 -7.98
N GLU A 479 -11.00 -0.61 -7.62
CA GLU A 479 -12.06 -1.33 -8.35
C GLU A 479 -12.41 -0.77 -9.74
N LYS A 480 -12.02 0.49 -10.00
CA LYS A 480 -12.35 1.20 -11.24
C LYS A 480 -11.29 1.00 -12.32
N GLY A 481 -11.76 0.98 -13.56
CA GLY A 481 -10.87 0.90 -14.73
C GLY A 481 -10.01 -0.36 -14.76
N GLY A 482 -8.88 -0.29 -15.47
CA GLY A 482 -7.86 -1.35 -15.49
C GLY A 482 -8.39 -2.72 -15.93
N ALA A 483 -7.66 -3.78 -15.57
CA ALA A 483 -8.03 -5.16 -15.88
C ALA A 483 -9.41 -5.56 -15.31
N GLY A 484 -9.78 -5.03 -14.14
CA GLY A 484 -11.08 -5.25 -13.52
C GLY A 484 -12.24 -4.78 -14.40
N GLN A 485 -12.14 -3.59 -15.00
CA GLN A 485 -13.13 -3.11 -15.95
C GLN A 485 -13.22 -4.01 -17.18
N LEU A 486 -12.09 -4.41 -17.77
CA LEU A 486 -12.13 -5.26 -18.97
C LEU A 486 -12.68 -6.65 -18.69
N LEU A 487 -12.49 -7.15 -17.48
CA LEU A 487 -13.11 -8.39 -17.04
C LEU A 487 -14.64 -8.26 -16.99
N ARG A 488 -15.17 -7.13 -16.50
CA ARG A 488 -16.62 -6.81 -16.57
C ARG A 488 -17.09 -6.66 -18.02
N VAL A 489 -16.35 -5.94 -18.86
CA VAL A 489 -16.67 -5.73 -20.28
C VAL A 489 -16.88 -7.06 -21.02
N ASN A 490 -16.00 -8.04 -20.79
CA ASN A 490 -16.08 -9.34 -21.46
C ASN A 490 -17.17 -10.27 -20.91
N ASN A 491 -17.67 -10.01 -19.70
CA ASN A 491 -18.57 -10.90 -18.97
C ASN A 491 -19.82 -10.18 -18.45
N LEU A 492 -20.22 -9.07 -19.08
CA LEU A 492 -21.20 -8.11 -18.55
C LEU A 492 -22.54 -8.76 -18.19
N THR A 493 -23.07 -9.59 -19.09
CA THR A 493 -24.39 -10.25 -18.95
C THR A 493 -24.30 -11.76 -18.74
N THR A 494 -23.12 -12.35 -18.90
CA THR A 494 -22.85 -13.76 -18.57
C THR A 494 -21.34 -14.02 -18.55
N SER A 495 -20.91 -14.90 -17.65
CA SER A 495 -19.53 -15.40 -17.58
C SER A 495 -19.32 -16.70 -18.37
N SER A 496 -20.35 -17.25 -19.03
CA SER A 496 -20.30 -18.56 -19.69
C SER A 496 -19.20 -18.68 -20.76
N GLY A 497 -18.79 -17.56 -21.37
CA GLY A 497 -17.69 -17.49 -22.35
C GLY A 497 -16.30 -17.32 -21.74
N ARG A 498 -16.18 -17.03 -20.43
CA ARG A 498 -14.89 -16.84 -19.73
C ARG A 498 -14.06 -18.12 -19.73
N LYS A 499 -12.79 -18.05 -20.13
CA LYS A 499 -11.89 -19.23 -20.12
C LYS A 499 -11.18 -19.35 -18.78
N VAL A 500 -11.80 -20.09 -17.86
CA VAL A 500 -11.22 -20.42 -16.56
C VAL A 500 -10.83 -21.89 -16.58
N TYR A 501 -9.55 -22.20 -16.38
CA TYR A 501 -8.99 -23.55 -16.35
C TYR A 501 -8.79 -24.04 -14.92
N THR A 502 -8.76 -25.36 -14.74
CA THR A 502 -8.47 -26.00 -13.45
C THR A 502 -7.86 -27.39 -13.66
N CYS A 503 -7.81 -28.22 -12.62
CA CYS A 503 -7.53 -29.64 -12.68
C CYS A 503 -8.71 -30.45 -12.12
N ASN A 504 -8.84 -31.71 -12.54
CA ASN A 504 -9.97 -32.54 -12.10
C ASN A 504 -9.87 -32.99 -10.63
N SER A 505 -8.68 -32.93 -10.02
CA SER A 505 -8.45 -33.09 -8.58
C SER A 505 -7.01 -32.69 -8.24
N VAL A 506 -6.71 -32.53 -6.95
CA VAL A 506 -5.33 -32.40 -6.45
C VAL A 506 -4.48 -33.56 -6.97
N GLY A 507 -3.27 -33.24 -7.47
CA GLY A 507 -2.30 -34.19 -8.01
C GLY A 507 -2.65 -34.84 -9.36
N ASN A 508 -3.82 -34.57 -9.96
CA ASN A 508 -4.29 -35.20 -11.21
C ASN A 508 -4.58 -34.18 -12.32
N CYS A 509 -3.65 -33.27 -12.56
CA CYS A 509 -3.70 -32.36 -13.71
C CYS A 509 -3.28 -33.08 -15.00
N PRO A 510 -3.98 -32.87 -16.14
CA PRO A 510 -3.60 -33.52 -17.39
C PRO A 510 -2.35 -32.87 -18.02
N SER A 511 -1.29 -33.65 -18.21
CA SER A 511 -0.06 -33.20 -18.89
C SER A 511 -0.10 -33.39 -20.41
N ALA A 512 -0.91 -34.33 -20.91
CA ALA A 512 -0.97 -34.70 -22.33
C ALA A 512 -2.18 -34.15 -23.10
N SER A 513 -3.18 -33.55 -22.42
CA SER A 513 -4.35 -32.92 -23.04
C SER A 513 -4.49 -31.45 -22.61
N ALA A 514 -5.53 -30.78 -23.11
CA ALA A 514 -5.92 -29.47 -22.59
C ALA A 514 -6.34 -29.58 -21.11
N LEU A 515 -6.13 -28.49 -20.36
CA LEU A 515 -6.65 -28.36 -19.01
C LEU A 515 -8.18 -28.38 -19.02
N PRO A 516 -8.84 -29.05 -18.07
CA PRO A 516 -10.29 -28.95 -17.91
C PRO A 516 -10.67 -27.52 -17.53
N GLU A 517 -11.88 -27.12 -17.90
CA GLU A 517 -12.41 -25.82 -17.53
C GLU A 517 -13.10 -25.84 -16.16
N PHE A 518 -12.97 -24.74 -15.42
CA PHE A 518 -13.71 -24.47 -14.20
C PHE A 518 -15.11 -23.97 -14.56
N LYS A 519 -16.03 -24.89 -14.84
CA LYS A 519 -17.40 -24.59 -15.31
C LYS A 519 -18.39 -25.64 -14.85
N THR A 520 -19.68 -25.29 -14.81
CA THR A 520 -20.78 -26.16 -14.34
C THR A 520 -20.92 -27.47 -15.13
N THR A 521 -20.47 -27.50 -16.39
CA THR A 521 -20.46 -28.73 -17.21
C THR A 521 -19.30 -29.68 -16.90
N ASN A 522 -18.35 -29.28 -16.03
CA ASN A 522 -17.29 -30.16 -15.54
C ASN A 522 -17.80 -30.94 -14.31
N THR A 523 -18.30 -32.16 -14.54
CA THR A 523 -18.90 -32.99 -13.48
C THR A 523 -17.91 -33.38 -12.37
N ALA A 524 -16.60 -33.44 -12.66
CA ALA A 524 -15.59 -33.73 -11.65
C ALA A 524 -15.42 -32.55 -10.68
N LEU A 525 -15.41 -31.33 -11.22
CA LEU A 525 -15.39 -30.10 -10.42
C LEU A 525 -16.65 -29.96 -9.56
N VAL A 526 -17.84 -30.12 -10.17
CA VAL A 526 -19.12 -30.01 -9.46
C VAL A 526 -19.15 -30.99 -8.29
N SER A 527 -18.80 -32.26 -8.53
CA SER A 527 -18.73 -33.28 -7.47
C SER A 527 -17.74 -32.96 -6.35
N GLN A 528 -16.65 -32.23 -6.64
CA GLN A 528 -15.70 -31.81 -5.63
C GLN A 528 -16.25 -30.66 -4.80
N LEU A 529 -16.79 -29.63 -5.46
CA LEU A 529 -17.38 -28.49 -4.76
C LEU A 529 -18.61 -28.91 -3.93
N ASP A 530 -19.43 -29.84 -4.40
CA ASP A 530 -20.50 -30.45 -3.59
C ASP A 530 -19.97 -31.11 -2.33
N ALA A 531 -18.83 -31.82 -2.44
CA ALA A 531 -18.20 -32.45 -1.28
C ALA A 531 -17.63 -31.41 -0.29
N GLU A 532 -17.10 -30.29 -0.79
CA GLU A 532 -16.60 -29.18 0.03
C GLU A 532 -17.74 -28.37 0.70
N LEU A 533 -18.85 -28.17 -0.01
CA LEU A 533 -20.01 -27.42 0.50
C LEU A 533 -20.79 -28.20 1.56
N GLY A 534 -20.84 -29.53 1.43
CA GLY A 534 -21.64 -30.42 2.28
C GLY A 534 -23.01 -30.74 1.68
N ALA A 535 -23.70 -31.74 2.22
CA ALA A 535 -25.03 -32.12 1.74
C ALA A 535 -26.07 -31.05 2.11
N ALA A 536 -26.76 -30.48 1.12
CA ALA A 536 -27.97 -29.71 1.34
C ALA A 536 -29.10 -30.65 1.80
N GLU A 537 -29.35 -30.75 3.09
CA GLU A 537 -30.53 -31.42 3.63
C GLU A 537 -31.63 -30.37 3.86
N GLU A 538 -32.85 -30.62 3.36
CA GLU A 538 -34.01 -29.78 3.65
C GLU A 538 -34.46 -30.05 5.09
N GLY A 539 -34.27 -29.06 5.97
CA GLY A 539 -34.89 -29.09 7.29
C GLY A 539 -36.42 -28.96 7.19
N GLY A 540 -37.13 -29.37 8.25
CA GLY A 540 -38.58 -29.18 8.37
C GLY A 540 -39.00 -27.69 8.47
N ASN A 541 -40.22 -27.40 8.91
CA ASN A 541 -40.64 -26.01 9.13
C ASN A 541 -39.72 -25.29 10.13
N ALA A 542 -39.38 -24.04 9.85
CA ALA A 542 -38.55 -23.21 10.71
C ALA A 542 -39.35 -22.12 11.44
N SER A 543 -38.86 -21.69 12.60
CA SER A 543 -39.32 -20.47 13.27
C SER A 543 -38.16 -19.57 13.61
N ILE A 544 -38.32 -18.26 13.39
CA ILE A 544 -37.27 -17.25 13.60
C ILE A 544 -37.62 -16.37 14.81
N SER A 545 -36.61 -16.13 15.65
CA SER A 545 -36.61 -15.09 16.68
C SER A 545 -35.36 -14.23 16.54
N VAL A 546 -35.48 -12.91 16.66
CA VAL A 546 -34.38 -11.98 16.46
C VAL A 546 -34.58 -10.72 17.30
N GLY A 547 -33.52 -10.28 17.98
CA GLY A 547 -33.61 -9.18 18.92
C GLY A 547 -34.57 -9.46 20.09
N ARG A 548 -34.88 -8.39 20.82
CA ARG A 548 -35.76 -8.41 22.00
C ARG A 548 -36.24 -7.02 22.38
N TYR A 549 -37.24 -6.98 23.25
CA TYR A 549 -37.87 -5.79 23.77
C TYR A 549 -37.86 -5.84 25.30
N ASP A 550 -37.01 -5.04 25.93
CA ASP A 550 -36.89 -4.99 27.40
C ASP A 550 -37.56 -3.72 27.93
N ASP A 551 -38.66 -3.87 28.67
CA ASP A 551 -39.42 -2.77 29.25
C ASP A 551 -39.16 -2.57 30.74
N GLY A 552 -39.32 -1.34 31.20
CA GLY A 552 -39.24 -1.04 32.64
C GLY A 552 -37.83 -0.85 33.20
N GLU A 553 -36.80 -0.78 32.36
CA GLU A 553 -35.40 -0.62 32.78
C GLU A 553 -35.16 0.75 33.43
N THR A 554 -34.35 0.76 34.49
CA THR A 554 -33.72 1.97 35.00
C THR A 554 -32.39 2.17 34.30
N ILE A 555 -32.25 3.24 33.53
CA ILE A 555 -30.99 3.58 32.85
C ILE A 555 -30.35 4.83 33.43
N SER A 556 -29.02 4.87 33.39
CA SER A 556 -28.21 6.03 33.75
C SER A 556 -27.17 6.32 32.67
N THR A 557 -26.81 7.59 32.53
CA THR A 557 -25.94 8.10 31.45
C THR A 557 -24.68 8.70 32.05
N SER A 558 -23.53 8.35 31.49
CA SER A 558 -22.24 8.96 31.79
C SER A 558 -21.51 9.23 30.48
N CYS A 559 -21.41 10.49 30.09
CA CYS A 559 -20.86 10.92 28.82
C CYS A 559 -19.50 11.60 28.97
N SER A 560 -18.62 11.37 28.03
CA SER A 560 -17.31 12.01 27.93
C SER A 560 -17.00 12.38 26.48
N GLY A 561 -16.17 13.42 26.29
CA GLY A 561 -15.81 13.95 24.96
C GLY A 561 -16.33 15.37 24.70
N LYS A 562 -16.03 15.92 23.52
CA LYS A 562 -16.45 17.26 23.08
C LYS A 562 -16.84 17.24 21.59
N GLY A 563 -17.74 18.14 21.20
CA GLY A 563 -18.15 18.30 19.80
C GLY A 563 -18.96 17.11 19.28
N ASN A 564 -18.63 16.60 18.09
CA ASN A 564 -19.29 15.44 17.50
C ASN A 564 -18.83 14.09 18.10
N ASN A 565 -17.76 14.07 18.92
CA ASN A 565 -17.16 12.85 19.48
C ASN A 565 -17.57 12.60 20.95
N ILE A 566 -18.84 12.85 21.29
CA ILE A 566 -19.37 12.54 22.63
C ILE A 566 -19.75 11.05 22.67
N THR A 567 -19.14 10.31 23.60
CA THR A 567 -19.50 8.91 23.90
C THR A 567 -20.17 8.84 25.26
N CYS A 568 -21.32 8.19 25.30
CA CYS A 568 -22.15 8.04 26.50
C CYS A 568 -22.27 6.58 26.89
N THR A 569 -21.76 6.24 28.07
CA THR A 569 -22.03 4.97 28.73
C THR A 569 -23.44 4.96 29.26
N ILE A 570 -24.24 4.01 28.79
CA ILE A 570 -25.58 3.70 29.30
C ILE A 570 -25.43 2.53 30.25
N ALA A 571 -25.63 2.76 31.55
CA ALA A 571 -25.71 1.70 32.55
C ALA A 571 -27.18 1.43 32.87
N HIS A 572 -27.57 0.16 32.89
CA HIS A 572 -28.96 -0.25 33.10
C HIS A 572 -29.05 -1.31 34.22
N ASP A 573 -30.24 -1.47 34.81
CA ASP A 573 -30.42 -2.30 36.02
C ASP A 573 -30.47 -3.82 35.74
N GLY A 574 -30.57 -4.20 34.46
CA GLY A 574 -30.45 -5.58 34.00
C GLY A 574 -31.64 -6.45 34.38
N SER A 575 -32.76 -5.83 34.76
CA SER A 575 -33.98 -6.53 35.19
C SER A 575 -34.68 -7.27 34.04
N GLY A 576 -34.46 -6.88 32.78
CA GLY A 576 -34.83 -7.58 31.55
C GLY A 576 -33.76 -8.53 30.99
N GLY A 577 -32.53 -8.46 31.52
CA GLY A 577 -31.42 -9.36 31.25
C GLY A 577 -30.75 -9.16 29.88
N THR A 578 -29.74 -8.28 29.76
CA THR A 578 -29.07 -7.99 28.48
C THR A 578 -27.94 -8.97 28.12
N GLN A 579 -28.03 -9.57 26.93
CA GLN A 579 -26.95 -10.19 26.17
C GLN A 579 -26.88 -9.46 24.82
N LEU A 580 -26.16 -8.35 24.78
CA LEU A 580 -25.91 -7.60 23.55
C LEU A 580 -24.58 -8.06 22.95
N ASP A 581 -24.52 -8.12 21.63
CA ASP A 581 -23.30 -8.36 20.85
C ASP A 581 -23.06 -7.15 19.93
N ALA A 582 -22.00 -6.38 20.22
CA ALA A 582 -21.67 -5.17 19.47
C ALA A 582 -21.45 -5.40 17.96
N ALA A 583 -21.10 -6.63 17.56
CA ALA A 583 -20.89 -6.98 16.15
C ALA A 583 -22.21 -7.16 15.39
N THR A 584 -23.24 -7.71 16.05
CA THR A 584 -24.49 -8.11 15.39
C THR A 584 -25.71 -7.31 15.81
N ASP A 585 -25.61 -6.55 16.91
CA ASP A 585 -26.73 -5.85 17.52
C ASP A 585 -26.59 -4.33 17.46
N ARG A 586 -27.74 -3.67 17.47
CA ARG A 586 -27.89 -2.23 17.70
C ARG A 586 -29.01 -2.02 18.70
N VAL A 587 -29.00 -0.85 19.33
CA VAL A 587 -30.00 -0.52 20.35
C VAL A 587 -30.88 0.65 19.93
N VAL A 588 -32.16 0.52 20.25
CA VAL A 588 -33.13 1.60 20.24
C VAL A 588 -33.56 1.82 21.69
N ILE A 589 -33.58 3.07 22.13
CA ILE A 589 -33.91 3.38 23.52
C ILE A 589 -35.15 4.27 23.50
N LEU A 590 -36.27 3.74 24.00
CA LEU A 590 -37.55 4.44 24.06
C LEU A 590 -37.86 4.86 25.49
N ASN A 591 -38.75 5.83 25.65
CA ASN A 591 -39.19 6.39 26.93
C ASN A 591 -38.06 6.97 27.81
N ALA A 592 -36.83 7.02 27.30
CA ALA A 592 -35.77 7.90 27.75
C ALA A 592 -35.76 9.15 26.86
N TRP A 593 -35.54 10.32 27.45
CA TRP A 593 -35.52 11.63 26.79
C TRP A 593 -36.88 12.07 26.18
N ASN A 594 -37.66 12.79 26.99
CA ASN A 594 -39.02 13.28 26.68
C ASN A 594 -39.04 14.50 25.74
N GLU A 595 -40.02 14.54 24.81
CA GLU A 595 -40.37 15.64 23.89
C GLU A 595 -40.65 17.00 24.57
N SER A 596 -40.90 17.04 25.89
CA SER A 596 -41.19 18.27 26.63
C SER A 596 -39.97 19.18 26.88
N LEU A 597 -38.75 18.71 26.56
CA LEU A 597 -37.53 19.52 26.58
C LEU A 597 -37.21 19.90 25.14
N GLN A 598 -37.43 21.18 24.76
CA GLN A 598 -37.29 21.70 23.38
C GLN A 598 -35.86 21.66 22.79
N ALA A 599 -35.00 20.76 23.25
CA ALA A 599 -33.64 20.54 22.73
C ALA A 599 -33.24 19.05 22.58
N ASN A 600 -34.11 18.08 22.84
CA ASN A 600 -33.74 16.65 22.78
C ASN A 600 -34.31 15.96 21.54
N LYS A 601 -33.47 15.71 20.53
CA LYS A 601 -33.77 14.71 19.49
C LYS A 601 -33.41 13.33 20.07
N GLN A 602 -34.34 12.38 20.06
CA GLN A 602 -34.01 10.99 20.39
C GLN A 602 -32.89 10.50 19.47
N SER A 603 -31.75 10.11 20.06
CA SER A 603 -30.57 9.71 19.29
C SER A 603 -30.62 8.27 18.78
N CYS A 604 -31.30 7.37 19.50
CA CYS A 604 -31.38 5.94 19.18
C CYS A 604 -32.83 5.60 18.87
N THR A 605 -33.19 5.59 17.58
CA THR A 605 -34.56 5.35 17.12
C THR A 605 -34.61 4.17 16.16
N PHE A 606 -35.79 3.63 15.88
CA PHE A 606 -35.92 2.59 14.84
C PHE A 606 -35.48 3.06 13.44
N ALA A 607 -35.57 4.35 13.12
CA ALA A 607 -35.08 4.89 11.85
C ALA A 607 -33.56 5.08 11.81
N ALA A 608 -32.91 5.15 12.97
CA ALA A 608 -31.47 5.31 13.15
C ALA A 608 -31.05 4.66 14.48
N PRO A 609 -30.92 3.31 14.52
CA PRO A 609 -30.54 2.60 15.74
C PRO A 609 -29.06 2.83 16.05
N CYS A 610 -28.71 2.89 17.33
CA CYS A 610 -27.37 3.26 17.77
C CYS A 610 -26.41 2.06 17.70
N SER A 611 -25.21 2.31 17.17
CA SER A 611 -24.06 1.42 17.40
C SER A 611 -23.70 1.40 18.88
N ILE A 612 -23.24 0.24 19.31
CA ILE A 612 -22.84 -0.01 20.70
C ILE A 612 -21.40 -0.50 20.76
N SER A 613 -20.70 -0.13 21.82
CA SER A 613 -19.36 -0.63 22.16
C SER A 613 -19.24 -0.85 23.67
N ASN A 614 -18.10 -1.39 24.14
CA ASN A 614 -17.84 -1.66 25.56
C ASN A 614 -18.99 -2.35 26.31
N VAL A 615 -19.61 -3.31 25.63
CA VAL A 615 -20.79 -4.02 26.12
C VAL A 615 -20.40 -4.90 27.31
N THR A 616 -21.13 -4.74 28.40
CA THR A 616 -21.10 -5.60 29.59
C THR A 616 -22.51 -6.11 29.90
N ALA A 617 -22.66 -6.95 30.92
CA ALA A 617 -23.96 -7.44 31.34
C ALA A 617 -24.93 -6.35 31.87
N THR A 618 -24.42 -5.14 32.17
CA THR A 618 -25.22 -4.05 32.76
C THR A 618 -24.90 -2.68 32.15
N SER A 619 -24.12 -2.62 31.07
CA SER A 619 -23.79 -1.35 30.43
C SER A 619 -23.34 -1.51 28.98
N PHE A 620 -23.46 -0.44 28.20
CA PHE A 620 -22.88 -0.32 26.87
C PHE A 620 -22.66 1.15 26.52
N ASP A 621 -21.75 1.44 25.60
CA ASP A 621 -21.43 2.79 25.14
C ASP A 621 -22.14 3.13 23.84
N VAL A 622 -22.56 4.39 23.69
CA VAL A 622 -23.17 4.94 22.47
C VAL A 622 -22.51 6.27 22.11
N ALA A 623 -22.09 6.43 20.86
CA ALA A 623 -21.62 7.70 20.33
C ALA A 623 -22.80 8.60 19.96
N SER A 624 -23.07 9.64 20.77
CA SER A 624 -24.12 10.61 20.44
C SER A 624 -24.02 11.94 21.19
N ARG A 625 -24.09 13.04 20.44
CA ARG A 625 -24.14 14.40 20.99
C ARG A 625 -25.48 14.78 21.65
N ASN A 626 -26.55 14.00 21.43
CA ASN A 626 -27.88 14.34 21.98
C ASN A 626 -28.27 13.51 23.21
N ILE A 627 -27.36 12.68 23.73
CA ILE A 627 -27.57 11.99 25.01
C ILE A 627 -27.03 12.91 26.13
N PRO A 628 -27.87 13.39 27.06
CA PRO A 628 -27.43 14.19 28.18
C PRO A 628 -26.59 13.39 29.17
N ASP A 629 -25.51 14.00 29.66
CA ASP A 629 -24.65 13.42 30.70
C ASP A 629 -25.30 13.47 32.10
N GLY A 630 -25.01 12.46 32.92
CA GLY A 630 -25.33 12.42 34.35
C GLY A 630 -26.82 12.26 34.68
N GLN A 631 -27.65 11.83 33.71
CA GLN A 631 -29.09 11.66 33.91
C GLN A 631 -29.46 10.22 34.22
N THR A 632 -30.56 10.05 34.97
CA THR A 632 -31.19 8.75 35.26
C THR A 632 -32.63 8.76 34.79
N TYR A 633 -33.05 7.71 34.10
CA TYR A 633 -34.40 7.53 33.56
C TYR A 633 -34.97 6.22 34.09
N ASN A 634 -36.16 6.28 34.68
CA ASN A 634 -36.87 5.10 35.17
C ASN A 634 -37.93 4.69 34.16
N GLY A 635 -38.05 3.39 33.88
CA GLY A 635 -39.03 2.86 32.94
C GLY A 635 -38.66 3.13 31.48
N ALA A 636 -37.37 3.24 31.18
CA ALA A 636 -36.87 3.23 29.82
C ALA A 636 -37.11 1.85 29.20
N VAL A 637 -37.17 1.82 27.87
CA VAL A 637 -37.26 0.58 27.11
C VAL A 637 -35.99 0.47 26.28
N ILE A 638 -35.29 -0.65 26.42
CA ILE A 638 -34.15 -0.99 25.58
C ILE A 638 -34.63 -2.03 24.59
N VAL A 639 -34.59 -1.68 23.31
CA VAL A 639 -34.94 -2.58 22.22
C VAL A 639 -33.66 -2.98 21.52
N GLU A 640 -33.38 -4.28 21.50
CA GLU A 640 -32.31 -4.86 20.70
C GLU A 640 -32.87 -5.15 19.31
N VAL A 641 -32.31 -4.49 18.30
CA VAL A 641 -32.47 -4.90 16.91
C VAL A 641 -31.20 -5.61 16.50
N SER A 642 -31.32 -6.78 15.91
CA SER A 642 -30.19 -7.64 15.61
C SER A 642 -30.17 -8.05 14.15
N ARG A 643 -28.97 -8.26 13.62
CA ARG A 643 -28.75 -9.00 12.37
C ARG A 643 -28.56 -10.49 12.62
N ALA A 644 -28.41 -10.95 13.87
CA ALA A 644 -28.28 -12.35 14.22
C ALA A 644 -29.64 -12.93 14.65
N ALA A 645 -30.27 -13.69 13.77
CA ALA A 645 -31.54 -14.33 14.03
C ALA A 645 -31.36 -15.78 14.51
N ARG A 646 -32.01 -16.13 15.61
CA ARG A 646 -32.12 -17.52 16.08
C ARG A 646 -33.19 -18.23 15.26
N VAL A 647 -32.80 -19.33 14.62
CA VAL A 647 -33.71 -20.18 13.86
C VAL A 647 -33.80 -21.54 14.52
N ALA A 648 -35.02 -21.95 14.85
CA ALA A 648 -35.33 -23.30 15.30
C ALA A 648 -35.93 -24.07 14.13
N GLN A 649 -35.27 -25.15 13.72
CA GLN A 649 -35.64 -26.01 12.61
C GLN A 649 -35.12 -27.43 12.82
N THR A 650 -36.02 -28.40 12.95
CA THR A 650 -35.64 -29.78 13.25
C THR A 650 -34.77 -30.40 12.17
N SER A 651 -33.64 -30.99 12.58
CA SER A 651 -32.71 -31.73 11.72
C SER A 651 -32.31 -30.94 10.46
N HIS A 652 -31.92 -29.68 10.65
CA HIS A 652 -31.66 -28.76 9.53
C HIS A 652 -30.48 -29.17 8.65
N GLY A 653 -29.53 -29.97 9.13
CA GLY A 653 -28.37 -30.45 8.36
C GLY A 653 -27.32 -29.38 7.97
N LEU A 654 -27.65 -28.10 8.12
CA LEU A 654 -26.80 -26.94 7.85
C LEU A 654 -25.48 -26.92 8.64
N SER A 655 -24.45 -26.38 8.00
CA SER A 655 -23.11 -26.10 8.53
C SER A 655 -22.85 -24.60 8.68
N LEU A 656 -21.84 -24.25 9.48
CA LEU A 656 -21.35 -22.87 9.58
C LEU A 656 -20.99 -22.32 8.18
N GLY A 657 -21.48 -21.13 7.87
CA GLY A 657 -21.31 -20.45 6.60
C GLY A 657 -22.29 -20.88 5.50
N ASP A 658 -23.28 -21.74 5.76
CA ASP A 658 -24.29 -22.03 4.74
C ASP A 658 -25.13 -20.79 4.46
N GLN A 659 -25.40 -20.51 3.18
CA GLN A 659 -26.36 -19.50 2.78
C GLN A 659 -27.72 -20.18 2.68
N VAL A 660 -28.69 -19.65 3.41
CA VAL A 660 -29.98 -20.30 3.62
C VAL A 660 -31.09 -19.41 3.11
N GLU A 661 -31.97 -20.02 2.35
CA GLU A 661 -33.26 -19.48 1.96
C GLU A 661 -34.35 -20.16 2.76
N LEU A 662 -35.11 -19.38 3.53
CA LEU A 662 -36.32 -19.80 4.22
C LEU A 662 -37.52 -19.26 3.44
N GLU A 663 -38.26 -20.14 2.78
CA GLU A 663 -39.41 -19.76 1.96
C GLU A 663 -40.71 -19.65 2.78
N GLY A 664 -41.67 -18.88 2.27
CA GLY A 664 -43.02 -18.82 2.83
C GLY A 664 -43.11 -18.28 4.26
N CYS A 665 -42.11 -17.49 4.67
CA CYS A 665 -42.06 -16.85 5.97
C CYS A 665 -43.25 -15.90 6.17
N THR A 666 -43.89 -15.99 7.33
CA THR A 666 -44.99 -15.13 7.73
C THR A 666 -44.73 -14.58 9.12
N VAL A 667 -44.86 -13.26 9.24
CA VAL A 667 -44.77 -12.55 10.52
C VAL A 667 -46.12 -12.65 11.22
N GLY A 668 -46.13 -13.16 12.45
CA GLY A 668 -47.35 -13.31 13.25
C GLY A 668 -47.93 -11.98 13.75
N SER A 669 -47.35 -11.43 14.81
CA SER A 669 -47.71 -10.14 15.40
C SER A 669 -46.76 -9.05 14.94
N THR A 670 -47.28 -7.88 14.55
CA THR A 670 -46.43 -6.73 14.18
C THR A 670 -46.19 -5.76 15.33
N ALA A 671 -46.75 -6.03 16.53
CA ALA A 671 -46.75 -5.08 17.64
C ALA A 671 -45.35 -4.74 18.17
N ASN A 672 -44.40 -5.67 18.04
CA ASN A 672 -42.98 -5.52 18.41
C ASN A 672 -42.09 -6.06 17.29
N THR A 673 -42.33 -5.61 16.05
CA THR A 673 -41.54 -6.07 14.89
C THR A 673 -41.00 -4.88 14.11
N HIS A 674 -39.69 -4.87 13.90
CA HIS A 674 -39.00 -3.87 13.10
C HIS A 674 -38.49 -4.50 11.80
N ASN A 675 -38.55 -3.75 10.70
CA ASN A 675 -38.20 -4.22 9.36
C ASN A 675 -38.91 -5.53 8.95
N SER A 676 -40.20 -5.65 9.29
CA SER A 676 -41.04 -6.84 9.03
C SER A 676 -41.08 -7.29 7.55
N ALA A 677 -40.81 -6.40 6.60
CA ALA A 677 -40.70 -6.74 5.18
C ALA A 677 -39.55 -7.74 4.89
N LEU A 678 -38.44 -7.66 5.63
CA LEU A 678 -37.31 -8.58 5.51
C LEU A 678 -37.58 -9.96 6.12
N LEU A 679 -38.69 -10.11 6.87
CA LEU A 679 -39.08 -11.33 7.58
C LEU A 679 -40.32 -12.00 6.96
N ASN A 680 -40.83 -11.47 5.83
CA ASN A 680 -42.06 -11.90 5.20
C ASN A 680 -41.81 -12.32 3.75
N GLY A 681 -42.36 -13.48 3.34
CA GLY A 681 -42.05 -14.09 2.05
C GLY A 681 -40.80 -14.95 2.13
N THR A 682 -39.71 -14.51 1.53
CA THR A 682 -38.42 -15.23 1.54
C THR A 682 -37.46 -14.54 2.50
N VAL A 683 -36.89 -15.30 3.42
CA VAL A 683 -35.84 -14.81 4.33
C VAL A 683 -34.51 -15.41 3.92
N LEU A 684 -33.54 -14.55 3.60
CA LEU A 684 -32.18 -14.92 3.23
C LEU A 684 -31.22 -14.61 4.37
N GLY A 685 -30.23 -15.47 4.57
CA GLY A 685 -29.12 -15.17 5.47
C GLY A 685 -28.03 -16.23 5.47
N SER A 686 -26.95 -15.97 6.20
CA SER A 686 -25.82 -16.91 6.35
C SER A 686 -25.78 -17.54 7.74
N VAL A 687 -25.53 -18.84 7.84
CA VAL A 687 -25.40 -19.52 9.12
C VAL A 687 -24.12 -19.05 9.80
N ILE A 688 -24.25 -18.34 10.92
CA ILE A 688 -23.11 -17.81 11.69
C ILE A 688 -22.78 -18.63 12.94
N ALA A 689 -23.69 -19.54 13.35
CA ALA A 689 -23.43 -20.56 14.35
C ALA A 689 -24.43 -21.71 14.24
N VAL A 690 -23.99 -22.95 14.47
CA VAL A 690 -24.87 -24.10 14.68
C VAL A 690 -24.86 -24.42 16.18
N THR A 691 -26.01 -24.27 16.84
CA THR A 691 -26.12 -24.43 18.29
C THR A 691 -26.33 -25.90 18.66
N ASP A 692 -27.17 -26.59 17.91
CA ASP A 692 -27.38 -28.04 17.97
C ASP A 692 -28.02 -28.51 16.65
N ALA A 693 -28.52 -29.75 16.60
CA ALA A 693 -29.11 -30.33 15.38
C ALA A 693 -30.45 -29.68 14.96
N ASP A 694 -31.07 -28.90 15.84
CA ASP A 694 -32.39 -28.30 15.64
C ASP A 694 -32.36 -26.76 15.72
N ASN A 695 -31.22 -26.14 16.00
CA ASN A 695 -31.11 -24.70 16.23
C ASN A 695 -29.81 -24.11 15.66
N TYR A 696 -29.93 -23.00 14.95
CA TYR A 696 -28.80 -22.26 14.37
C TYR A 696 -29.02 -20.74 14.44
N LEU A 697 -27.95 -19.98 14.28
CA LEU A 697 -27.97 -18.52 14.12
C LEU A 697 -27.78 -18.17 12.65
N LEU A 698 -28.66 -17.31 12.14
CA LEU A 698 -28.69 -16.82 10.77
C LEU A 698 -28.40 -15.31 10.76
N ARG A 699 -27.37 -14.88 10.04
CA ARG A 699 -27.08 -13.46 9.80
C ARG A 699 -27.94 -12.94 8.67
N LEU A 700 -28.71 -11.90 8.96
CA LEU A 700 -29.63 -11.24 8.05
C LEU A 700 -28.99 -10.02 7.39
N GLY A 701 -29.54 -9.60 6.25
CA GLY A 701 -29.06 -8.45 5.47
C GLY A 701 -29.25 -7.09 6.16
N ASP A 702 -30.16 -6.98 7.13
CA ASP A 702 -30.35 -5.75 7.90
C ASP A 702 -30.81 -6.01 9.34
N TYR A 703 -30.76 -4.98 10.19
CA TYR A 703 -31.21 -5.06 11.58
C TYR A 703 -32.72 -5.24 11.65
N VAL A 704 -33.17 -6.26 12.35
CA VAL A 704 -34.58 -6.61 12.50
C VAL A 704 -34.90 -6.89 13.97
N LEU A 705 -36.19 -6.89 14.30
CA LEU A 705 -36.72 -7.33 15.58
C LEU A 705 -37.93 -8.21 15.31
N ALA A 706 -37.96 -9.42 15.87
CA ALA A 706 -39.12 -10.29 15.95
C ALA A 706 -38.92 -11.28 17.11
N GLU A 707 -39.54 -11.01 18.24
CA GLU A 707 -39.35 -11.78 19.47
C GLU A 707 -40.08 -13.14 19.45
N ASN A 708 -39.81 -14.02 20.41
CA ASN A 708 -40.69 -15.14 20.77
C ASN A 708 -41.12 -16.06 19.59
N ASN A 709 -40.22 -16.36 18.66
CA ASN A 709 -40.48 -17.16 17.45
C ASN A 709 -41.64 -16.62 16.60
N ASN A 710 -41.77 -15.29 16.52
CA ASN A 710 -42.88 -14.60 15.86
C ASN A 710 -42.90 -14.74 14.33
N VAL A 711 -41.85 -15.29 13.72
CA VAL A 711 -41.83 -15.59 12.28
C VAL A 711 -41.91 -17.10 12.08
N SER A 712 -42.85 -17.54 11.26
CA SER A 712 -43.01 -18.95 10.86
C SER A 712 -42.67 -19.10 9.38
N CYS A 713 -41.76 -20.01 9.05
CA CYS A 713 -41.28 -20.27 7.69
C CYS A 713 -41.48 -21.74 7.28
N GLY A 714 -41.35 -22.00 5.99
CA GLY A 714 -41.30 -23.34 5.41
C GLY A 714 -39.97 -24.04 5.66
N SER A 715 -39.62 -24.99 4.78
CA SER A 715 -38.30 -25.64 4.77
C SER A 715 -37.20 -24.65 4.41
N SER A 716 -35.98 -25.00 4.80
CA SER A 716 -34.77 -24.29 4.38
C SER A 716 -34.20 -24.94 3.14
N ALA A 717 -33.75 -24.12 2.19
CA ALA A 717 -32.91 -24.54 1.09
C ALA A 717 -31.55 -23.87 1.24
N VAL A 718 -30.46 -24.60 0.98
CA VAL A 718 -29.14 -23.99 0.84
C VAL A 718 -29.09 -23.33 -0.52
N SER A 719 -28.94 -22.01 -0.57
CA SER A 719 -28.91 -21.24 -1.82
C SER A 719 -27.56 -21.33 -2.53
N LEU A 720 -26.50 -21.72 -1.81
CA LEU A 720 -25.17 -21.95 -2.37
C LEU A 720 -25.00 -23.41 -2.81
N THR A 721 -25.18 -23.64 -4.10
CA THR A 721 -24.84 -24.90 -4.79
C THR A 721 -23.45 -24.81 -5.43
N ALA A 722 -22.86 -25.95 -5.80
CA ALA A 722 -21.62 -25.97 -6.58
C ALA A 722 -21.75 -25.17 -7.87
N GLU A 723 -22.87 -25.25 -8.57
CA GLU A 723 -23.12 -24.51 -9.81
C GLU A 723 -23.15 -23.01 -9.58
N THR A 724 -23.92 -22.53 -8.60
CA THR A 724 -23.98 -21.10 -8.28
C THR A 724 -22.65 -20.56 -7.76
N LEU A 725 -21.88 -21.38 -7.03
CA LEU A 725 -20.53 -21.01 -6.59
C LEU A 725 -19.59 -20.90 -7.79
N ILE A 726 -19.67 -21.83 -8.74
CA ILE A 726 -18.88 -21.79 -9.98
C ILE A 726 -19.19 -20.51 -10.75
N ASP A 727 -20.46 -20.18 -10.95
CA ASP A 727 -20.85 -18.98 -11.69
C ASP A 727 -20.40 -17.69 -10.95
N TRP A 728 -20.47 -17.68 -9.61
CA TRP A 728 -19.96 -16.57 -8.80
C TRP A 728 -18.44 -16.38 -8.90
N VAL A 729 -17.66 -17.47 -8.76
CA VAL A 729 -16.20 -17.46 -8.92
C VAL A 729 -15.85 -16.98 -10.33
N ARG A 730 -16.59 -17.42 -11.35
CA ARG A 730 -16.42 -16.97 -12.74
C ARG A 730 -16.82 -15.50 -12.97
N GLY A 731 -17.49 -14.86 -12.03
CA GLY A 731 -17.70 -13.42 -12.00
C GLY A 731 -19.16 -12.96 -12.06
N GLU A 732 -20.12 -13.87 -11.94
CA GLU A 732 -21.55 -13.51 -11.89
C GLU A 732 -22.00 -13.10 -10.48
N ASP A 733 -22.78 -12.03 -10.40
CA ASP A 733 -23.41 -11.57 -9.18
C ASP A 733 -24.67 -12.40 -8.93
N ILE A 734 -24.54 -13.39 -8.04
CA ILE A 734 -25.63 -14.32 -7.73
C ILE A 734 -26.51 -13.79 -6.59
N ILE A 735 -25.91 -13.12 -5.60
CA ILE A 735 -26.59 -12.77 -4.33
C ILE A 735 -26.51 -11.29 -3.95
N GLY A 736 -25.73 -10.46 -4.66
CA GLY A 736 -25.72 -9.01 -4.44
C GLY A 736 -25.07 -8.60 -3.12
N ASN A 737 -24.16 -9.42 -2.59
CA ASN A 737 -23.48 -9.21 -1.32
C ASN A 737 -22.14 -8.46 -1.45
N GLU A 738 -21.90 -7.81 -2.59
CA GLU A 738 -20.76 -6.93 -2.77
C GLU A 738 -20.97 -5.64 -1.97
N SER A 739 -19.94 -5.20 -1.24
CA SER A 739 -19.94 -3.92 -0.51
C SER A 739 -20.26 -2.74 -1.45
N ARG A 740 -19.74 -2.80 -2.69
CA ARG A 740 -20.04 -1.85 -3.76
C ARG A 740 -20.93 -2.48 -4.82
N ARG A 741 -22.16 -1.98 -4.92
CA ARG A 741 -23.19 -2.57 -5.78
C ARG A 741 -22.99 -2.15 -7.23
N GLY A 742 -22.96 -3.14 -8.13
CA GLY A 742 -23.02 -2.91 -9.57
C GLY A 742 -24.38 -2.33 -10.01
N PRO A 743 -24.54 -2.04 -11.31
CA PRO A 743 -25.71 -1.32 -11.83
C PRO A 743 -27.02 -2.14 -11.75
N CYS A 744 -26.93 -3.47 -11.81
CA CYS A 744 -28.06 -4.41 -11.76
C CYS A 744 -27.86 -5.43 -10.63
N PRO A 745 -28.10 -5.05 -9.36
CA PRO A 745 -28.09 -6.01 -8.26
C PRO A 745 -29.17 -7.09 -8.51
N PRO A 746 -29.01 -8.32 -7.98
CA PRO A 746 -29.85 -9.47 -8.36
C PRO A 746 -31.35 -9.23 -8.20
N GLU A 747 -31.77 -8.47 -7.18
CA GLU A 747 -33.18 -8.13 -6.93
C GLU A 747 -33.80 -7.19 -7.98
N LEU A 748 -32.98 -6.49 -8.78
CA LEU A 748 -33.42 -5.60 -9.87
C LEU A 748 -33.19 -6.21 -11.26
N ARG A 749 -32.63 -7.43 -11.35
CA ARG A 749 -32.26 -8.04 -12.62
C ARG A 749 -33.48 -8.43 -13.44
N GLY A 750 -33.45 -8.09 -14.73
CA GLY A 750 -34.55 -8.37 -15.66
C GLY A 750 -34.23 -7.90 -17.08
N SER A 751 -35.26 -7.82 -17.94
CA SER A 751 -35.08 -7.32 -19.31
C SER A 751 -34.53 -5.90 -19.39
N ASP A 752 -34.83 -5.09 -18.38
CA ASP A 752 -34.48 -3.66 -18.33
C ASP A 752 -33.11 -3.44 -17.64
N CYS A 753 -32.55 -4.47 -17.01
CA CYS A 753 -31.26 -4.46 -16.32
C CYS A 753 -30.61 -5.86 -16.42
N PRO A 754 -30.05 -6.23 -17.58
CA PRO A 754 -29.58 -7.60 -17.84
C PRO A 754 -28.16 -7.89 -17.32
N ILE A 755 -27.52 -6.94 -16.64
CA ILE A 755 -26.12 -7.05 -16.20
C ILE A 755 -26.03 -8.08 -15.07
N THR A 756 -25.13 -9.04 -15.25
CA THR A 756 -24.86 -10.10 -14.28
C THR A 756 -23.45 -10.03 -13.71
N ALA A 757 -22.52 -9.27 -14.30
CA ALA A 757 -21.17 -9.13 -13.77
C ALA A 757 -21.16 -8.53 -12.35
N ARG A 758 -20.33 -9.11 -11.47
CA ARG A 758 -20.04 -8.54 -10.14
C ARG A 758 -19.37 -7.17 -10.27
N GLY A 759 -19.68 -6.27 -9.34
CA GLY A 759 -19.01 -4.98 -9.25
C GLY A 759 -17.51 -5.16 -9.01
N SER A 760 -17.18 -5.83 -7.90
CA SER A 760 -15.82 -6.28 -7.57
C SER A 760 -15.54 -7.68 -8.15
N ILE A 761 -15.43 -7.75 -9.48
CA ILE A 761 -15.14 -9.01 -10.19
C ILE A 761 -13.67 -9.44 -10.10
N HIS A 762 -12.78 -8.55 -9.65
CA HIS A 762 -11.33 -8.76 -9.56
C HIS A 762 -10.89 -8.49 -8.12
N ALA A 763 -10.29 -9.49 -7.46
CA ALA A 763 -9.80 -9.33 -6.09
C ALA A 763 -8.37 -8.81 -6.02
N ASP A 764 -7.91 -8.56 -4.80
CA ASP A 764 -6.57 -8.06 -4.49
C ASP A 764 -5.46 -8.92 -5.08
N VAL A 765 -4.46 -8.22 -5.61
CA VAL A 765 -3.16 -8.75 -6.01
C VAL A 765 -2.19 -8.29 -4.93
N LEU A 766 -2.16 -8.97 -3.78
CA LEU A 766 -1.48 -8.45 -2.58
C LEU A 766 0.04 -8.64 -2.65
N HIS A 767 0.53 -9.85 -2.89
CA HIS A 767 1.96 -10.12 -2.97
C HIS A 767 2.43 -10.56 -4.35
N SER A 768 1.51 -11.00 -5.22
CA SER A 768 1.87 -11.41 -6.57
C SER A 768 2.32 -10.19 -7.39
N ARG A 769 3.49 -10.30 -7.99
CA ARG A 769 4.02 -9.28 -8.91
C ARG A 769 3.68 -9.66 -10.34
N PRO A 770 3.04 -8.77 -11.14
CA PRO A 770 2.79 -9.07 -12.55
C PRO A 770 4.06 -9.45 -13.31
N ALA A 771 4.08 -10.66 -13.84
CA ALA A 771 5.17 -11.25 -14.59
C ALA A 771 4.83 -11.17 -16.09
N VAL A 772 5.78 -10.76 -16.91
CA VAL A 772 5.46 -10.29 -18.27
C VAL A 772 6.30 -11.01 -19.32
N ILE A 773 5.63 -11.49 -20.38
CA ILE A 773 6.28 -12.12 -21.53
C ILE A 773 5.95 -11.33 -22.79
N ASN A 774 6.98 -10.86 -23.49
CA ASN A 774 6.84 -10.32 -24.84
C ASN A 774 6.98 -11.46 -25.87
N TYR A 775 5.89 -11.83 -26.53
CA TYR A 775 5.85 -12.84 -27.59
C TYR A 775 6.26 -12.28 -28.96
N GLY A 776 6.31 -10.95 -29.12
CA GLY A 776 6.57 -10.26 -30.37
C GLY A 776 5.44 -10.41 -31.40
N GLY A 777 5.69 -9.93 -32.61
CA GLY A 777 4.73 -10.01 -33.72
C GLY A 777 3.39 -9.36 -33.40
N THR A 778 2.29 -9.98 -33.83
CA THR A 778 0.92 -9.52 -33.54
C THR A 778 0.43 -9.89 -32.14
N THR A 779 1.17 -10.74 -31.41
CA THR A 779 0.83 -11.12 -30.04
C THR A 779 1.31 -10.05 -29.06
N GLY A 780 2.52 -9.50 -29.24
CA GLY A 780 3.02 -8.48 -28.33
C GLY A 780 3.17 -9.00 -26.90
N VAL A 781 2.59 -8.31 -25.92
CA VAL A 781 2.84 -8.51 -24.49
C VAL A 781 1.69 -9.25 -23.79
N VAL A 782 2.01 -10.27 -22.99
CA VAL A 782 1.08 -10.95 -22.08
C VAL A 782 1.58 -10.79 -20.64
N VAL A 783 0.66 -10.50 -19.73
CA VAL A 783 0.93 -10.28 -18.29
C VAL A 783 0.27 -11.40 -17.48
N PHE A 784 0.99 -11.92 -16.50
CA PHE A 784 0.60 -13.05 -15.65
C PHE A 784 0.68 -12.66 -14.17
N TYR A 785 -0.34 -12.95 -13.37
CA TYR A 785 -0.35 -12.68 -11.94
C TYR A 785 -1.42 -13.51 -11.23
N GLY A 786 -1.25 -13.76 -9.94
CA GLY A 786 -2.30 -14.34 -9.10
C GLY A 786 -3.01 -13.30 -8.26
N SER A 787 -4.28 -13.57 -7.96
CA SER A 787 -5.15 -12.77 -7.10
C SER A 787 -5.80 -13.64 -6.02
N ASN A 788 -6.22 -13.01 -4.92
CA ASN A 788 -6.77 -13.72 -3.77
C ASN A 788 -8.29 -14.00 -3.88
N ASP A 789 -8.87 -13.90 -5.09
CA ASP A 789 -10.12 -14.58 -5.48
C ASP A 789 -9.86 -15.99 -6.05
N GLY A 790 -8.60 -16.44 -6.05
CA GLY A 790 -8.17 -17.77 -6.48
C GLY A 790 -7.82 -17.92 -7.94
N HIS A 791 -7.99 -16.87 -8.74
CA HIS A 791 -7.55 -16.87 -10.11
C HIS A 791 -6.05 -16.58 -10.23
N PHE A 792 -5.39 -17.33 -11.10
CA PHE A 792 -4.13 -16.92 -11.72
C PHE A 792 -4.43 -16.46 -13.14
N HIS A 793 -4.29 -15.16 -13.39
CA HIS A 793 -4.70 -14.50 -14.62
C HIS A 793 -3.58 -14.48 -15.67
N ALA A 794 -4.00 -14.58 -16.94
CA ALA A 794 -3.21 -14.16 -18.09
C ALA A 794 -4.00 -13.11 -18.87
N ILE A 795 -3.47 -11.90 -19.00
CA ILE A 795 -4.15 -10.77 -19.64
C ILE A 795 -3.35 -10.22 -20.83
N ASN A 796 -4.05 -9.59 -21.77
CA ASN A 796 -3.43 -8.84 -22.85
C ASN A 796 -2.76 -7.56 -22.30
N GLY A 797 -1.42 -7.56 -22.25
CA GLY A 797 -0.63 -6.45 -21.71
C GLY A 797 -0.38 -5.32 -22.71
N ASN A 798 -0.80 -5.44 -23.97
CA ASN A 798 -0.55 -4.37 -24.94
C ASN A 798 -1.29 -3.08 -24.53
N GLN A 799 -0.71 -1.91 -24.85
CA GLN A 799 -1.43 -0.63 -24.78
C GLN A 799 -2.47 -0.51 -25.89
N ALA A 800 -2.14 -1.07 -27.07
CA ALA A 800 -3.00 -1.11 -28.23
C ALA A 800 -2.84 -2.45 -28.96
N GLY A 801 -3.95 -3.01 -29.44
CA GLY A 801 -3.95 -4.24 -30.24
C GLY A 801 -4.43 -5.48 -29.47
N ASN A 802 -5.13 -6.34 -30.19
CA ASN A 802 -5.75 -7.52 -29.62
C ASN A 802 -4.82 -8.73 -29.68
N ILE A 803 -4.92 -9.60 -28.69
CA ILE A 803 -4.29 -10.92 -28.68
C ILE A 803 -5.38 -11.97 -28.82
N ALA A 804 -5.32 -12.79 -29.87
CA ALA A 804 -6.26 -13.89 -30.08
C ALA A 804 -7.75 -13.49 -29.94
N GLY A 805 -8.11 -12.26 -30.35
CA GLY A 805 -9.47 -11.74 -30.22
C GLY A 805 -9.82 -11.21 -28.83
N VAL A 806 -8.83 -10.90 -27.99
CA VAL A 806 -8.99 -10.25 -26.68
C VAL A 806 -8.32 -8.89 -26.71
N GLN A 807 -9.07 -7.84 -26.35
CA GLN A 807 -8.62 -6.44 -26.33
C GLN A 807 -7.56 -6.16 -25.24
N PRO A 808 -6.79 -5.06 -25.35
CA PRO A 808 -5.91 -4.56 -24.28
C PRO A 808 -6.56 -4.59 -22.89
N GLY A 809 -5.84 -5.05 -21.88
CA GLY A 809 -6.34 -5.23 -20.50
C GLY A 809 -7.29 -6.41 -20.30
N GLY A 810 -7.78 -7.04 -21.38
CA GLY A 810 -8.70 -8.17 -21.31
C GLY A 810 -8.04 -9.49 -20.89
N GLU A 811 -8.79 -10.31 -20.14
CA GLU A 811 -8.37 -11.65 -19.73
C GLU A 811 -8.38 -12.63 -20.92
N LEU A 812 -7.24 -13.28 -21.18
CA LEU A 812 -7.09 -14.36 -22.16
C LEU A 812 -7.61 -15.67 -21.60
N TRP A 813 -7.21 -15.96 -20.37
CA TRP A 813 -7.66 -17.08 -19.55
C TRP A 813 -7.23 -16.84 -18.10
N SER A 814 -7.82 -17.60 -17.17
CA SER A 814 -7.33 -17.75 -15.80
C SER A 814 -7.23 -19.21 -15.38
N PHE A 815 -6.49 -19.51 -14.33
CA PHE A 815 -6.31 -20.86 -13.78
C PHE A 815 -6.62 -20.88 -12.28
N ILE A 816 -7.33 -21.92 -11.82
CA ILE A 816 -7.62 -22.17 -10.40
C ILE A 816 -7.12 -23.56 -10.02
N ALA A 817 -6.24 -23.63 -9.01
CA ALA A 817 -5.76 -24.90 -8.49
C ALA A 817 -6.78 -25.55 -7.53
N PRO A 818 -6.96 -26.88 -7.58
CA PRO A 818 -7.93 -27.60 -6.74
C PRO A 818 -7.64 -27.52 -5.24
N GLU A 819 -6.40 -27.26 -4.85
CA GLU A 819 -5.98 -27.04 -3.46
C GLU A 819 -6.67 -25.84 -2.80
N PHE A 820 -7.29 -24.96 -3.59
CA PHE A 820 -7.94 -23.75 -3.11
C PHE A 820 -9.46 -23.82 -3.05
N PHE A 821 -10.09 -24.89 -3.52
CA PHE A 821 -11.56 -24.97 -3.65
C PHE A 821 -12.29 -24.76 -2.31
N GLY A 822 -11.77 -25.32 -1.22
CA GLY A 822 -12.34 -25.17 0.12
C GLY A 822 -12.37 -23.72 0.64
N LYS A 823 -11.62 -22.79 0.03
CA LYS A 823 -11.58 -21.37 0.42
C LYS A 823 -12.70 -20.54 -0.21
N PHE A 824 -13.33 -21.02 -1.29
CA PHE A 824 -14.33 -20.25 -2.03
C PHE A 824 -15.62 -20.02 -1.27
N LYS A 825 -16.02 -20.94 -0.38
CA LYS A 825 -17.20 -20.74 0.47
C LYS A 825 -17.05 -19.48 1.34
N ARG A 826 -15.88 -19.30 1.98
CA ARG A 826 -15.58 -18.10 2.79
C ARG A 826 -15.54 -16.83 1.92
N GLN A 827 -14.91 -16.90 0.75
CA GLN A 827 -14.87 -15.78 -0.20
C GLN A 827 -16.27 -15.38 -0.70
N PHE A 828 -17.13 -16.36 -1.01
CA PHE A 828 -18.52 -16.14 -1.41
C PHE A 828 -19.34 -15.50 -0.29
N ASN A 829 -19.21 -16.02 0.93
CA ASN A 829 -19.96 -15.54 2.10
C ASN A 829 -19.49 -14.19 2.62
N ASN A 830 -18.20 -13.88 2.40
CA ASN A 830 -17.51 -12.77 3.03
C ASN A 830 -17.49 -12.85 4.58
N ASP A 831 -17.49 -14.07 5.14
CA ASP A 831 -17.51 -14.37 6.59
C ASP A 831 -16.95 -15.80 6.82
N PRO A 832 -16.31 -16.10 7.97
CA PRO A 832 -15.96 -15.21 9.07
C PRO A 832 -14.89 -14.17 8.71
N LEU A 833 -14.85 -13.08 9.49
CA LEU A 833 -13.91 -11.97 9.33
C LEU A 833 -12.45 -12.44 9.35
N VAL A 834 -11.57 -11.62 8.79
CA VAL A 834 -10.13 -11.75 8.91
C VAL A 834 -9.73 -11.44 10.36
N LYS A 835 -8.87 -12.28 10.90
CA LYS A 835 -8.36 -12.13 12.25
C LYS A 835 -7.29 -11.03 12.29
N TYR A 836 -7.68 -9.86 12.78
CA TYR A 836 -6.77 -8.79 13.15
C TYR A 836 -6.64 -8.66 14.68
N PRO A 837 -5.58 -8.02 15.18
CA PRO A 837 -5.40 -7.76 16.62
C PRO A 837 -6.57 -7.03 17.29
N ASN A 838 -7.29 -6.18 16.55
CA ASN A 838 -8.43 -5.41 17.04
C ASN A 838 -9.81 -6.00 16.68
N VAL A 839 -9.86 -7.09 15.90
CA VAL A 839 -11.12 -7.77 15.59
C VAL A 839 -11.48 -8.69 16.76
N LEU A 840 -12.57 -8.34 17.46
CA LEU A 840 -13.04 -9.07 18.64
C LEU A 840 -13.98 -10.26 18.30
N ASP A 841 -14.30 -10.48 17.02
CA ASP A 841 -15.12 -11.62 16.60
C ASP A 841 -14.38 -12.93 16.87
N SER A 842 -14.88 -13.71 17.83
CA SER A 842 -14.32 -15.01 18.21
C SER A 842 -14.28 -16.04 17.08
N ARG A 843 -15.03 -15.83 16.00
CA ARG A 843 -15.07 -16.68 14.80
C ARG A 843 -14.00 -16.28 13.78
N ALA A 844 -13.38 -15.10 13.92
CA ALA A 844 -12.41 -14.58 12.96
C ALA A 844 -11.27 -15.58 12.70
N GLN A 845 -10.91 -15.73 11.43
CA GLN A 845 -9.90 -16.69 10.98
C GLN A 845 -8.75 -15.96 10.27
N PRO A 846 -7.53 -16.53 10.25
CA PRO A 846 -6.45 -16.06 9.38
C PRO A 846 -6.92 -15.87 7.94
N ARG A 847 -6.28 -14.98 7.19
CA ARG A 847 -6.72 -14.66 5.83
C ARG A 847 -6.50 -15.84 4.88
N ASP A 848 -7.40 -15.99 3.91
CA ASP A 848 -7.24 -16.95 2.82
C ASP A 848 -6.35 -16.39 1.71
N TYR A 849 -5.29 -17.12 1.37
CA TYR A 849 -4.35 -16.79 0.29
C TYR A 849 -4.39 -17.84 -0.83
N PHE A 850 -4.06 -17.45 -2.06
CA PHE A 850 -4.09 -18.33 -3.23
C PHE A 850 -2.73 -18.37 -3.92
N PHE A 851 -2.62 -18.16 -5.24
CA PHE A 851 -1.33 -17.96 -5.89
C PHE A 851 -0.82 -16.53 -5.66
N ASP A 852 -0.47 -16.26 -4.41
CA ASP A 852 -0.07 -14.93 -3.95
C ASP A 852 1.44 -14.68 -4.12
N GLY A 853 2.21 -15.67 -4.61
CA GLY A 853 3.65 -15.55 -4.81
C GLY A 853 4.06 -14.90 -6.13
N ASN A 854 5.35 -14.60 -6.25
CA ASN A 854 5.96 -14.12 -7.49
C ASN A 854 6.05 -15.24 -8.53
N THR A 855 5.80 -14.90 -9.79
CA THR A 855 5.86 -15.86 -10.90
C THR A 855 7.22 -15.80 -11.60
N THR A 856 7.86 -16.96 -11.76
CA THR A 856 9.08 -17.10 -12.57
C THR A 856 8.74 -17.42 -14.01
N ILE A 857 9.47 -16.83 -14.95
CA ILE A 857 9.29 -17.03 -16.39
C ILE A 857 10.53 -17.68 -17.00
N LEU A 858 10.31 -18.69 -17.85
CA LEU A 858 11.26 -19.10 -18.88
C LEU A 858 10.74 -18.65 -20.24
N GLN A 859 11.57 -17.95 -21.02
CA GLN A 859 11.34 -17.78 -22.45
C GLN A 859 12.63 -18.12 -23.20
N ASP A 860 12.56 -19.11 -24.10
CA ASP A 860 13.70 -19.53 -24.92
C ASP A 860 13.35 -19.48 -26.40
N LYS A 861 13.83 -18.43 -27.07
CA LYS A 861 13.65 -18.22 -28.52
C LYS A 861 14.75 -18.86 -29.37
N ARG A 862 15.75 -19.50 -28.75
CA ARG A 862 16.89 -20.11 -29.45
C ARG A 862 16.44 -21.40 -30.17
N THR A 863 17.23 -21.83 -31.15
CA THR A 863 17.02 -23.09 -31.89
C THR A 863 18.02 -24.16 -31.47
N GLY A 864 17.62 -25.43 -31.46
CA GLY A 864 18.51 -26.58 -31.19
C GLY A 864 18.83 -26.82 -29.71
N LYS A 865 18.13 -26.15 -28.79
CA LYS A 865 18.14 -26.38 -27.34
C LYS A 865 16.91 -27.21 -26.90
N PRO A 866 16.96 -27.94 -25.77
CA PRO A 866 15.80 -28.71 -25.27
C PRO A 866 14.53 -27.86 -25.08
N THR A 867 14.70 -26.59 -24.73
CA THR A 867 13.64 -25.60 -24.48
C THR A 867 13.33 -24.72 -25.69
N SER A 868 13.82 -25.04 -26.89
CA SER A 868 13.65 -24.19 -28.07
C SER A 868 12.17 -23.85 -28.34
N GLY A 869 11.87 -22.56 -28.43
CA GLY A 869 10.53 -22.04 -28.70
C GLY A 869 9.57 -22.11 -27.50
N LYS A 870 10.04 -22.49 -26.31
CA LYS A 870 9.20 -22.61 -25.11
C LYS A 870 9.04 -21.27 -24.38
N SER A 871 7.84 -21.05 -23.87
CA SER A 871 7.54 -20.04 -22.84
C SER A 871 6.83 -20.74 -21.70
N LEU A 872 7.43 -20.77 -20.51
CA LEU A 872 6.93 -21.46 -19.33
C LEU A 872 6.77 -20.47 -18.18
N ILE A 873 5.81 -20.72 -17.31
CA ILE A 873 5.63 -19.99 -16.06
C ILE A 873 5.69 -20.96 -14.88
N PHE A 874 6.23 -20.49 -13.76
CA PHE A 874 6.30 -21.21 -12.50
C PHE A 874 5.66 -20.37 -11.41
N MET A 875 4.55 -20.85 -10.87
CA MET A 875 3.65 -20.13 -9.97
C MET A 875 3.89 -20.62 -8.55
N SER A 876 4.34 -19.73 -7.66
CA SER A 876 4.46 -20.01 -6.23
C SER A 876 3.22 -19.51 -5.48
N ALA A 877 2.89 -20.16 -4.37
CA ALA A 877 1.67 -19.87 -3.61
C ALA A 877 1.91 -18.92 -2.43
N ARG A 878 3.17 -18.70 -2.01
CA ARG A 878 3.48 -17.96 -0.78
C ARG A 878 2.64 -18.48 0.40
N ARG A 879 1.86 -17.64 1.09
CA ARG A 879 0.95 -18.04 2.18
C ARG A 879 -0.20 -18.95 1.73
N GLY A 880 -0.47 -19.03 0.42
CA GLY A 880 -1.52 -19.88 -0.14
C GLY A 880 -1.28 -21.37 0.06
N GLY A 881 -0.02 -21.81 0.16
CA GLY A 881 0.29 -23.19 0.52
C GLY A 881 1.70 -23.67 0.18
N ARG A 882 1.90 -24.97 0.39
CA ARG A 882 3.17 -25.70 0.20
C ARG A 882 3.24 -26.30 -1.20
N LEU A 883 3.05 -25.46 -2.23
CA LEU A 883 2.99 -25.90 -3.62
C LEU A 883 3.65 -24.93 -4.61
N LEU A 884 4.18 -25.45 -5.71
CA LEU A 884 4.62 -24.68 -6.88
C LEU A 884 4.14 -25.38 -8.15
N TYR A 885 3.58 -24.63 -9.09
CA TYR A 885 3.01 -25.16 -10.34
C TYR A 885 3.80 -24.68 -11.55
N ALA A 886 3.98 -25.55 -12.54
CA ALA A 886 4.60 -25.21 -13.82
C ALA A 886 3.61 -25.35 -14.97
N LEU A 887 3.44 -24.29 -15.77
CA LEU A 887 2.61 -24.29 -16.98
C LEU A 887 3.43 -23.93 -18.22
N ASP A 888 3.18 -24.62 -19.32
CA ASP A 888 3.61 -24.24 -20.66
C ASP A 888 2.60 -23.27 -21.26
N VAL A 889 3.04 -22.03 -21.49
CA VAL A 889 2.27 -20.92 -22.06
C VAL A 889 2.78 -20.53 -23.45
N SER A 890 3.54 -21.40 -24.11
CA SER A 890 4.06 -21.15 -25.47
C SER A 890 2.94 -20.83 -26.47
N ASN A 891 1.76 -21.44 -26.27
CA ASN A 891 0.51 -20.98 -26.87
C ASN A 891 -0.25 -20.13 -25.86
N VAL A 892 -0.34 -18.82 -26.12
CA VAL A 892 -0.95 -17.83 -25.22
C VAL A 892 -2.44 -18.07 -24.94
N ALA A 893 -3.14 -18.83 -25.78
CA ALA A 893 -4.58 -19.09 -25.63
C ALA A 893 -4.89 -20.46 -24.97
N GLU A 894 -3.91 -21.36 -24.91
CA GLU A 894 -4.10 -22.76 -24.48
C GLU A 894 -2.93 -23.18 -23.57
N PRO A 895 -2.94 -22.75 -22.29
CA PRO A 895 -1.92 -23.16 -21.34
C PRO A 895 -1.98 -24.67 -21.08
N ARG A 896 -0.83 -25.28 -20.79
CA ARG A 896 -0.74 -26.72 -20.50
C ARG A 896 0.00 -26.97 -19.20
N TYR A 897 -0.55 -27.83 -18.35
CA TYR A 897 0.14 -28.28 -17.15
C TYR A 897 1.39 -29.09 -17.49
N LEU A 898 2.50 -28.80 -16.81
CA LEU A 898 3.73 -29.57 -16.90
C LEU A 898 3.89 -30.49 -15.68
N TRP A 899 3.98 -29.88 -14.50
CA TRP A 899 4.22 -30.56 -13.23
C TRP A 899 3.88 -29.61 -12.07
N SER A 900 3.82 -30.17 -10.86
CA SER A 900 3.71 -29.42 -9.60
C SER A 900 4.63 -30.03 -8.56
N LEU A 901 5.26 -29.18 -7.76
CA LEU A 901 6.01 -29.57 -6.57
C LEU A 901 5.09 -29.39 -5.35
N THR A 902 5.00 -30.41 -4.50
CA THR A 902 4.26 -30.36 -3.23
C THR A 902 5.08 -31.01 -2.11
N ASN A 903 4.58 -30.91 -0.88
CA ASN A 903 5.18 -31.60 0.27
C ASN A 903 5.10 -33.14 0.20
N ASP A 904 4.38 -33.73 -0.76
CA ASP A 904 4.44 -35.18 -1.00
C ASP A 904 5.76 -35.58 -1.65
N GLN A 905 6.34 -34.71 -2.48
CA GLN A 905 7.64 -34.93 -3.12
C GLN A 905 8.81 -34.53 -2.20
N VAL A 906 8.63 -33.47 -1.42
CA VAL A 906 9.62 -32.92 -0.48
C VAL A 906 8.93 -32.65 0.86
N PRO A 907 8.98 -33.58 1.84
CA PRO A 907 8.30 -33.41 3.13
C PRO A 907 8.69 -32.14 3.91
N GLU A 908 9.92 -31.64 3.73
CA GLU A 908 10.41 -30.38 4.29
C GLU A 908 9.91 -29.12 3.57
N LEU A 909 9.21 -29.21 2.44
CA LEU A 909 8.77 -28.02 1.71
C LEU A 909 7.83 -27.18 2.58
N GLY A 910 8.17 -25.94 2.90
CA GLY A 910 7.30 -24.99 3.59
C GLY A 910 6.35 -24.28 2.62
N GLN A 911 5.75 -23.19 3.08
CA GLN A 911 5.02 -22.27 2.19
C GLN A 911 5.98 -21.69 1.14
N THR A 912 5.61 -21.72 -0.14
CA THR A 912 6.52 -21.41 -1.25
C THR A 912 6.69 -19.90 -1.46
N TRP A 913 7.38 -19.24 -0.54
CA TRP A 913 7.64 -17.79 -0.59
C TRP A 913 8.76 -17.44 -1.57
N SER A 914 9.78 -18.28 -1.63
CA SER A 914 10.95 -18.12 -2.49
C SER A 914 10.55 -18.17 -3.96
N GLN A 915 10.77 -17.08 -4.68
CA GLN A 915 10.69 -17.06 -6.14
C GLN A 915 11.80 -17.95 -6.70
N ALA A 916 11.41 -18.98 -7.44
CA ALA A 916 12.35 -19.90 -8.04
C ALA A 916 13.23 -19.19 -9.08
N GLN A 917 14.55 -19.20 -8.88
CA GLN A 917 15.49 -18.65 -9.85
C GLN A 917 15.75 -19.63 -10.98
N LEU A 918 15.58 -19.16 -12.21
CA LEU A 918 15.82 -19.94 -13.41
C LEU A 918 17.25 -19.71 -13.91
N THR A 919 18.04 -20.78 -14.03
CA THR A 919 19.40 -20.67 -14.56
C THR A 919 19.86 -21.95 -15.29
N LEU A 920 21.07 -21.90 -15.87
CA LEU A 920 21.79 -23.05 -16.40
C LEU A 920 22.92 -23.43 -15.43
N ILE A 921 23.18 -24.73 -15.29
CA ILE A 921 24.30 -25.27 -14.50
C ILE A 921 25.11 -26.24 -15.35
N LYS A 922 26.43 -26.32 -15.12
CA LYS A 922 27.30 -27.23 -15.88
C LYS A 922 26.91 -28.68 -15.64
N GLY A 923 27.01 -29.50 -16.70
CA GLY A 923 26.72 -30.93 -16.63
C GLY A 923 25.23 -31.30 -16.72
N HIS A 924 24.32 -30.32 -16.79
CA HIS A 924 22.89 -30.56 -16.98
C HIS A 924 22.38 -29.87 -18.26
N SER A 925 21.51 -30.55 -19.02
CA SER A 925 21.08 -30.08 -20.34
C SER A 925 19.90 -29.12 -20.31
N ASN A 926 19.00 -29.30 -19.34
CA ASN A 926 17.84 -28.43 -19.17
C ASN A 926 18.20 -27.25 -18.27
N PRO A 927 17.46 -26.14 -18.33
CA PRO A 927 17.45 -25.15 -17.26
C PRO A 927 16.98 -25.77 -15.94
N VAL A 928 17.46 -25.20 -14.84
CA VAL A 928 17.07 -25.58 -13.48
C VAL A 928 16.35 -24.45 -12.77
N LEU A 929 15.55 -24.82 -11.78
CA LEU A 929 14.94 -23.91 -10.83
C LEU A 929 15.64 -24.06 -9.48
N ILE A 930 16.08 -22.95 -8.91
CA ILE A 930 16.76 -22.90 -7.61
C ILE A 930 15.90 -22.07 -6.65
N LEU A 931 15.57 -22.64 -5.49
CA LEU A 931 14.67 -22.00 -4.52
C LEU A 931 14.98 -22.41 -3.09
N GLY A 932 14.64 -21.54 -2.13
CA GLY A 932 14.55 -21.91 -0.74
C GLY A 932 13.42 -22.90 -0.50
N ALA A 933 13.56 -23.76 0.52
CA ALA A 933 12.56 -24.77 0.84
C ALA A 933 11.25 -24.18 1.40
N GLY A 934 11.19 -22.87 1.70
CA GLY A 934 9.95 -22.16 2.01
C GLY A 934 9.86 -21.63 3.45
N TYR A 935 8.72 -21.01 3.77
CA TYR A 935 8.40 -20.44 5.08
C TYR A 935 7.69 -21.45 6.01
N ASP A 936 7.92 -21.33 7.31
CA ASP A 936 7.16 -22.05 8.35
C ASP A 936 6.25 -21.06 9.10
N PRO A 937 4.91 -21.20 9.07
CA PRO A 937 3.99 -20.34 9.83
C PRO A 937 4.25 -20.30 11.33
N ALA A 938 5.02 -21.25 11.89
CA ALA A 938 5.49 -21.16 13.26
C ALA A 938 6.30 -19.87 13.54
N GLU A 939 6.89 -19.25 12.51
CA GLU A 939 7.58 -17.95 12.60
C GLU A 939 6.63 -16.75 12.82
N ASP A 940 5.30 -16.92 12.64
CA ASP A 940 4.25 -15.93 12.93
C ASP A 940 3.97 -15.80 14.45
N GLN A 941 4.64 -16.59 15.29
CA GLN A 941 4.56 -16.49 16.76
C GLN A 941 5.51 -15.41 17.27
N GLU A 942 5.10 -14.70 18.34
CA GLU A 942 5.92 -13.68 18.98
C GLU A 942 6.21 -14.01 20.46
N PRO A 943 7.48 -14.24 20.86
CA PRO A 943 8.67 -14.44 20.01
C PRO A 943 8.61 -15.73 19.17
N ALA A 944 9.30 -15.72 18.04
CA ALA A 944 9.38 -16.88 17.15
C ALA A 944 10.12 -18.07 17.82
N PRO A 945 9.77 -19.32 17.49
CA PRO A 945 10.40 -20.51 18.07
C PRO A 945 11.87 -20.64 17.64
N ALA A 946 12.70 -21.27 18.47
CA ALA A 946 14.12 -21.44 18.18
C ALA A 946 14.41 -22.31 16.94
N THR A 947 13.49 -23.19 16.55
CA THR A 947 13.63 -24.12 15.42
C THR A 947 12.32 -24.23 14.66
N ASN A 948 12.41 -24.38 13.33
CA ASN A 948 11.25 -24.66 12.48
C ASN A 948 11.05 -26.16 12.25
N SER A 949 9.86 -26.52 11.77
CA SER A 949 9.43 -27.88 11.45
C SER A 949 9.38 -28.16 9.94
N GLN A 950 9.41 -27.11 9.12
CA GLN A 950 9.37 -27.16 7.66
C GLN A 950 10.10 -25.94 7.08
N GLY A 951 10.29 -25.93 5.76
CA GLY A 951 10.94 -24.85 5.03
C GLY A 951 12.46 -24.82 5.14
N ARG A 952 13.09 -25.85 5.72
CA ARG A 952 14.50 -25.79 6.13
C ARG A 952 15.44 -26.33 5.06
N GLY A 953 15.87 -25.46 4.14
CA GLY A 953 16.95 -25.76 3.21
C GLY A 953 16.79 -25.14 1.82
N ILE A 954 17.47 -25.73 0.84
CA ILE A 954 17.60 -25.23 -0.54
C ILE A 954 17.32 -26.38 -1.51
N LEU A 955 16.62 -26.10 -2.61
CA LEU A 955 16.22 -27.05 -3.64
C LEU A 955 16.74 -26.62 -5.01
N ILE A 956 17.16 -27.59 -5.82
CA ILE A 956 17.43 -27.44 -7.26
C ILE A 956 16.58 -28.47 -8.01
N LEU A 957 15.70 -27.99 -8.89
CA LEU A 957 14.77 -28.80 -9.66
C LEU A 957 15.09 -28.72 -11.16
N ASP A 958 14.82 -29.79 -11.91
CA ASP A 958 14.76 -29.72 -13.37
C ASP A 958 13.53 -28.88 -13.77
N ALA A 959 13.72 -27.79 -14.52
CA ALA A 959 12.63 -26.88 -14.87
C ALA A 959 11.57 -27.52 -15.79
N MET A 960 11.92 -28.57 -16.53
CA MET A 960 11.03 -29.25 -17.47
C MET A 960 10.22 -30.36 -16.80
N THR A 961 10.79 -31.03 -15.79
CA THR A 961 10.16 -32.21 -15.18
C THR A 961 9.76 -32.04 -13.72
N GLY A 962 10.22 -31.00 -13.03
CA GLY A 962 10.01 -30.80 -11.59
C GLY A 962 10.77 -31.79 -10.70
N GLY A 963 11.69 -32.57 -11.27
CA GLY A 963 12.45 -33.56 -10.52
C GLY A 963 13.51 -32.90 -9.64
N VAL A 964 13.65 -33.35 -8.38
CA VAL A 964 14.69 -32.84 -7.47
C VAL A 964 16.06 -33.33 -7.93
N LEU A 965 16.87 -32.43 -8.49
CA LEU A 965 18.23 -32.71 -8.95
C LEU A 965 19.22 -32.62 -7.79
N TRP A 966 19.05 -31.63 -6.93
CA TRP A 966 19.83 -31.48 -5.71
C TRP A 966 18.99 -30.85 -4.60
N ALA A 967 19.24 -31.23 -3.37
CA ALA A 967 18.67 -30.58 -2.20
C ALA A 967 19.67 -30.59 -1.05
N ALA A 968 19.69 -29.51 -0.27
CA ALA A 968 20.30 -29.48 1.06
C ALA A 968 19.19 -29.16 2.06
N LEU A 969 18.83 -30.12 2.91
CA LEU A 969 17.68 -30.01 3.80
C LEU A 969 18.06 -30.36 5.24
N ALA A 970 17.28 -29.87 6.21
CA ALA A 970 17.39 -30.31 7.60
C ALA A 970 17.15 -31.82 7.76
N ASP A 971 16.26 -32.39 6.94
CA ASP A 971 15.95 -33.82 6.87
C ASP A 971 15.61 -34.22 5.42
N CYS A 972 16.38 -35.16 4.86
CA CYS A 972 16.14 -35.71 3.52
C CYS A 972 15.19 -36.92 3.51
N THR A 973 14.63 -37.31 4.67
CA THR A 973 13.75 -38.49 4.78
C THR A 973 12.49 -38.32 3.93
N GLY A 974 12.24 -39.29 3.05
CA GLY A 974 11.05 -39.30 2.17
C GLY A 974 11.15 -38.41 0.93
N VAL A 975 12.28 -37.74 0.70
CA VAL A 975 12.49 -36.92 -0.51
C VAL A 975 12.62 -37.80 -1.75
N THR A 976 11.84 -37.49 -2.78
CA THR A 976 11.92 -38.16 -4.09
C THR A 976 12.88 -37.43 -5.02
N VAL A 977 14.10 -37.95 -5.18
CA VAL A 977 15.13 -37.39 -6.07
C VAL A 977 15.04 -37.94 -7.50
N ALA A 978 15.41 -37.10 -8.47
CA ALA A 978 15.56 -37.50 -9.86
C ALA A 978 16.74 -38.46 -10.07
N THR A 979 16.79 -39.12 -11.24
CA THR A 979 17.91 -40.02 -11.55
C THR A 979 19.23 -39.27 -11.59
N GLY A 980 20.19 -39.69 -10.77
CA GLY A 980 21.49 -39.03 -10.62
C GLY A 980 21.46 -37.80 -9.69
N GLY A 981 20.31 -37.46 -9.12
CA GLY A 981 20.18 -36.38 -8.14
C GLY A 981 20.70 -36.77 -6.75
N HIS A 982 20.84 -35.77 -5.88
CA HIS A 982 21.39 -35.91 -4.53
C HIS A 982 20.57 -35.12 -3.50
N CYS A 983 20.47 -35.63 -2.26
CA CYS A 983 19.92 -34.87 -1.13
C CYS A 983 20.91 -34.96 0.03
N GLU A 984 21.44 -33.82 0.45
CA GLU A 984 22.38 -33.68 1.56
C GLU A 984 21.63 -33.25 2.83
N THR A 985 21.81 -33.99 3.92
CA THR A 985 21.23 -33.62 5.22
C THR A 985 22.14 -32.65 5.96
N VAL A 986 21.69 -31.41 6.15
CA VAL A 986 22.44 -30.33 6.82
C VAL A 986 21.76 -29.99 8.14
N SER A 987 22.12 -30.68 9.22
CA SER A 987 21.50 -30.52 10.54
C SER A 987 21.58 -29.11 11.15
N ALA A 988 22.51 -28.28 10.65
CA ALA A 988 22.66 -26.90 11.05
C ALA A 988 21.63 -25.94 10.39
N MET A 989 20.85 -26.39 9.41
CA MET A 989 19.72 -25.65 8.81
C MET A 989 18.48 -25.80 9.71
N THR A 990 18.47 -25.15 10.86
CA THR A 990 17.36 -25.28 11.84
C THR A 990 16.19 -24.34 11.61
N LYS A 991 16.33 -23.42 10.64
CA LYS A 991 15.41 -22.32 10.34
C LYS A 991 14.96 -22.35 8.88
N SER A 992 13.78 -21.81 8.62
CA SER A 992 13.13 -21.80 7.31
C SER A 992 13.80 -20.83 6.32
N PHE A 993 13.70 -21.13 5.02
CA PHE A 993 14.33 -20.42 3.90
C PHE A 993 13.26 -19.85 2.97
N PRO A 994 12.58 -18.76 3.36
CA PRO A 994 11.54 -18.14 2.55
C PRO A 994 12.09 -17.21 1.46
N ALA A 995 13.31 -16.70 1.63
CA ALA A 995 13.92 -15.75 0.71
C ALA A 995 14.22 -16.37 -0.66
N ASP A 996 14.24 -15.54 -1.70
CA ASP A 996 14.78 -15.94 -3.01
C ASP A 996 16.27 -16.31 -2.87
N VAL A 997 16.77 -17.10 -3.82
CA VAL A 997 18.18 -17.48 -3.87
C VAL A 997 18.91 -16.58 -4.85
N THR A 998 20.10 -16.08 -4.52
CA THR A 998 20.89 -15.25 -5.44
C THR A 998 21.91 -16.09 -6.17
N VAL A 999 21.92 -16.04 -7.50
CA VAL A 999 22.82 -16.83 -8.37
C VAL A 999 23.96 -15.95 -8.90
N LEU A 1000 25.15 -16.55 -9.04
CA LEU A 1000 26.35 -15.88 -9.54
C LEU A 1000 27.04 -16.74 -10.61
N ASP A 1001 27.18 -16.15 -11.80
CA ASP A 1001 28.10 -16.56 -12.86
C ASP A 1001 29.29 -15.60 -12.83
N LYS A 1002 30.40 -16.06 -12.26
CA LYS A 1002 31.58 -15.23 -11.99
C LYS A 1002 32.51 -15.17 -13.20
N ASP A 1003 32.63 -16.26 -13.96
CA ASP A 1003 33.52 -16.35 -15.12
C ASP A 1003 32.84 -15.97 -16.45
N LEU A 1004 31.53 -15.67 -16.40
CA LEU A 1004 30.68 -15.18 -17.49
C LEU A 1004 30.56 -16.17 -18.66
N ASP A 1005 30.56 -17.46 -18.35
CA ASP A 1005 30.42 -18.51 -19.36
C ASP A 1005 28.95 -18.94 -19.63
N GLY A 1006 28.00 -18.33 -18.92
CA GLY A 1006 26.57 -18.55 -19.06
C GLY A 1006 26.03 -19.68 -18.18
N PHE A 1007 26.84 -20.24 -17.28
CA PHE A 1007 26.44 -21.19 -16.25
C PHE A 1007 26.63 -20.59 -14.85
N THR A 1008 25.71 -20.88 -13.94
CA THR A 1008 25.87 -20.47 -12.55
C THR A 1008 26.94 -21.30 -11.87
N ASP A 1009 27.92 -20.63 -11.27
CA ASP A 1009 29.01 -21.23 -10.51
C ASP A 1009 28.65 -21.40 -9.03
N ARG A 1010 27.91 -20.42 -8.49
CA ARG A 1010 27.65 -20.29 -7.05
C ARG A 1010 26.29 -19.65 -6.80
N LEU A 1011 25.72 -19.93 -5.64
CA LEU A 1011 24.53 -19.26 -5.13
C LEU A 1011 24.67 -18.87 -3.64
N TYR A 1012 23.84 -17.91 -3.22
CA TYR A 1012 23.68 -17.47 -1.84
C TYR A 1012 22.21 -17.55 -1.43
N ALA A 1013 21.91 -18.16 -0.29
CA ALA A 1013 20.56 -18.30 0.25
C ALA A 1013 20.53 -17.88 1.72
N ALA A 1014 19.50 -17.13 2.12
CA ALA A 1014 19.34 -16.67 3.50
C ALA A 1014 18.19 -17.40 4.21
N ASP A 1015 18.34 -17.58 5.53
CA ASP A 1015 17.29 -18.15 6.39
C ASP A 1015 16.75 -17.13 7.41
N VAL A 1016 15.59 -17.43 7.99
CA VAL A 1016 14.97 -16.61 9.05
C VAL A 1016 15.73 -16.65 10.38
N GLY A 1017 16.80 -17.45 10.47
CA GLY A 1017 17.73 -17.42 11.60
C GLY A 1017 18.83 -16.38 11.47
N GLY A 1018 18.81 -15.57 10.40
CA GLY A 1018 19.84 -14.57 10.13
C GLY A 1018 21.14 -15.18 9.62
N ASN A 1019 21.10 -16.36 8.99
CA ASN A 1019 22.28 -16.95 8.34
C ASN A 1019 22.23 -16.72 6.83
N ILE A 1020 23.42 -16.62 6.23
CA ILE A 1020 23.62 -16.67 4.77
C ILE A 1020 24.44 -17.92 4.46
N TRP A 1021 23.94 -18.73 3.53
CA TRP A 1021 24.53 -19.97 3.07
C TRP A 1021 25.04 -19.79 1.65
N ARG A 1022 26.23 -20.31 1.38
CA ARG A 1022 26.84 -20.35 0.06
C ARG A 1022 26.81 -21.78 -0.45
N VAL A 1023 26.41 -21.97 -1.70
CA VAL A 1023 26.51 -23.27 -2.38
C VAL A 1023 27.38 -23.11 -3.62
N ASP A 1024 28.40 -23.95 -3.73
CA ASP A 1024 29.33 -24.01 -4.85
C ASP A 1024 28.90 -25.15 -5.79
N LEU A 1025 28.57 -24.82 -7.03
CA LEU A 1025 28.00 -25.75 -8.03
C LEU A 1025 29.08 -26.43 -8.90
N GLU A 1026 30.35 -26.11 -8.68
CA GLU A 1026 31.48 -26.65 -9.44
C GLU A 1026 32.57 -27.27 -8.56
N ALA A 1027 33.08 -28.43 -9.00
CA ALA A 1027 34.26 -29.02 -8.40
C ALA A 1027 35.56 -28.26 -8.76
N ALA A 1028 36.57 -28.36 -7.89
CA ALA A 1028 37.85 -27.65 -8.02
C ALA A 1028 38.72 -28.01 -9.26
N SER A 1029 38.41 -29.08 -10.02
CA SER A 1029 39.13 -29.48 -11.25
C SER A 1029 38.22 -30.29 -12.19
N PRO A 1030 37.73 -29.78 -13.34
CA PRO A 1030 36.57 -30.42 -13.96
C PRO A 1030 36.87 -31.28 -15.19
N ALA A 1031 35.96 -32.25 -15.42
CA ALA A 1031 35.37 -32.47 -16.74
C ALA A 1031 33.82 -32.47 -16.68
N THR A 1032 33.21 -32.88 -15.56
CA THR A 1032 31.77 -32.74 -15.22
C THR A 1032 31.58 -32.77 -13.70
N THR A 1033 30.75 -31.90 -13.10
CA THR A 1033 30.38 -31.95 -11.67
C THR A 1033 29.15 -32.86 -11.50
N ALA A 1034 29.21 -33.86 -10.63
CA ALA A 1034 28.00 -34.61 -10.25
C ALA A 1034 27.21 -33.85 -9.17
N PHE A 1035 25.89 -34.05 -9.05
CA PHE A 1035 25.11 -33.39 -8.00
C PHE A 1035 25.60 -33.73 -6.57
N SER A 1036 26.26 -34.86 -6.37
CA SER A 1036 26.91 -35.24 -5.11
C SER A 1036 28.18 -34.44 -4.78
N ASP A 1037 28.74 -33.72 -5.75
CA ASP A 1037 29.95 -32.91 -5.58
C ASP A 1037 29.63 -31.43 -5.27
N ILE A 1038 28.34 -31.06 -5.25
CA ILE A 1038 27.88 -29.72 -4.86
C ILE A 1038 28.10 -29.54 -3.36
N GLU A 1039 28.78 -28.48 -2.97
CA GLU A 1039 29.13 -28.19 -1.57
C GLU A 1039 28.28 -27.04 -1.04
N VAL A 1040 27.70 -27.21 0.15
CA VAL A 1040 26.95 -26.18 0.88
C VAL A 1040 27.69 -25.80 2.16
N ASN A 1041 27.92 -24.50 2.36
CA ASN A 1041 28.66 -23.95 3.49
C ASN A 1041 27.89 -22.79 4.13
N LYS A 1042 27.92 -22.69 5.46
CA LYS A 1042 27.41 -21.50 6.15
C LYS A 1042 28.42 -20.37 5.98
N PHE A 1043 28.07 -19.37 5.18
CA PHE A 1043 28.93 -18.24 4.85
C PHE A 1043 28.91 -17.16 5.95
N ALA A 1044 27.72 -16.84 6.47
CA ALA A 1044 27.57 -15.86 7.54
C ALA A 1044 26.51 -16.29 8.57
N SER A 1045 26.70 -15.87 9.81
CA SER A 1045 25.80 -16.04 10.96
C SER A 1045 25.60 -14.67 11.62
N LEU A 1046 24.57 -13.96 11.18
CA LEU A 1046 24.30 -12.55 11.50
C LEU A 1046 23.11 -12.36 12.45
N GLY A 1047 22.35 -13.43 12.70
CA GLY A 1047 21.31 -13.53 13.72
C GLY A 1047 21.78 -14.26 14.99
N GLY A 1048 20.87 -14.34 15.97
CA GLY A 1048 21.10 -14.89 17.30
C GLY A 1048 19.78 -15.13 18.04
N SER A 1049 19.75 -14.86 19.34
CA SER A 1049 18.55 -14.99 20.18
C SER A 1049 18.20 -13.65 20.85
N GLY A 1050 17.01 -13.56 21.45
CA GLY A 1050 16.52 -12.32 22.05
C GLY A 1050 16.50 -11.19 21.01
N ASN A 1051 17.00 -10.00 21.37
CA ASN A 1051 17.03 -8.84 20.46
C ASN A 1051 17.98 -9.03 19.27
N SER A 1052 18.82 -10.06 19.26
CA SER A 1052 19.65 -10.41 18.10
C SER A 1052 18.98 -11.44 17.16
N ALA A 1053 17.73 -11.84 17.40
CA ALA A 1053 16.98 -12.81 16.57
C ALA A 1053 16.53 -12.22 15.21
N ARG A 1054 17.48 -11.70 14.44
CA ARG A 1054 17.28 -11.10 13.11
C ARG A 1054 16.81 -12.14 12.10
N LYS A 1055 15.79 -11.80 11.32
CA LYS A 1055 15.29 -12.60 10.21
C LYS A 1055 15.77 -12.03 8.88
N PHE A 1056 16.09 -12.90 7.92
CA PHE A 1056 16.18 -12.53 6.50
C PHE A 1056 14.98 -13.14 5.77
N LEU A 1057 14.04 -12.29 5.36
CA LEU A 1057 12.88 -12.67 4.54
C LEU A 1057 13.11 -12.43 3.05
N PHE A 1058 14.18 -11.71 2.70
CA PHE A 1058 14.53 -11.34 1.34
C PHE A 1058 15.94 -11.80 0.97
N ALA A 1059 16.16 -11.99 -0.32
CA ALA A 1059 17.44 -12.46 -0.83
C ALA A 1059 18.56 -11.44 -0.58
N PRO A 1060 19.80 -11.88 -0.30
CA PRO A 1060 20.95 -11.01 -0.37
C PRO A 1060 21.25 -10.63 -1.82
N ASP A 1061 21.69 -9.41 -2.11
CA ASP A 1061 22.20 -9.06 -3.44
C ASP A 1061 23.73 -9.22 -3.49
N VAL A 1062 24.27 -9.59 -4.65
CA VAL A 1062 25.69 -9.94 -4.80
C VAL A 1062 26.33 -9.20 -5.95
N VAL A 1063 27.32 -8.36 -5.63
CA VAL A 1063 28.11 -7.62 -6.62
C VAL A 1063 29.53 -8.20 -6.72
N PRO A 1064 29.88 -8.89 -7.83
CA PRO A 1064 31.23 -9.40 -8.00
C PRO A 1064 32.24 -8.26 -8.20
N THR A 1065 33.34 -8.28 -7.44
CA THR A 1065 34.49 -7.37 -7.62
C THR A 1065 35.75 -8.17 -8.01
N ASN A 1066 36.88 -7.47 -8.22
CA ASN A 1066 38.16 -8.11 -8.49
C ASN A 1066 38.71 -8.89 -7.27
N ASN A 1067 38.44 -8.43 -6.05
CA ASN A 1067 39.08 -8.95 -4.84
C ASN A 1067 38.13 -9.78 -3.96
N PHE A 1068 36.81 -9.56 -4.09
CA PHE A 1068 35.78 -10.21 -3.30
C PHE A 1068 34.43 -10.16 -4.02
N ASP A 1069 33.46 -10.96 -3.58
CA ASP A 1069 32.06 -10.78 -3.95
C ASP A 1069 31.36 -10.02 -2.81
N ALA A 1070 30.78 -8.85 -3.10
CA ALA A 1070 30.09 -8.03 -2.11
C ALA A 1070 28.68 -8.58 -1.91
N VAL A 1071 28.41 -9.17 -0.75
CA VAL A 1071 27.11 -9.74 -0.38
C VAL A 1071 26.39 -8.77 0.54
N VAL A 1072 25.29 -8.18 0.07
CA VAL A 1072 24.51 -7.20 0.84
C VAL A 1072 23.18 -7.80 1.28
N ALA A 1073 22.79 -7.55 2.53
CA ALA A 1073 21.56 -8.06 3.11
C ALA A 1073 20.99 -7.08 4.13
N VAL A 1074 19.67 -7.05 4.27
CA VAL A 1074 18.98 -6.27 5.30
C VAL A 1074 18.09 -7.19 6.12
N SER A 1075 18.17 -7.11 7.45
CA SER A 1075 17.31 -7.89 8.32
C SER A 1075 15.99 -7.18 8.61
N GLY A 1076 14.93 -7.95 8.83
CA GLY A 1076 13.62 -7.42 9.16
C GLY A 1076 12.56 -8.51 9.23
N ASP A 1077 11.56 -8.28 10.08
CA ASP A 1077 10.39 -9.14 10.23
C ASP A 1077 9.14 -8.41 9.74
N ARG A 1078 8.96 -8.42 8.41
CA ARG A 1078 7.82 -7.79 7.71
C ARG A 1078 6.47 -8.28 8.21
N GLU A 1079 6.40 -9.53 8.67
CA GLU A 1079 5.15 -10.18 9.07
C GLU A 1079 4.64 -9.76 10.45
N HIS A 1080 5.44 -8.99 11.19
CA HIS A 1080 5.05 -8.41 12.48
C HIS A 1080 5.16 -6.89 12.41
N PRO A 1081 4.37 -6.18 11.59
CA PRO A 1081 4.63 -4.78 11.29
C PRO A 1081 4.31 -3.83 12.45
N LEU A 1082 3.64 -4.30 13.51
CA LEU A 1082 3.07 -3.44 14.54
C LEU A 1082 4.05 -3.07 15.67
N TYR A 1083 3.75 -1.95 16.32
CA TYR A 1083 4.37 -1.52 17.56
C TYR A 1083 3.98 -2.41 18.74
N THR A 1084 4.89 -2.57 19.71
CA THR A 1084 4.57 -3.09 21.05
C THR A 1084 5.34 -2.34 22.14
N SER A 1085 4.67 -2.08 23.26
CA SER A 1085 5.29 -1.49 24.45
C SER A 1085 6.00 -2.51 25.34
N SER A 1086 5.87 -3.80 25.02
CA SER A 1086 6.52 -4.88 25.75
C SER A 1086 8.03 -4.86 25.50
N THR A 1087 8.82 -4.92 26.57
CA THR A 1087 10.30 -5.01 26.51
C THR A 1087 10.80 -6.46 26.44
N THR A 1088 9.91 -7.42 26.16
CA THR A 1088 10.27 -8.83 26.09
C THR A 1088 11.26 -9.07 24.94
N ALA A 1089 12.40 -9.67 25.26
CA ALA A 1089 13.45 -9.90 24.27
C ALA A 1089 13.00 -10.85 23.16
N GLY A 1090 13.32 -10.52 21.90
CA GLY A 1090 12.97 -11.33 20.73
C GLY A 1090 11.55 -11.10 20.18
N LEU A 1091 10.78 -10.18 20.75
CA LEU A 1091 9.64 -9.59 20.05
C LEU A 1091 10.14 -8.80 18.84
N ALA A 1092 9.40 -8.82 17.73
CA ALA A 1092 9.86 -8.31 16.44
C ALA A 1092 10.19 -6.81 16.49
N TYR A 1093 9.46 -6.02 17.29
CA TYR A 1093 9.76 -4.61 17.55
C TYR A 1093 11.08 -4.40 18.31
N ASN A 1094 11.44 -5.33 19.19
CA ASN A 1094 12.65 -5.25 20.02
C ASN A 1094 13.90 -5.85 19.35
N VAL A 1095 13.74 -6.55 18.23
CA VAL A 1095 14.86 -7.08 17.46
C VAL A 1095 15.64 -5.92 16.84
N GLU A 1096 16.94 -5.87 17.10
CA GLU A 1096 17.86 -4.88 16.56
C GLU A 1096 18.20 -5.24 15.11
N ASN A 1097 17.42 -4.71 14.15
CA ASN A 1097 17.66 -4.96 12.74
C ASN A 1097 18.82 -4.13 12.18
N LYS A 1098 19.49 -4.68 11.16
CA LYS A 1098 20.71 -4.11 10.59
C LYS A 1098 20.78 -4.33 9.08
N PHE A 1099 21.46 -3.42 8.41
CA PHE A 1099 21.99 -3.64 7.06
C PHE A 1099 23.41 -4.21 7.14
N PHE A 1100 23.77 -5.08 6.20
CA PHE A 1100 25.09 -5.70 6.10
C PHE A 1100 25.65 -5.58 4.69
N MET A 1101 26.95 -5.29 4.58
CA MET A 1101 27.76 -5.57 3.39
C MET A 1101 28.92 -6.47 3.82
N ILE A 1102 28.99 -7.67 3.24
CA ILE A 1102 29.95 -8.71 3.61
C ILE A 1102 30.80 -9.04 2.40
N MET A 1103 32.11 -9.08 2.60
CA MET A 1103 33.07 -9.37 1.55
C MET A 1103 33.38 -10.87 1.53
N ASP A 1104 32.83 -11.61 0.56
CA ASP A 1104 33.29 -12.97 0.27
C ASP A 1104 34.64 -12.92 -0.47
N LYS A 1105 35.73 -13.02 0.30
CA LYS A 1105 37.10 -13.04 -0.24
C LYS A 1105 37.48 -14.39 -0.85
N ASN A 1106 36.66 -15.43 -0.69
CA ASN A 1106 36.92 -16.76 -1.25
C ASN A 1106 36.36 -16.86 -2.67
N THR A 1107 36.91 -16.10 -3.60
CA THR A 1107 36.40 -16.00 -4.98
C THR A 1107 36.68 -17.23 -5.87
N GLY A 1108 37.32 -18.27 -5.33
CA GLY A 1108 37.55 -19.54 -6.02
C GLY A 1108 36.30 -20.42 -6.19
N LYS A 1109 36.43 -21.51 -6.95
CA LYS A 1109 35.30 -22.42 -7.28
C LYS A 1109 34.67 -23.14 -6.08
N SER A 1110 35.43 -23.35 -5.01
CA SER A 1110 34.92 -23.93 -3.77
C SER A 1110 35.40 -23.16 -2.54
N MET A 1111 34.58 -23.19 -1.50
CA MET A 1111 34.92 -22.62 -0.20
C MET A 1111 35.97 -23.49 0.52
N PRO A 1112 37.06 -22.92 1.06
CA PRO A 1112 38.06 -23.71 1.78
C PRO A 1112 37.46 -24.38 3.03
N SER A 1113 37.84 -25.63 3.31
CA SER A 1113 37.38 -26.36 4.50
C SER A 1113 37.79 -25.71 5.84
N THR A 1114 38.69 -24.73 5.80
CA THR A 1114 39.11 -23.92 6.96
C THR A 1114 38.25 -22.68 7.17
N HIS A 1115 37.28 -22.41 6.32
CA HIS A 1115 36.39 -21.25 6.43
C HIS A 1115 35.55 -21.34 7.71
N SER A 1116 35.46 -20.22 8.43
CA SER A 1116 34.51 -20.00 9.52
C SER A 1116 33.48 -18.97 9.07
N ALA A 1117 32.21 -19.21 9.41
CA ALA A 1117 31.14 -18.28 9.08
C ALA A 1117 31.43 -16.87 9.63
N VAL A 1118 31.23 -15.86 8.79
CA VAL A 1118 31.36 -14.45 9.17
C VAL A 1118 30.29 -14.10 10.20
N THR A 1119 30.70 -13.42 11.27
CA THR A 1119 29.82 -12.95 12.35
C THR A 1119 29.84 -11.43 12.43
N VAL A 1120 28.92 -10.84 13.19
CA VAL A 1120 28.87 -9.38 13.40
C VAL A 1120 30.19 -8.83 13.96
N SER A 1121 30.93 -9.61 14.77
CA SER A 1121 32.22 -9.17 15.32
C SER A 1121 33.36 -9.09 14.30
N ASP A 1122 33.18 -9.68 13.11
CA ASP A 1122 34.15 -9.61 12.01
C ASP A 1122 33.92 -8.37 11.10
N LEU A 1123 32.84 -7.63 11.35
CA LEU A 1123 32.39 -6.47 10.58
C LEU A 1123 32.65 -5.16 11.34
N VAL A 1124 32.80 -4.08 10.59
CA VAL A 1124 32.91 -2.72 11.14
C VAL A 1124 31.52 -2.13 11.36
N ASP A 1125 31.27 -1.56 12.54
CA ASP A 1125 30.06 -0.79 12.83
C ASP A 1125 30.14 0.59 12.14
N GLN A 1126 29.33 0.79 11.12
CA GLN A 1126 29.16 2.04 10.36
C GLN A 1126 27.87 2.78 10.76
N SER A 1127 27.27 2.46 11.92
CA SER A 1127 26.11 3.21 12.45
C SER A 1127 26.46 4.69 12.63
N THR A 1128 27.71 4.98 12.99
CA THR A 1128 28.35 6.29 12.79
C THR A 1128 29.47 6.14 11.78
N LEU A 1129 29.58 7.03 10.79
CA LEU A 1129 30.59 6.92 9.74
C LEU A 1129 32.00 6.88 10.34
N GLN A 1130 32.71 5.77 10.11
CA GLN A 1130 34.09 5.54 10.55
C GLN A 1130 35.08 5.82 9.42
N CYS A 1131 36.28 6.23 9.79
CA CYS A 1131 37.39 6.59 8.89
C CYS A 1131 38.66 5.83 9.26
N THR A 1132 39.71 5.95 8.45
CA THR A 1132 41.06 5.45 8.74
C THR A 1132 42.02 6.58 9.04
N ASP A 1133 42.92 6.40 10.00
CA ASP A 1133 44.07 7.30 10.19
C ASP A 1133 45.21 6.99 9.19
N GLY A 1134 46.28 7.79 9.21
CA GLY A 1134 47.46 7.61 8.35
C GLY A 1134 48.24 6.30 8.60
N SER A 1135 47.88 5.50 9.60
CA SER A 1135 48.43 4.17 9.88
C SER A 1135 47.48 3.02 9.46
N GLY A 1136 46.29 3.34 8.96
CA GLY A 1136 45.25 2.38 8.60
C GLY A 1136 44.39 1.90 9.78
N GLY A 1137 44.48 2.56 10.95
CA GLY A 1137 43.63 2.27 12.10
C GLY A 1137 42.24 2.87 11.93
N ILE A 1138 41.18 2.14 12.31
CA ILE A 1138 39.80 2.63 12.28
C ILE A 1138 39.59 3.64 13.41
N VAL A 1139 39.15 4.85 13.05
CA VAL A 1139 38.96 6.01 13.93
C VAL A 1139 37.68 6.77 13.56
N SER A 1140 37.21 7.65 14.44
CA SER A 1140 36.13 8.60 14.08
C SER A 1140 36.59 9.55 12.98
N CYS A 1141 35.70 9.86 12.01
CA CYS A 1141 35.99 10.76 10.90
C CYS A 1141 36.31 12.20 11.30
N GLY A 1142 36.01 12.62 12.53
CA GLY A 1142 36.42 13.93 13.06
C GLY A 1142 37.89 14.04 13.47
N SER A 1143 38.67 12.95 13.40
CA SER A 1143 40.07 12.92 13.86
C SER A 1143 41.01 13.60 12.86
N GLU A 1144 42.06 14.28 13.35
CA GLU A 1144 43.05 14.95 12.50
C GLU A 1144 43.79 13.92 11.61
N GLY A 1145 43.75 14.12 10.29
CA GLY A 1145 44.35 13.20 9.32
C GLY A 1145 43.54 11.94 9.01
N ALA A 1146 42.27 11.88 9.45
CA ALA A 1146 41.36 10.81 9.07
C ALA A 1146 40.94 10.90 7.59
N THR A 1147 40.88 9.75 6.91
CA THR A 1147 40.34 9.60 5.55
C THR A 1147 39.18 8.63 5.57
N GLU A 1148 38.16 8.82 4.72
CA GLU A 1148 37.00 7.94 4.66
C GLU A 1148 37.40 6.47 4.48
N LEU A 1149 36.81 5.59 5.29
CA LEU A 1149 37.09 4.15 5.23
C LEU A 1149 36.48 3.58 3.95
N TYR A 1150 37.33 2.92 3.15
CA TYR A 1150 36.94 2.36 1.86
C TYR A 1150 37.14 0.84 1.84
N PHE A 1151 36.06 0.09 1.73
CA PHE A 1151 36.05 -1.38 1.78
C PHE A 1151 36.48 -1.98 0.42
N SER A 1152 37.78 -1.92 0.13
CA SER A 1152 38.38 -2.43 -1.12
C SER A 1152 38.62 -3.95 -1.17
N GLY A 1153 38.47 -4.62 -0.03
CA GLY A 1153 38.84 -6.02 0.16
C GLY A 1153 40.35 -6.27 0.30
N LEU A 1154 41.20 -5.22 0.24
CA LEU A 1154 42.65 -5.34 0.42
C LEU A 1154 43.06 -5.50 1.89
N ASP A 1155 42.24 -5.02 2.82
CA ASP A 1155 42.50 -5.10 4.24
C ASP A 1155 42.28 -6.53 4.77
N SER A 1156 43.26 -7.07 5.49
CA SER A 1156 43.23 -8.45 5.96
C SER A 1156 42.38 -8.68 7.20
N GLY A 1157 42.04 -7.61 7.95
CA GLY A 1157 41.38 -7.70 9.26
C GLY A 1157 39.88 -7.40 9.29
N VAL A 1158 39.27 -7.06 8.14
CA VAL A 1158 37.86 -6.62 8.08
C VAL A 1158 37.10 -7.47 7.06
N ALA A 1159 35.94 -8.00 7.45
CA ALA A 1159 35.08 -8.81 6.57
C ALA A 1159 33.95 -8.00 5.91
N GLY A 1160 33.80 -6.71 6.22
CA GLY A 1160 32.75 -5.84 5.68
C GLY A 1160 32.29 -4.82 6.71
N TYR A 1161 31.05 -4.34 6.58
CA TYR A 1161 30.42 -3.44 7.55
C TYR A 1161 28.95 -3.76 7.79
N TYR A 1162 28.41 -3.18 8.85
CA TYR A 1162 26.98 -3.11 9.11
C TYR A 1162 26.60 -1.71 9.60
N PHE A 1163 25.31 -1.38 9.56
CA PHE A 1163 24.77 -0.29 10.35
C PHE A 1163 23.41 -0.67 10.92
N ASP A 1164 23.06 -0.02 12.02
CA ASP A 1164 21.82 -0.26 12.74
C ASP A 1164 20.66 0.49 12.07
N LEU A 1165 19.54 -0.22 11.92
CA LEU A 1165 18.26 0.43 11.63
C LEU A 1165 17.71 1.07 12.91
N LEU A 1166 16.76 1.99 12.77
CA LEU A 1166 16.09 2.63 13.90
C LEU A 1166 15.36 1.60 14.78
N VAL A 1167 15.04 1.98 16.02
CA VAL A 1167 14.30 1.10 16.94
C VAL A 1167 12.95 0.75 16.33
N GLY A 1168 12.64 -0.55 16.26
CA GLY A 1168 11.42 -1.06 15.64
C GLY A 1168 11.43 -1.10 14.12
N GLU A 1169 12.41 -0.46 13.45
CA GLU A 1169 12.52 -0.43 11.99
C GLU A 1169 12.98 -1.79 11.43
N LYS A 1170 12.45 -2.15 10.25
CA LYS A 1170 12.63 -3.47 9.64
C LYS A 1170 12.87 -3.30 8.15
N GLY A 1171 13.81 -4.05 7.58
CA GLY A 1171 13.87 -4.26 6.14
C GLY A 1171 12.64 -5.01 5.65
N VAL A 1172 11.91 -4.45 4.69
CA VAL A 1172 10.62 -5.02 4.20
C VAL A 1172 10.66 -5.42 2.72
N ASN A 1173 11.83 -5.34 2.09
CA ASN A 1173 12.07 -5.80 0.73
C ASN A 1173 13.54 -6.19 0.48
N ALA A 1174 13.80 -6.78 -0.69
CA ALA A 1174 15.14 -7.16 -1.12
C ALA A 1174 16.00 -5.94 -1.48
N PRO A 1175 17.29 -5.90 -1.07
CA PRO A 1175 18.21 -4.86 -1.51
C PRO A 1175 18.53 -4.98 -3.00
N LEU A 1176 18.78 -3.84 -3.64
CA LEU A 1176 19.18 -3.74 -5.05
C LEU A 1176 20.45 -2.91 -5.18
N ALA A 1177 21.55 -3.52 -5.61
CA ALA A 1177 22.80 -2.86 -5.86
C ALA A 1177 22.92 -2.43 -7.33
N VAL A 1178 22.92 -1.12 -7.59
CA VAL A 1178 23.10 -0.55 -8.92
C VAL A 1178 23.91 0.74 -8.86
N ALA A 1179 24.78 0.95 -9.86
CA ALA A 1179 25.56 2.18 -10.00
C ALA A 1179 26.50 2.53 -8.81
N GLY A 1180 26.90 1.54 -8.00
CA GLY A 1180 27.75 1.73 -6.82
C GLY A 1180 26.98 2.00 -5.52
N LYS A 1181 25.65 1.98 -5.58
CA LYS A 1181 24.75 2.19 -4.44
C LYS A 1181 23.85 0.98 -4.22
N VAL A 1182 23.37 0.80 -3.00
CA VAL A 1182 22.38 -0.20 -2.61
C VAL A 1182 21.11 0.51 -2.20
N TYR A 1183 20.00 0.11 -2.79
CA TYR A 1183 18.66 0.63 -2.53
C TYR A 1183 17.84 -0.43 -1.80
N PHE A 1184 17.16 -0.07 -0.72
CA PHE A 1184 16.18 -0.95 -0.06
C PHE A 1184 15.16 -0.13 0.73
N GLY A 1185 13.99 -0.71 0.97
CA GLY A 1185 12.93 -0.09 1.74
C GLY A 1185 12.78 -0.69 3.15
N THR A 1186 12.33 0.15 4.08
CA THR A 1186 12.05 -0.22 5.46
C THR A 1186 10.63 0.18 5.86
N ASN A 1187 10.14 -0.41 6.94
CA ASN A 1187 8.97 0.10 7.67
C ASN A 1187 9.35 0.20 9.14
N GLN A 1188 8.94 1.30 9.78
CA GLN A 1188 9.05 1.51 11.21
C GLN A 1188 7.66 1.82 11.76
N PRO A 1189 7.09 0.97 12.64
CA PRO A 1189 5.81 1.27 13.24
C PRO A 1189 5.90 2.49 14.14
N ASP A 1190 4.88 3.33 14.08
CA ASP A 1190 4.79 4.47 14.97
C ASP A 1190 4.44 4.05 16.40
N VAL A 1191 5.05 4.75 17.35
CA VAL A 1191 4.73 4.60 18.77
C VAL A 1191 3.38 5.26 19.02
N PRO A 1192 2.33 4.52 19.44
CA PRO A 1192 1.01 5.10 19.66
C PRO A 1192 1.05 6.19 20.75
N ASP A 1193 0.58 7.38 20.40
CA ASP A 1193 0.32 8.45 21.37
C ASP A 1193 -1.18 8.48 21.75
N ALA A 1194 -1.47 8.78 23.01
CA ALA A 1194 -2.83 8.83 23.55
C ALA A 1194 -3.69 9.96 22.93
N GLU A 1195 -3.05 10.88 22.20
CA GLU A 1195 -3.70 12.00 21.48
C GLU A 1195 -3.77 11.79 19.95
N SER A 1196 -3.27 10.66 19.44
CA SER A 1196 -3.33 10.31 18.01
C SER A 1196 -4.71 9.82 17.58
N CYS A 1197 -5.12 10.22 16.38
CA CYS A 1197 -6.46 10.02 15.84
C CYS A 1197 -6.60 8.86 14.84
N SER A 1198 -5.55 8.06 14.63
CA SER A 1198 -5.61 6.88 13.78
C SER A 1198 -4.40 5.98 14.00
N ALA A 1199 -4.58 4.67 13.84
CA ALA A 1199 -3.44 3.81 13.49
C ALA A 1199 -3.01 4.20 12.07
N ASN A 1200 -1.73 4.48 11.88
CA ASN A 1200 -1.15 4.72 10.56
C ASN A 1200 -0.39 3.46 10.10
N LEU A 1201 0.09 3.50 8.86
CA LEU A 1201 0.82 2.39 8.25
C LEU A 1201 2.30 2.34 8.66
N GLY A 1202 2.70 3.09 9.70
CA GLY A 1202 4.09 3.33 10.06
C GLY A 1202 4.87 4.12 9.00
N ASN A 1203 6.09 4.52 9.37
CA ASN A 1203 7.03 5.25 8.52
C ASN A 1203 7.66 4.30 7.50
N ALA A 1204 7.42 4.54 6.21
CA ALA A 1204 8.04 3.80 5.12
C ALA A 1204 9.37 4.47 4.72
N GLY A 1205 10.51 3.84 4.99
CA GLY A 1205 11.82 4.40 4.67
C GLY A 1205 12.39 3.88 3.33
N ALA A 1206 13.17 4.71 2.65
CA ALA A 1206 13.95 4.40 1.46
C ALA A 1206 15.43 4.67 1.73
N TYR A 1207 16.23 3.62 1.84
CA TYR A 1207 17.66 3.72 2.04
C TYR A 1207 18.43 3.72 0.72
N VAL A 1208 19.39 4.63 0.62
CA VAL A 1208 20.40 4.69 -0.42
C VAL A 1208 21.77 4.60 0.24
N VAL A 1209 22.48 3.49 0.05
CA VAL A 1209 23.76 3.22 0.72
C VAL A 1209 24.88 3.14 -0.31
N ASN A 1210 25.98 3.86 -0.10
CA ASN A 1210 27.20 3.66 -0.87
C ASN A 1210 27.81 2.29 -0.56
N LEU A 1211 27.93 1.44 -1.58
CA LEU A 1211 28.33 0.03 -1.43
C LEU A 1211 29.73 -0.14 -0.79
N VAL A 1212 30.64 0.82 -1.00
CA VAL A 1212 32.07 0.68 -0.66
C VAL A 1212 32.52 1.56 0.50
N THR A 1213 31.69 2.50 0.97
CA THR A 1213 31.99 3.31 2.16
C THR A 1213 31.01 3.08 3.31
N GLY A 1214 29.77 2.67 3.01
CA GLY A 1214 28.69 2.57 3.99
C GLY A 1214 28.01 3.89 4.32
N GLU A 1215 28.39 4.99 3.65
CA GLU A 1215 27.63 6.25 3.72
C GLU A 1215 26.19 6.01 3.23
N ARG A 1216 25.21 6.58 3.93
CA ARG A 1216 23.80 6.31 3.66
C ARG A 1216 22.94 7.55 3.77
N GLN A 1217 21.85 7.54 3.02
CA GLN A 1217 20.73 8.46 3.11
C GLN A 1217 19.46 7.64 3.34
N ARG A 1218 18.55 8.13 4.19
CA ARG A 1218 17.19 7.60 4.37
C ARG A 1218 16.23 8.71 3.97
N ASN A 1219 15.29 8.40 3.07
CA ASN A 1219 14.15 9.26 2.77
C ASN A 1219 12.88 8.57 3.25
N GLU A 1220 11.85 9.32 3.60
CA GLU A 1220 10.54 8.75 3.90
C GLU A 1220 9.66 8.77 2.64
N PHE A 1221 8.92 7.68 2.44
CA PHE A 1221 7.87 7.59 1.45
C PHE A 1221 6.55 8.07 2.03
N SER A 1222 5.94 9.02 1.34
CA SER A 1222 4.61 9.50 1.60
C SER A 1222 3.58 8.37 1.60
N GLY A 1223 2.60 8.44 2.51
CA GLY A 1223 1.57 7.42 2.71
C GLY A 1223 1.94 6.27 3.65
N GLY A 1224 3.23 6.11 3.98
CA GLY A 1224 3.70 5.06 4.89
C GLY A 1224 3.58 3.64 4.31
N GLY A 1225 3.54 2.64 5.19
CA GLY A 1225 3.29 1.25 4.78
C GLY A 1225 4.52 0.44 4.40
N LEU A 1226 4.29 -0.59 3.59
CA LEU A 1226 5.31 -1.56 3.19
C LEU A 1226 5.76 -1.29 1.75
N PRO A 1227 6.84 -0.52 1.51
CA PRO A 1227 7.27 -0.19 0.16
C PRO A 1227 7.67 -1.44 -0.64
N PRO A 1228 7.35 -1.49 -1.95
CA PRO A 1228 7.75 -2.59 -2.82
C PRO A 1228 9.26 -2.65 -3.00
N SER A 1229 9.80 -3.80 -3.43
CA SER A 1229 11.24 -3.91 -3.69
C SER A 1229 11.66 -2.98 -4.83
N PRO A 1230 12.78 -2.25 -4.69
CA PRO A 1230 13.31 -1.42 -5.74
C PRO A 1230 13.53 -2.23 -7.03
N ILE A 1231 13.27 -1.60 -8.18
CA ILE A 1231 13.54 -2.18 -9.50
C ILE A 1231 14.38 -1.20 -10.31
N ALA A 1232 15.36 -1.72 -11.07
CA ALA A 1232 16.19 -0.91 -11.95
C ALA A 1232 16.20 -1.45 -13.38
N GLY A 1233 16.40 -0.55 -14.34
CA GLY A 1233 16.39 -0.93 -15.75
C GLY A 1233 16.80 0.17 -16.72
N LEU A 1234 16.66 -0.11 -18.02
CA LEU A 1234 16.91 0.79 -19.15
C LEU A 1234 15.64 0.89 -20.02
N VAL A 1235 14.94 2.01 -19.96
CA VAL A 1235 13.71 2.25 -20.73
C VAL A 1235 14.00 3.17 -21.91
N THR A 1236 13.28 3.00 -23.02
CA THR A 1236 13.30 3.97 -24.12
C THR A 1236 12.08 4.87 -24.07
N ILE A 1237 12.32 6.17 -23.86
CA ILE A 1237 11.31 7.24 -23.82
C ILE A 1237 11.68 8.25 -24.91
N ASP A 1238 10.75 8.55 -25.81
CA ASP A 1238 10.99 9.47 -26.95
C ASP A 1238 12.30 9.15 -27.73
N GLY A 1239 12.52 7.86 -28.01
CA GLY A 1239 13.73 7.40 -28.72
C GLY A 1239 15.04 7.51 -27.93
N LYS A 1240 15.03 7.96 -26.67
CA LYS A 1240 16.18 8.03 -25.77
C LYS A 1240 16.16 6.86 -24.79
N THR A 1241 17.23 6.09 -24.72
CA THR A 1241 17.39 5.03 -23.71
C THR A 1241 17.99 5.62 -22.44
N VAL A 1242 17.27 5.58 -21.33
CA VAL A 1242 17.69 6.11 -20.02
C VAL A 1242 17.61 5.03 -18.93
N PRO A 1243 18.53 5.05 -17.94
CA PRO A 1243 18.40 4.21 -16.77
C PRO A 1243 17.37 4.75 -15.80
N PHE A 1244 16.66 3.86 -15.11
CA PHE A 1244 15.75 4.24 -14.04
C PHE A 1244 15.90 3.31 -12.83
N VAL A 1245 15.48 3.79 -11.67
CA VAL A 1245 15.19 3.04 -10.45
C VAL A 1245 13.82 3.49 -9.96
N ILE A 1246 12.89 2.56 -9.72
CA ILE A 1246 11.60 2.79 -9.06
C ILE A 1246 11.65 2.13 -7.69
N GLY A 1247 11.09 2.79 -6.66
CA GLY A 1247 11.07 2.29 -5.28
C GLY A 1247 12.40 2.41 -4.53
N GLY A 1248 13.41 3.07 -5.12
CA GLY A 1248 14.72 3.27 -4.48
C GLY A 1248 14.91 4.65 -3.85
N ALA A 1249 14.20 5.68 -4.33
CA ALA A 1249 14.28 7.06 -3.86
C ALA A 1249 13.04 7.83 -4.36
N GLY A 1250 12.86 9.07 -3.90
CA GLY A 1250 11.71 9.92 -4.26
C GLY A 1250 10.66 10.01 -3.15
N PRO A 1251 9.63 10.86 -3.30
CA PRO A 1251 8.58 11.02 -2.30
C PRO A 1251 7.60 9.83 -2.28
N SER A 1252 7.41 9.11 -3.40
CA SER A 1252 6.61 7.88 -3.46
C SER A 1252 7.43 6.68 -3.93
N PRO A 1253 7.08 5.44 -3.52
CA PRO A 1253 7.66 4.22 -4.08
C PRO A 1253 7.39 4.04 -5.58
N PHE A 1254 6.46 4.79 -6.17
CA PHE A 1254 6.17 4.76 -7.60
C PHE A 1254 7.00 5.74 -8.42
N ASP A 1255 7.68 6.68 -7.76
CA ASP A 1255 8.47 7.68 -8.47
C ASP A 1255 9.73 7.05 -9.06
N PRO A 1256 9.90 7.14 -10.39
CA PRO A 1256 11.14 6.73 -11.01
C PRO A 1256 12.21 7.80 -10.76
N SER A 1257 13.45 7.37 -10.60
CA SER A 1257 14.62 8.25 -10.53
C SER A 1257 15.71 7.75 -11.46
N THR A 1258 16.57 8.65 -11.92
CA THR A 1258 17.75 8.26 -12.70
C THR A 1258 18.91 7.95 -11.74
N PRO A 1259 19.45 6.72 -11.72
CA PRO A 1259 20.54 6.38 -10.81
C PRO A 1259 21.82 7.14 -11.21
N ALA A 1260 22.34 7.96 -10.29
CA ALA A 1260 23.62 8.64 -10.47
C ALA A 1260 24.79 7.64 -10.41
N LEU A 1261 25.70 7.71 -11.37
CA LEU A 1261 26.87 6.82 -11.43
C LEU A 1261 27.99 7.37 -10.55
N ASP A 1262 28.29 6.67 -9.46
CA ASP A 1262 29.31 7.10 -8.48
C ASP A 1262 30.49 6.12 -8.42
N LEU A 1263 31.12 5.83 -9.57
CA LEU A 1263 32.33 4.99 -9.62
C LEU A 1263 33.35 5.58 -10.60
N SER A 1264 34.50 6.01 -10.06
CA SER A 1264 35.65 6.60 -10.78
C SER A 1264 36.57 5.56 -11.46
N GLY A 1265 36.24 4.27 -11.39
CA GLY A 1265 37.01 3.18 -12.00
C GLY A 1265 36.61 2.94 -13.45
N GLY A 1266 37.53 3.22 -14.39
CA GLY A 1266 37.34 3.06 -15.83
C GLY A 1266 36.64 1.75 -16.21
N ARG A 1267 35.54 1.87 -16.98
CA ARG A 1267 34.71 0.73 -17.38
C ARG A 1267 35.28 -0.01 -18.59
N LYS A 1268 35.00 -1.31 -18.65
CA LYS A 1268 34.88 -2.05 -19.92
C LYS A 1268 33.41 -2.26 -20.23
N ARG A 1269 33.09 -2.16 -21.53
CA ARG A 1269 31.78 -2.42 -22.12
C ARG A 1269 31.52 -3.93 -22.05
N THR A 1270 30.46 -4.35 -21.36
CA THR A 1270 30.19 -5.78 -21.10
C THR A 1270 29.32 -6.47 -22.17
N TYR A 1271 28.95 -5.78 -23.27
CA TYR A 1271 28.11 -6.40 -24.29
C TYR A 1271 28.58 -6.20 -25.73
N TRP A 1272 28.60 -7.31 -26.46
CA TRP A 1272 28.51 -7.48 -27.91
C TRP A 1272 27.57 -8.66 -28.18
N TYR A 1273 26.72 -8.56 -29.20
CA TYR A 1273 26.46 -9.71 -30.06
C TYR A 1273 26.71 -9.31 -31.51
N TYR A 1274 27.39 -10.21 -32.21
CA TYR A 1274 27.51 -10.22 -33.65
C TYR A 1274 26.16 -10.67 -34.22
N GLU A 1275 25.69 -9.97 -35.26
CA GLU A 1275 24.49 -10.29 -36.06
C GLU A 1275 24.43 -11.76 -36.50
#